data_AF-A0A6P2ARM5-F1
#
_entry.id   AF-A0A6P2ARM5-F1
#
_cell.length_a   1.000
_cell.length_b   1.000
_cell.length_c   1.000
_cell.angle_alpha   90.00
_cell.angle_beta   90.00
_cell.angle_gamma   90.00
#
_symmetry.space_group_name_H-M   'P 1'
#
loop_
_entity.id
_entity.type
_entity.pdbx_description
1 polymer ?
#
loop_
_entity_poly.entity_id
_entity_poly.type
_entity_poly.pdbx_seq_one_letter_code
_entity_poly.pdbx_strand_id
1 'polypeptide(L)'
;MKSLLIILGFGLLIDLSISCEAVALQGTQDRIRVGIYQNEPKIFRDAQGKPAGFWVDILAAIATAEAWQLEYIPCEWEACLKAVEAGELDLMMDVAYSPERDRRFAFNDEVVLASWSVVYASRDQPLNSLLDLNNKRVAVLRGSIQKAVLAERAAMFDVAPTLVEVDSFSEVFALIAEGAVDAGVVNRFFGAQFKDDYAVIPTNILVEASHLHFITAQGGDRHRLDTLDLYLQQFKQDKNSVYYQALAAWLEPENKRVKLTVREFLLYLIIILPIAGLLASLAWNRLLRREIRQRQQVEIALRESEARFQNMAANVPGAIFRYVLYPDGSDAVIYMSSGCQELWEVDPAVVINDASVLWQMVHPEDRQAMERSVQDSAQTLQPWSWQWRIITPSGQLKWLEAAGRPQRYEKGDVIWDTLILDVSDRHRIQAERYAAELALQQSESRYRQMVETQTDFLLRSLPDTTITFANESLCQMLGVTLTEIIGRKWVDYAHGGDLNREQTLERLAQLTPDHPTFMAVNRDRRQDGQTGWTQWLNQGIFDAAGNLVELQSVGRDITALKQAETALQESEMLFRSLFEQVRVGIIFCDAQGQLLRVNHKYCEITGYSPEELQSMNWLDLTDGTNRERHTQQLADIMAGNTHCFIQEERYIRKDHSQIWVEITGSRIQNLQQQSQLMVGIVDDITDRKQAEFNLAESEARFRLVSENMSDLVCIHGPEGHYLYVTPSSILMLGYHPNELLGRNFYNFCHPEDRGRVKKAFCRPHIVGKPVPITYRICKKSGEYIWLETFTKCLSDPLGQIRHIQSTSREVSDRIKIEEQLRYDAHHDALTGLPNRSFLMERLSQAERRAKEEPHFLFGVLFLDLDQFKVINDSLGHLMGDQLLVAIANQLQLLMGVNHFVSRLGGDEFIILLEDLDNLETAIQLAEQILKNLRSPLVFGDRDIFISTSIGIALWDRTLLKADDLIRNADIAMYRAKLAGRSRYAIFDPAMHLQVINRLQLENDLRKALERGQLLLFYQPIVSLASQEIIGFEALVRWQHPGRGMIPPDQFISIAEETGLIIPIGAWILATACQQLAQWQQQFTYQLKMSVNLSLKQLQESILMQQIDEVITTTGIRCEDLTLEITESMLVQNVAGTCALLTQIRAKGIQISIDDFGTGYSSLSYLYQLPLDFLKIDRTFVEQMQAGSKNQVIAELIIALSNVLELQAIAEGIENPQQLQWLQALECELGQGYLFSRPLSAQAATELLQRGAIISPSPSSSN
;
A
#
# COMPACT_ATOMS: atom_id res chain seq x y z
N MET A 1 -47.63 -39.28 39.55
CA MET A 1 -48.16 -38.02 40.12
C MET A 1 -47.62 -36.88 39.28
N LYS A 2 -48.47 -36.32 38.41
CA LYS A 2 -49.12 -35.00 38.57
C LYS A 2 -48.08 -33.86 38.61
N SER A 3 -47.91 -33.07 37.55
CA SER A 3 -48.82 -32.03 37.01
C SER A 3 -48.35 -30.64 37.45
N LEU A 4 -48.62 -29.66 36.57
CA LEU A 4 -49.13 -28.30 36.82
C LEU A 4 -48.26 -27.18 36.21
N LEU A 5 -48.78 -26.20 35.46
CA LEU A 5 -50.13 -25.89 34.93
C LEU A 5 -49.99 -24.52 34.18
N ILE A 6 -50.54 -24.32 32.97
CA ILE A 6 -51.63 -23.38 32.58
C ILE A 6 -51.13 -22.38 31.52
N ILE A 7 -51.90 -21.87 30.53
CA ILE A 7 -53.08 -22.26 29.74
C ILE A 7 -53.52 -21.03 28.93
N LEU A 8 -53.90 -21.28 27.67
CA LEU A 8 -54.96 -20.68 26.82
C LEU A 8 -55.02 -19.18 26.47
N GLY A 9 -55.37 -18.95 25.19
CA GLY A 9 -56.58 -18.17 24.89
C GLY A 9 -56.73 -17.65 23.45
N PHE A 10 -57.50 -18.39 22.62
CA PHE A 10 -58.47 -17.97 21.56
C PHE A 10 -58.11 -16.84 20.57
N GLY A 11 -58.34 -16.92 19.24
CA GLY A 11 -59.26 -17.69 18.40
C GLY A 11 -60.00 -16.76 17.42
N LEU A 12 -60.50 -17.32 16.29
CA LEU A 12 -61.34 -16.78 15.17
C LEU A 12 -60.60 -16.35 13.88
N LEU A 13 -61.14 -16.49 12.65
CA LEU A 13 -62.05 -17.41 11.91
C LEU A 13 -62.26 -16.77 10.50
N ILE A 14 -62.72 -17.56 9.51
CA ILE A 14 -63.30 -17.22 8.17
C ILE A 14 -62.32 -17.09 6.98
N ASP A 15 -62.56 -17.52 5.73
CA ASP A 15 -63.27 -18.62 5.04
C ASP A 15 -63.13 -18.35 3.51
N LEU A 16 -63.34 -19.37 2.67
CA LEU A 16 -63.70 -19.38 1.23
C LEU A 16 -62.65 -19.19 0.10
N SER A 17 -62.15 -20.34 -0.37
CA SER A 17 -62.38 -20.99 -1.68
C SER A 17 -62.43 -20.17 -2.99
N ILE A 18 -61.53 -20.46 -3.94
CA ILE A 18 -61.87 -20.76 -5.35
C ILE A 18 -60.92 -21.84 -5.88
N SER A 19 -61.52 -22.96 -6.31
CA SER A 19 -60.94 -24.06 -7.07
C SER A 19 -60.67 -23.69 -8.52
N CYS A 20 -59.54 -24.13 -9.08
CA CYS A 20 -59.41 -24.37 -10.52
C CYS A 20 -58.72 -25.71 -10.73
N GLU A 21 -59.49 -26.68 -11.22
CA GLU A 21 -58.99 -27.95 -11.74
C GLU A 21 -58.20 -27.70 -13.03
N ALA A 22 -56.97 -28.19 -13.08
CA ALA A 22 -56.26 -28.39 -14.33
C ALA A 22 -55.49 -29.71 -14.26
N VAL A 23 -56.05 -30.70 -14.96
CA VAL A 23 -55.37 -31.81 -15.64
C VAL A 23 -54.52 -32.72 -14.76
N ALA A 24 -55.18 -33.78 -14.29
CA ALA A 24 -54.51 -35.03 -13.93
C ALA A 24 -53.83 -35.63 -15.17
N LEU A 25 -52.54 -35.34 -15.35
CA LEU A 25 -51.64 -36.27 -16.01
C LEU A 25 -51.39 -37.40 -15.00
N GLN A 26 -52.04 -38.55 -15.23
CA GLN A 26 -51.57 -39.84 -14.71
C GLN A 26 -50.22 -40.16 -15.36
N GLY A 27 -49.18 -39.42 -14.99
CA GLY A 27 -47.79 -39.85 -15.08
C GLY A 27 -47.45 -40.53 -13.76
N THR A 28 -46.89 -41.72 -13.82
CA THR A 28 -46.29 -42.38 -12.67
C THR A 28 -45.38 -41.39 -11.93
N GLN A 29 -45.72 -41.00 -10.70
CA GLN A 29 -44.86 -40.17 -9.86
C GLN A 29 -43.51 -40.88 -9.71
N ASP A 30 -42.49 -40.33 -10.34
CA ASP A 30 -41.18 -40.94 -10.39
C ASP A 30 -40.54 -40.75 -9.00
N ARG A 31 -40.34 -41.86 -8.29
CA ARG A 31 -39.73 -41.87 -6.96
C ARG A 31 -38.22 -41.85 -7.14
N ILE A 32 -37.56 -40.81 -6.61
CA ILE A 32 -36.13 -40.56 -6.78
C ILE A 32 -35.42 -40.67 -5.44
N ARG A 33 -34.49 -41.62 -5.32
CA ARG A 33 -33.64 -41.82 -4.15
C ARG A 33 -32.42 -40.91 -4.22
N VAL A 34 -32.33 -39.95 -3.32
CA VAL A 34 -31.31 -38.90 -3.32
C VAL A 34 -30.37 -39.06 -2.13
N GLY A 35 -29.07 -39.15 -2.38
CA GLY A 35 -28.07 -39.22 -1.30
C GLY A 35 -27.95 -37.88 -0.55
N ILE A 36 -28.01 -37.92 0.79
CA ILE A 36 -27.76 -36.75 1.65
C ILE A 36 -26.71 -37.06 2.73
N TYR A 37 -25.73 -36.16 2.85
CA TYR A 37 -24.57 -36.23 3.75
C TYR A 37 -24.32 -34.85 4.39
N GLN A 38 -23.46 -34.76 5.40
CA GLN A 38 -23.31 -33.52 6.19
C GLN A 38 -22.23 -32.58 5.62
N ASN A 39 -22.66 -31.44 5.09
CA ASN A 39 -21.82 -30.40 4.48
C ASN A 39 -22.52 -29.03 4.54
N GLU A 40 -22.69 -28.50 5.76
CA GLU A 40 -23.35 -27.22 6.03
C GLU A 40 -22.60 -26.03 5.38
N PRO A 41 -23.30 -24.99 4.92
CA PRO A 41 -24.76 -24.85 4.76
C PRO A 41 -25.27 -25.37 3.39
N LYS A 42 -24.42 -26.04 2.60
CA LYS A 42 -24.74 -26.48 1.24
C LYS A 42 -25.77 -27.63 1.22
N ILE A 43 -25.53 -28.67 2.01
CA ILE A 43 -26.38 -29.85 2.10
C ILE A 43 -26.16 -30.51 3.44
N PHE A 44 -27.23 -30.68 4.22
CA PHE A 44 -27.12 -31.26 5.55
C PHE A 44 -28.49 -31.70 6.06
N ARG A 45 -28.52 -32.30 7.24
CA ARG A 45 -29.75 -32.51 7.98
C ARG A 45 -29.84 -31.57 9.17
N ASP A 46 -30.99 -30.93 9.31
CA ASP A 46 -31.28 -30.04 10.42
C ASP A 46 -31.40 -30.81 11.75
N ALA A 47 -31.51 -30.08 12.86
CA ALA A 47 -31.61 -30.64 14.21
C ALA A 47 -32.85 -31.55 14.41
N GLN A 48 -33.80 -31.56 13.47
CA GLN A 48 -34.98 -32.42 13.45
C GLN A 48 -34.83 -33.62 12.51
N GLY A 49 -33.66 -33.79 11.86
CA GLY A 49 -33.35 -34.88 10.94
C GLY A 49 -33.92 -34.68 9.53
N LYS A 50 -34.49 -33.51 9.24
CA LYS A 50 -35.03 -33.18 7.93
C LYS A 50 -33.90 -32.71 7.00
N PRO A 51 -33.91 -33.08 5.71
CA PRO A 51 -32.97 -32.54 4.73
C PRO A 51 -33.11 -31.02 4.63
N ALA A 52 -31.98 -30.30 4.68
CA ALA A 52 -31.90 -28.84 4.63
C ALA A 52 -30.61 -28.39 3.91
N GLY A 53 -30.58 -27.13 3.49
CA GLY A 53 -29.44 -26.51 2.80
C GLY A 53 -29.72 -26.21 1.34
N PHE A 54 -28.82 -25.42 0.75
CA PHE A 54 -28.91 -24.91 -0.62
C PHE A 54 -29.36 -25.96 -1.64
N TRP A 55 -28.68 -27.11 -1.70
CA TRP A 55 -28.95 -28.15 -2.70
C TRP A 55 -30.32 -28.81 -2.54
N VAL A 56 -30.82 -28.87 -1.30
CA VAL A 56 -32.13 -29.45 -0.99
C VAL A 56 -33.24 -28.55 -1.53
N ASP A 57 -33.12 -27.23 -1.39
CA ASP A 57 -34.13 -26.28 -1.84
C ASP A 57 -34.21 -26.20 -3.38
N ILE A 58 -33.06 -26.26 -4.07
CA ILE A 58 -33.02 -26.34 -5.54
C ILE A 58 -33.73 -27.59 -6.03
N LEU A 59 -33.35 -28.76 -5.50
CA LEU A 59 -33.90 -30.03 -5.95
C LEU A 59 -35.40 -30.15 -5.61
N ALA A 60 -35.84 -29.63 -4.46
CA ALA A 60 -37.25 -29.61 -4.08
C ALA A 60 -38.11 -28.76 -5.02
N ALA A 61 -37.61 -27.62 -5.49
CA ALA A 61 -38.33 -26.77 -6.44
C ALA A 61 -38.49 -27.44 -7.81
N ILE A 62 -37.43 -28.08 -8.31
CA ILE A 62 -37.48 -28.83 -9.58
C ILE A 62 -38.39 -30.04 -9.44
N ALA A 63 -38.28 -30.79 -8.34
CA ALA A 63 -39.15 -31.93 -8.05
C ALA A 63 -40.63 -31.54 -7.95
N THR A 64 -40.94 -30.34 -7.45
CA THR A 64 -42.32 -29.84 -7.40
C THR A 64 -42.84 -29.49 -8.80
N ALA A 65 -42.01 -28.90 -9.66
CA ALA A 65 -42.38 -28.56 -11.04
C ALA A 65 -42.56 -29.81 -11.93
N GLU A 66 -41.73 -30.83 -11.72
CA GLU A 66 -41.73 -32.09 -12.47
C GLU A 66 -42.53 -33.22 -11.78
N ALA A 67 -43.20 -32.92 -10.67
CA ALA A 67 -43.98 -33.86 -9.85
C ALA A 67 -43.20 -35.13 -9.39
N TRP A 68 -41.89 -34.98 -9.11
CA TRP A 68 -41.04 -36.04 -8.57
C TRP A 68 -41.28 -36.28 -7.07
N GLN A 69 -41.22 -37.54 -6.65
CA GLN A 69 -41.27 -37.90 -5.23
C GLN A 69 -39.87 -38.17 -4.67
N LEU A 70 -39.30 -37.19 -3.97
CA LEU A 70 -37.95 -37.30 -3.42
C LEU A 70 -37.89 -38.14 -2.14
N GLU A 71 -37.00 -39.12 -2.12
CA GLU A 71 -36.63 -39.91 -0.94
C GLU A 71 -35.17 -39.66 -0.60
N TYR A 72 -34.91 -38.90 0.46
CA TYR A 72 -33.54 -38.61 0.89
C TYR A 72 -32.96 -39.78 1.70
N ILE A 73 -31.98 -40.47 1.12
CA ILE A 73 -31.31 -41.60 1.73
C ILE A 73 -30.08 -41.11 2.48
N PRO A 74 -30.01 -41.33 3.81
CA PRO A 74 -28.81 -41.07 4.58
C PRO A 74 -27.62 -41.86 4.06
N CYS A 75 -26.52 -41.18 3.76
CA CYS A 75 -25.26 -41.86 3.52
C CYS A 75 -24.08 -40.94 3.82
N GLU A 76 -22.93 -41.56 4.07
CA GLU A 76 -21.65 -40.85 4.10
C GLU A 76 -21.21 -40.55 2.66
N TRP A 77 -20.48 -39.44 2.45
CA TRP A 77 -20.07 -38.96 1.11
C TRP A 77 -19.56 -40.07 0.17
N GLU A 78 -18.61 -40.90 0.62
CA GLU A 78 -18.06 -42.00 -0.22
C GLU A 78 -19.05 -43.16 -0.41
N ALA A 79 -19.88 -43.44 0.60
CA ALA A 79 -20.92 -44.47 0.50
C ALA A 79 -22.04 -44.02 -0.44
N CYS A 80 -22.39 -42.73 -0.47
CA CYS A 80 -23.31 -42.16 -1.44
C CYS A 80 -22.75 -42.30 -2.86
N LEU A 81 -21.47 -41.97 -3.08
CA LEU A 81 -20.83 -42.13 -4.39
C LEU A 81 -20.88 -43.60 -4.87
N LYS A 82 -20.60 -44.57 -3.98
CA LYS A 82 -20.68 -46.00 -4.32
C LYS A 82 -22.12 -46.47 -4.54
N ALA A 83 -23.07 -45.97 -3.76
CA ALA A 83 -24.47 -46.32 -3.91
C ALA A 83 -25.07 -45.76 -5.21
N VAL A 84 -24.62 -44.58 -5.68
CA VAL A 84 -24.93 -44.09 -7.04
C VAL A 84 -24.29 -44.97 -8.10
N GLU A 85 -23.01 -45.35 -7.93
CA GLU A 85 -22.31 -46.22 -8.88
C GLU A 85 -22.96 -47.60 -9.01
N ALA A 86 -23.53 -48.12 -7.92
CA ALA A 86 -24.27 -49.37 -7.87
C ALA A 86 -25.74 -49.27 -8.30
N GLY A 87 -26.26 -48.07 -8.57
CA GLY A 87 -27.67 -47.83 -8.92
C GLY A 87 -28.66 -47.95 -7.75
N GLU A 88 -28.15 -47.96 -6.52
CA GLU A 88 -28.94 -47.95 -5.28
C GLU A 88 -29.43 -46.54 -4.92
N LEU A 89 -28.72 -45.51 -5.38
CA LEU A 89 -29.15 -44.11 -5.39
C LEU A 89 -29.34 -43.64 -6.83
N ASP A 90 -30.43 -42.92 -7.06
CA ASP A 90 -30.77 -42.42 -8.39
C ASP A 90 -30.04 -41.10 -8.68
N LEU A 91 -29.81 -40.29 -7.64
CA LEU A 91 -29.20 -38.97 -7.73
C LEU A 91 -28.31 -38.67 -6.52
N MET A 92 -27.16 -38.05 -6.74
CA MET A 92 -26.36 -37.44 -5.67
C MET A 92 -26.00 -36.00 -6.03
N MET A 93 -25.93 -35.15 -5.01
CA MET A 93 -25.75 -33.70 -5.11
C MET A 93 -24.38 -33.27 -4.61
N ASP A 94 -23.96 -32.05 -4.98
CA ASP A 94 -22.73 -31.41 -4.46
C ASP A 94 -21.44 -32.18 -4.80
N VAL A 95 -21.38 -32.81 -5.99
CA VAL A 95 -20.22 -33.60 -6.43
C VAL A 95 -19.34 -32.81 -7.39
N ALA A 96 -18.07 -32.66 -7.03
CA ALA A 96 -17.11 -31.99 -7.90
C ALA A 96 -16.66 -32.89 -9.08
N TYR A 97 -16.60 -32.28 -10.26
CA TYR A 97 -16.13 -32.95 -11.49
C TYR A 97 -14.64 -33.30 -11.40
N SER A 98 -14.28 -34.49 -11.89
CA SER A 98 -12.88 -34.85 -12.16
C SER A 98 -12.82 -35.90 -13.27
N PRO A 99 -11.74 -35.95 -14.06
CA PRO A 99 -11.59 -36.94 -15.14
C PRO A 99 -11.70 -38.40 -14.68
N GLU A 100 -11.38 -38.69 -13.41
CA GLU A 100 -11.53 -40.04 -12.85
C GLU A 100 -12.98 -40.37 -12.52
N ARG A 101 -13.77 -39.38 -12.09
CA ARG A 101 -15.19 -39.55 -11.76
C ARG A 101 -16.07 -39.56 -13.00
N ASP A 102 -15.72 -38.82 -14.04
CA ASP A 102 -16.41 -38.80 -15.34
C ASP A 102 -16.39 -40.18 -16.03
N ARG A 103 -15.41 -41.03 -15.66
CA ARG A 103 -15.35 -42.44 -16.10
C ARG A 103 -16.33 -43.35 -15.35
N ARG A 104 -16.86 -42.92 -14.20
CA ARG A 104 -17.67 -43.71 -13.25
C ARG A 104 -19.09 -43.18 -13.08
N PHE A 105 -19.31 -41.91 -13.37
CA PHE A 105 -20.56 -41.20 -13.15
C PHE A 105 -20.88 -40.28 -14.32
N ALA A 106 -22.16 -40.20 -14.67
CA ALA A 106 -22.66 -39.18 -15.57
C ALA A 106 -22.96 -37.91 -14.76
N PHE A 107 -22.38 -36.79 -15.19
CA PHE A 107 -22.58 -35.47 -14.62
C PHE A 107 -23.66 -34.73 -15.42
N ASN A 108 -24.44 -33.87 -14.75
CA ASN A 108 -25.24 -32.88 -15.45
C ASN A 108 -24.33 -31.79 -16.05
N ASP A 109 -24.70 -31.22 -17.20
CA ASP A 109 -23.86 -30.29 -17.95
C ASP A 109 -23.80 -28.89 -17.30
N GLU A 110 -24.89 -28.45 -16.67
CA GLU A 110 -25.00 -27.12 -16.04
C GLU A 110 -24.39 -27.13 -14.62
N VAL A 111 -23.28 -26.41 -14.41
CA VAL A 111 -22.59 -26.34 -13.11
C VAL A 111 -23.50 -25.74 -12.03
N VAL A 112 -23.95 -26.51 -11.04
CA VAL A 112 -24.94 -26.01 -10.06
C VAL A 112 -24.33 -24.96 -9.11
N LEU A 113 -23.13 -25.20 -8.61
CA LEU A 113 -22.43 -24.28 -7.70
C LEU A 113 -20.93 -24.36 -7.91
N ALA A 114 -20.24 -23.23 -7.99
CA ALA A 114 -18.78 -23.19 -7.95
C ALA A 114 -18.32 -22.96 -6.50
N SER A 115 -17.49 -23.85 -5.97
CA SER A 115 -16.93 -23.72 -4.62
C SER A 115 -15.43 -23.97 -4.67
N TRP A 116 -14.66 -23.04 -4.11
CA TRP A 116 -13.25 -23.25 -3.80
C TRP A 116 -13.08 -23.48 -2.31
N SER A 117 -11.92 -24.00 -1.95
CA SER A 117 -11.60 -24.23 -0.55
C SER A 117 -10.48 -23.29 -0.13
N VAL A 118 -10.60 -22.74 1.07
CA VAL A 118 -9.63 -21.85 1.67
C VAL A 118 -8.91 -22.64 2.76
N VAL A 119 -7.60 -22.47 2.85
CA VAL A 119 -6.87 -22.97 4.02
C VAL A 119 -7.07 -21.97 5.15
N TYR A 120 -7.59 -22.42 6.28
CA TYR A 120 -7.69 -21.63 7.50
C TYR A 120 -6.56 -22.01 8.45
N ALA A 121 -6.12 -21.06 9.28
CA ALA A 121 -5.10 -21.26 10.30
C ALA A 121 -5.48 -20.51 11.58
N SER A 122 -4.77 -20.73 12.68
CA SER A 122 -4.98 -19.99 13.93
C SER A 122 -4.50 -18.53 13.83
N ARG A 123 -5.11 -17.61 14.61
CA ARG A 123 -4.70 -16.18 14.68
C ARG A 123 -3.24 -15.98 15.04
N ASP A 124 -2.67 -16.92 15.81
CA ASP A 124 -1.30 -16.83 16.32
C ASP A 124 -0.25 -17.35 15.31
N GLN A 125 -0.70 -17.91 14.17
CA GLN A 125 0.17 -18.38 13.07
C GLN A 125 -0.44 -18.00 11.72
N PRO A 126 -0.35 -16.73 11.29
CA PRO A 126 -0.80 -16.32 9.96
C PRO A 126 0.10 -16.95 8.90
N LEU A 127 -0.40 -17.99 8.24
CA LEU A 127 0.22 -18.59 7.06
C LEU A 127 -0.17 -17.75 5.85
N ASN A 128 0.80 -17.29 5.06
CA ASN A 128 0.55 -16.31 4.00
C ASN A 128 0.74 -16.91 2.60
N SER A 129 1.40 -18.06 2.47
CA SER A 129 1.73 -18.69 1.19
C SER A 129 1.76 -20.22 1.27
N LEU A 130 1.61 -20.90 0.13
CA LEU A 130 1.64 -22.37 0.03
C LEU A 130 2.96 -22.97 0.55
N LEU A 131 4.06 -22.22 0.45
CA LEU A 131 5.39 -22.60 0.96
C LEU A 131 5.40 -22.69 2.49
N ASP A 132 4.56 -21.89 3.16
CA ASP A 132 4.41 -21.92 4.61
C ASP A 132 3.72 -23.19 5.10
N LEU A 133 3.10 -23.98 4.19
CA LEU A 133 2.55 -25.31 4.49
C LEU A 133 3.62 -26.41 4.49
N ASN A 134 4.88 -26.07 4.21
CA ASN A 134 5.94 -27.06 4.16
C ASN A 134 6.17 -27.63 5.57
N ASN A 135 6.04 -28.95 5.68
CA ASN A 135 6.02 -29.67 6.96
C ASN A 135 4.91 -29.26 7.94
N LYS A 136 3.89 -28.54 7.47
CA LYS A 136 2.66 -28.26 8.22
C LYS A 136 1.64 -29.37 7.98
N ARG A 137 0.82 -29.64 8.99
CA ARG A 137 -0.28 -30.61 8.89
C ARG A 137 -1.52 -29.86 8.44
N VAL A 138 -2.12 -30.33 7.35
CA VAL A 138 -3.23 -29.66 6.69
C VAL A 138 -4.40 -30.62 6.57
N ALA A 139 -5.49 -30.40 7.30
CA ALA A 139 -6.69 -31.25 7.21
C ALA A 139 -7.45 -31.02 5.89
N VAL A 140 -8.01 -32.09 5.30
CA VAL A 140 -8.75 -32.12 4.03
C VAL A 140 -9.86 -33.18 4.12
N LEU A 141 -10.97 -33.05 3.40
CA LEU A 141 -12.09 -34.02 3.46
C LEU A 141 -11.75 -35.35 2.73
N ARG A 142 -12.15 -36.51 3.27
CA ARG A 142 -11.88 -37.84 2.70
C ARG A 142 -12.61 -38.03 1.38
N GLY A 143 -11.90 -38.58 0.40
CA GLY A 143 -12.46 -38.77 -0.94
C GLY A 143 -12.88 -37.45 -1.59
N SER A 144 -12.34 -36.32 -1.15
CA SER A 144 -12.56 -35.00 -1.73
C SER A 144 -11.48 -34.71 -2.78
N ILE A 145 -11.81 -33.91 -3.79
CA ILE A 145 -10.85 -33.55 -4.85
C ILE A 145 -9.75 -32.65 -4.29
N GLN A 146 -10.05 -31.87 -3.24
CA GLN A 146 -9.14 -30.96 -2.56
C GLN A 146 -7.87 -31.66 -2.06
N LYS A 147 -7.95 -32.95 -1.68
CA LYS A 147 -6.78 -33.74 -1.30
C LYS A 147 -5.82 -33.97 -2.47
N ALA A 148 -6.34 -34.40 -3.61
CA ALA A 148 -5.53 -34.68 -4.79
C ALA A 148 -4.85 -33.39 -5.28
N VAL A 149 -5.62 -32.30 -5.41
CA VAL A 149 -5.15 -30.99 -5.88
C VAL A 149 -4.11 -30.38 -4.92
N LEU A 150 -4.33 -30.44 -3.61
CA LEU A 150 -3.37 -29.90 -2.64
C LEU A 150 -2.09 -30.75 -2.56
N ALA A 151 -2.19 -32.07 -2.71
CA ALA A 151 -1.02 -32.95 -2.75
C ALA A 151 -0.19 -32.70 -4.02
N GLU A 152 -0.83 -32.55 -5.17
CA GLU A 152 -0.16 -32.31 -6.45
C GLU A 152 0.52 -30.94 -6.47
N ARG A 153 -0.20 -29.87 -6.10
CA ARG A 153 0.36 -28.51 -6.05
C ARG A 153 1.50 -28.39 -5.05
N ALA A 154 1.38 -28.99 -3.88
CA ALA A 154 2.46 -28.93 -2.91
C ALA A 154 3.69 -29.70 -3.39
N ALA A 155 3.50 -30.85 -4.05
CA ALA A 155 4.59 -31.59 -4.68
C ALA A 155 5.31 -30.80 -5.80
N MET A 156 4.60 -29.93 -6.55
CA MET A 156 5.22 -29.08 -7.59
C MET A 156 6.20 -28.04 -7.03
N PHE A 157 5.99 -27.58 -5.79
CA PHE A 157 6.87 -26.60 -5.12
C PHE A 157 7.82 -27.25 -4.10
N ASP A 158 7.92 -28.58 -4.11
CA ASP A 158 8.68 -29.37 -3.13
C ASP A 158 8.26 -29.09 -1.67
N VAL A 159 7.00 -28.71 -1.49
CA VAL A 159 6.32 -28.49 -0.22
C VAL A 159 5.62 -29.80 0.14
N ALA A 160 5.91 -30.36 1.30
CA ALA A 160 5.32 -31.64 1.73
C ALA A 160 4.34 -31.44 2.91
N PRO A 161 3.14 -30.85 2.69
CA PRO A 161 2.13 -30.78 3.71
C PRO A 161 1.60 -32.18 3.96
N THR A 162 1.44 -32.52 5.24
CA THR A 162 0.86 -33.80 5.57
C THR A 162 -0.66 -33.64 5.56
N LEU A 163 -1.28 -34.08 4.47
CA LEU A 163 -2.73 -34.05 4.29
C LEU A 163 -3.42 -35.08 5.18
N VAL A 164 -4.34 -34.61 6.01
CA VAL A 164 -5.09 -35.45 6.96
C VAL A 164 -6.53 -35.52 6.50
N GLU A 165 -6.99 -36.70 6.05
CA GLU A 165 -8.37 -36.92 5.60
C GLU A 165 -9.35 -37.01 6.77
N VAL A 166 -10.32 -36.10 6.81
CA VAL A 166 -11.42 -36.04 7.77
C VAL A 166 -12.75 -36.38 7.11
N ASP A 167 -13.78 -36.72 7.88
CA ASP A 167 -15.07 -37.16 7.32
C ASP A 167 -16.11 -36.01 7.21
N SER A 168 -15.87 -34.83 7.82
CA SER A 168 -16.71 -33.61 7.67
C SER A 168 -15.93 -32.28 7.84
N PHE A 169 -16.53 -31.13 7.49
CA PHE A 169 -15.85 -29.82 7.57
C PHE A 169 -15.75 -29.20 8.97
N SER A 170 -16.70 -29.48 9.87
CA SER A 170 -16.61 -29.06 11.27
C SER A 170 -15.42 -29.71 11.98
N GLU A 171 -15.07 -30.94 11.58
CA GLU A 171 -13.86 -31.64 12.02
C GLU A 171 -12.60 -30.90 11.60
N VAL A 172 -12.59 -30.25 10.44
CA VAL A 172 -11.43 -29.46 9.98
C VAL A 172 -11.19 -28.23 10.89
N PHE A 173 -12.22 -27.43 11.19
CA PHE A 173 -12.07 -26.22 12.01
C PHE A 173 -11.78 -26.49 13.48
N ALA A 174 -12.34 -27.57 14.03
CA ALA A 174 -11.98 -28.05 15.36
C ALA A 174 -10.48 -28.38 15.44
N LEU A 175 -9.94 -29.10 14.45
CA LEU A 175 -8.52 -29.44 14.41
C LEU A 175 -7.59 -28.21 14.29
N ILE A 176 -8.06 -27.10 13.70
CA ILE A 176 -7.26 -25.85 13.58
C ILE A 176 -7.28 -25.04 14.88
N ALA A 177 -8.46 -24.84 15.48
CA ALA A 177 -8.60 -24.08 16.73
C ALA A 177 -7.81 -24.72 17.89
N GLU A 178 -7.62 -26.04 17.83
CA GLU A 178 -6.82 -26.83 18.77
C GLU A 178 -5.31 -26.85 18.45
N GLY A 179 -4.88 -26.31 17.30
CA GLY A 179 -3.49 -26.38 16.82
C GLY A 179 -3.03 -27.79 16.40
N ALA A 180 -3.97 -28.73 16.21
CA ALA A 180 -3.73 -30.14 15.86
C ALA A 180 -3.44 -30.34 14.38
N VAL A 181 -4.06 -29.53 13.54
CA VAL A 181 -3.55 -29.22 12.21
C VAL A 181 -3.15 -27.76 12.21
N ASP A 182 -1.98 -27.47 11.65
CA ASP A 182 -1.47 -26.11 11.56
C ASP A 182 -2.32 -25.24 10.62
N ALA A 183 -3.01 -25.90 9.69
CA ALA A 183 -3.96 -25.30 8.78
C ALA A 183 -5.02 -26.34 8.36
N GLY A 184 -6.14 -25.92 7.80
CA GLY A 184 -7.19 -26.85 7.37
C GLY A 184 -7.94 -26.34 6.16
N VAL A 185 -8.15 -27.21 5.19
CA VAL A 185 -8.83 -26.90 3.93
C VAL A 185 -10.32 -27.07 4.13
N VAL A 186 -11.05 -25.97 4.04
CA VAL A 186 -12.49 -25.95 4.17
C VAL A 186 -13.10 -25.17 3.02
N ASN A 187 -14.27 -25.60 2.56
CA ASN A 187 -14.98 -24.84 1.54
C ASN A 187 -15.27 -23.42 2.02
N ARG A 188 -15.24 -22.44 1.11
CA ARG A 188 -15.38 -21.02 1.48
C ARG A 188 -16.66 -20.71 2.25
N PHE A 189 -17.77 -21.39 1.96
CA PHE A 189 -19.07 -21.10 2.58
C PHE A 189 -19.13 -21.54 4.04
N PHE A 190 -18.71 -22.78 4.33
CA PHE A 190 -18.54 -23.23 5.71
C PHE A 190 -17.55 -22.32 6.46
N GLY A 191 -16.46 -21.94 5.79
CA GLY A 191 -15.47 -21.05 6.39
C GLY A 191 -15.99 -19.64 6.67
N ALA A 192 -16.84 -19.08 5.81
CA ALA A 192 -17.42 -17.75 6.01
C ALA A 192 -18.40 -17.72 7.18
N GLN A 193 -19.14 -18.81 7.41
CA GLN A 193 -20.17 -18.90 8.46
C GLN A 193 -19.59 -19.25 9.83
N PHE A 194 -18.63 -20.18 9.89
CA PHE A 194 -18.18 -20.76 11.16
C PHE A 194 -16.79 -20.29 11.62
N LYS A 195 -16.01 -19.54 10.82
CA LYS A 195 -14.64 -19.15 11.23
C LYS A 195 -14.57 -18.41 12.56
N ASP A 196 -15.55 -17.56 12.85
CA ASP A 196 -15.59 -16.74 14.06
C ASP A 196 -15.95 -17.59 15.29
N ASP A 197 -16.73 -18.66 15.10
CA ASP A 197 -17.08 -19.62 16.15
C ASP A 197 -15.88 -20.47 16.60
N TYR A 198 -14.91 -20.71 15.70
CA TYR A 198 -13.68 -21.47 15.96
C TYR A 198 -12.43 -20.58 16.12
N ALA A 199 -12.59 -19.25 16.12
CA ALA A 199 -11.50 -18.27 16.19
C ALA A 199 -10.36 -18.49 15.18
N VAL A 200 -10.66 -19.10 14.04
CA VAL A 200 -9.70 -19.35 12.95
C VAL A 200 -9.72 -18.19 11.95
N ILE A 201 -8.59 -17.92 11.33
CA ILE A 201 -8.47 -16.90 10.29
C ILE A 201 -8.24 -17.54 8.93
N PRO A 202 -8.87 -17.00 7.87
CA PRO A 202 -8.56 -17.42 6.51
C PRO A 202 -7.12 -17.03 6.17
N THR A 203 -6.39 -17.94 5.53
CA THR A 203 -5.08 -17.65 4.95
C THR A 203 -5.24 -17.22 3.49
N ASN A 204 -4.17 -16.76 2.86
CA ASN A 204 -4.15 -16.46 1.43
C ASN A 204 -3.99 -17.72 0.54
N ILE A 205 -4.00 -18.92 1.14
CA ILE A 205 -3.80 -20.17 0.42
C ILE A 205 -5.16 -20.72 -0.02
N LEU A 206 -5.37 -20.71 -1.34
CA LEU A 206 -6.60 -21.18 -1.97
C LEU A 206 -6.35 -22.50 -2.69
N VAL A 207 -7.24 -23.47 -2.45
CA VAL A 207 -7.34 -24.71 -3.23
C VAL A 207 -8.40 -24.48 -4.29
N GLU A 208 -8.06 -24.74 -5.56
CA GLU A 208 -8.80 -24.34 -6.76
C GLU A 208 -10.32 -24.54 -6.70
N ALA A 209 -11.03 -23.69 -7.45
CA ALA A 209 -12.48 -23.75 -7.59
C ALA A 209 -12.91 -25.04 -8.29
N SER A 210 -13.75 -25.82 -7.61
CA SER A 210 -14.38 -27.00 -8.18
C SER A 210 -15.81 -26.65 -8.60
N HIS A 211 -16.17 -27.08 -9.82
CA HIS A 211 -17.54 -27.05 -10.31
C HIS A 211 -18.30 -28.24 -9.74
N LEU A 212 -19.38 -27.96 -9.02
CA LEU A 212 -20.19 -28.95 -8.31
C LEU A 212 -21.46 -29.23 -9.11
N HIS A 213 -21.78 -30.51 -9.23
CA HIS A 213 -22.79 -31.05 -10.11
C HIS A 213 -23.68 -32.06 -9.38
N PHE A 214 -24.83 -32.34 -9.99
CA PHE A 214 -25.56 -33.56 -9.76
C PHE A 214 -24.88 -34.70 -10.53
N ILE A 215 -24.93 -35.90 -9.96
CA ILE A 215 -24.44 -37.10 -10.62
C ILE A 215 -25.48 -38.22 -10.59
N THR A 216 -25.40 -39.08 -11.59
CA THR A 216 -26.01 -40.42 -11.61
C THR A 216 -24.97 -41.46 -12.05
N ALA A 217 -25.32 -42.74 -12.00
CA ALA A 217 -24.45 -43.83 -12.43
C ALA A 217 -24.00 -43.68 -13.90
N GLN A 218 -22.84 -44.21 -14.29
CA GLN A 218 -22.45 -44.27 -15.71
C GLN A 218 -23.46 -45.11 -16.50
N GLY A 219 -24.25 -44.47 -17.37
CA GLY A 219 -25.36 -45.12 -18.11
C GLY A 219 -26.73 -45.08 -17.40
N GLY A 220 -26.86 -44.31 -16.31
CA GLY A 220 -28.12 -43.99 -15.65
C GLY A 220 -29.02 -43.07 -16.50
N ASP A 221 -30.17 -42.70 -15.95
CA ASP A 221 -31.20 -41.91 -16.66
C ASP A 221 -30.74 -40.47 -16.92
N ARG A 222 -30.14 -40.26 -18.09
CA ARG A 222 -29.61 -38.96 -18.54
C ARG A 222 -30.72 -37.93 -18.73
N HIS A 223 -31.95 -38.34 -19.02
CA HIS A 223 -33.07 -37.42 -19.19
C HIS A 223 -33.31 -36.60 -17.92
N ARG A 224 -33.10 -37.19 -16.74
CA ARG A 224 -33.20 -36.47 -15.45
C ARG A 224 -32.12 -35.41 -15.26
N LEU A 225 -30.90 -35.68 -15.74
CA LEU A 225 -29.82 -34.68 -15.71
C LEU A 225 -30.11 -33.55 -16.70
N ASP A 226 -30.58 -33.87 -17.90
CA ASP A 226 -30.96 -32.87 -18.91
C ASP A 226 -32.12 -31.98 -18.42
N THR A 227 -33.10 -32.55 -17.70
CA THR A 227 -34.19 -31.79 -17.06
C THR A 227 -33.67 -30.91 -15.92
N LEU A 228 -32.76 -31.42 -15.08
CA LEU A 228 -32.09 -30.60 -14.07
C LEU A 228 -31.35 -29.43 -14.74
N ASP A 229 -30.64 -29.67 -15.84
CA ASP A 229 -29.92 -28.64 -16.60
C ASP A 229 -30.87 -27.58 -17.18
N LEU A 230 -32.01 -27.98 -17.74
CA LEU A 230 -33.03 -27.05 -18.24
C LEU A 230 -33.54 -26.11 -17.14
N TYR A 231 -33.91 -26.65 -15.98
CA TYR A 231 -34.40 -25.84 -14.85
C TYR A 231 -33.28 -25.01 -14.21
N LEU A 232 -32.07 -25.54 -14.10
CA LEU A 232 -30.92 -24.79 -13.60
C LEU A 232 -30.60 -23.60 -14.51
N GLN A 233 -30.64 -23.78 -15.83
CA GLN A 233 -30.47 -22.70 -16.80
C GLN A 233 -31.58 -21.65 -16.66
N GLN A 234 -32.84 -22.07 -16.51
CA GLN A 234 -33.96 -21.15 -16.28
C GLN A 234 -33.85 -20.40 -14.96
N PHE A 235 -33.57 -21.10 -13.86
CA PHE A 235 -33.44 -20.50 -12.54
C PHE A 235 -32.25 -19.53 -12.48
N LYS A 236 -31.13 -19.84 -13.13
CA LYS A 236 -29.97 -18.93 -13.17
C LYS A 236 -30.19 -17.70 -14.04
N GLN A 237 -31.08 -17.77 -15.03
CA GLN A 237 -31.47 -16.61 -15.85
C GLN A 237 -32.40 -15.65 -15.10
N ASP A 238 -33.20 -16.12 -14.14
CA ASP A 238 -34.09 -15.29 -13.32
C ASP A 238 -33.52 -15.03 -11.91
N LYS A 239 -33.21 -13.77 -11.61
CA LYS A 239 -32.69 -13.34 -10.30
C LYS A 239 -33.67 -13.50 -9.13
N ASN A 240 -34.96 -13.68 -9.40
CA ASN A 240 -35.97 -13.94 -8.37
C ASN A 240 -36.28 -15.43 -8.20
N SER A 241 -35.58 -16.31 -8.91
CA SER A 241 -35.78 -17.74 -8.83
C SER A 241 -35.41 -18.32 -7.46
N VAL A 242 -35.85 -19.56 -7.22
CA VAL A 242 -35.48 -20.33 -6.03
C VAL A 242 -33.95 -20.47 -5.90
N TYR A 243 -33.21 -20.42 -7.02
CA TYR A 243 -31.75 -20.49 -7.00
C TYR A 243 -31.11 -19.35 -6.22
N TYR A 244 -31.46 -18.11 -6.54
CA TYR A 244 -30.90 -16.95 -5.85
C TYR A 244 -31.47 -16.78 -4.43
N GLN A 245 -32.70 -17.22 -4.17
CA GLN A 245 -33.29 -17.24 -2.83
C GLN A 245 -32.56 -18.23 -1.91
N ALA A 246 -32.30 -19.45 -2.37
CA ALA A 246 -31.53 -20.45 -1.62
C ALA A 246 -30.06 -20.02 -1.46
N LEU A 247 -29.48 -19.37 -2.47
CA LEU A 247 -28.12 -18.82 -2.40
C LEU A 247 -28.02 -17.76 -1.29
N ALA A 248 -28.95 -16.82 -1.24
CA ALA A 248 -29.01 -15.78 -0.21
C ALA A 248 -29.33 -16.34 1.20
N ALA A 249 -30.20 -17.34 1.29
CA ALA A 249 -30.60 -17.92 2.58
C ALA A 249 -29.52 -18.79 3.23
N TRP A 250 -28.70 -19.49 2.43
CA TRP A 250 -27.76 -20.48 2.95
C TRP A 250 -26.29 -20.12 2.76
N LEU A 251 -25.91 -19.47 1.65
CA LEU A 251 -24.50 -19.34 1.25
C LEU A 251 -23.97 -17.90 1.30
N GLU A 252 -24.84 -16.92 1.54
CA GLU A 252 -24.45 -15.56 1.90
C GLU A 252 -24.44 -15.43 3.45
N PRO A 253 -23.39 -14.85 4.06
CA PRO A 253 -23.31 -14.74 5.53
C PRO A 253 -24.41 -13.84 6.07
N GLU A 254 -25.42 -14.43 6.74
CA GLU A 254 -26.48 -13.69 7.41
C GLU A 254 -25.94 -12.90 8.61
N ASN A 255 -26.29 -11.62 8.65
CA ASN A 255 -26.32 -10.84 9.89
C ASN A 255 -27.14 -11.57 10.96
N LYS A 256 -26.46 -12.13 11.97
CA LYS A 256 -26.95 -12.59 13.29
C LYS A 256 -28.49 -12.63 13.46
N ARG A 257 -29.05 -13.83 13.55
CA ARG A 257 -30.15 -14.13 14.49
C ARG A 257 -29.88 -15.46 15.21
N VAL A 258 -29.90 -15.43 16.54
CA VAL A 258 -29.36 -16.45 17.49
C VAL A 258 -30.43 -17.44 18.00
N LYS A 259 -30.04 -18.71 18.33
CA LYS A 259 -30.21 -19.43 19.65
C LYS A 259 -30.06 -20.98 19.57
N LEU A 260 -29.34 -21.64 20.52
CA LEU A 260 -29.46 -23.09 20.90
C LEU A 260 -28.80 -23.45 22.29
N THR A 261 -28.95 -24.68 22.83
CA THR A 261 -28.94 -25.03 24.30
C THR A 261 -28.14 -26.28 24.80
N VAL A 262 -27.76 -26.23 26.10
CA VAL A 262 -26.86 -27.01 27.02
C VAL A 262 -26.73 -28.56 26.95
N ARG A 263 -27.62 -29.32 26.32
CA ARG A 263 -27.62 -30.80 26.48
C ARG A 263 -26.56 -31.54 25.64
N GLU A 264 -26.08 -30.91 24.58
CA GLU A 264 -25.15 -31.50 23.60
C GLU A 264 -23.71 -31.63 24.14
N PHE A 265 -23.39 -30.92 25.22
CA PHE A 265 -22.03 -30.79 25.74
C PHE A 265 -21.49 -32.03 26.49
N LEU A 266 -22.36 -32.85 27.08
CA LEU A 266 -21.94 -33.90 28.02
C LEU A 266 -21.63 -35.27 27.36
N LEU A 267 -21.98 -35.48 26.09
CA LEU A 267 -21.91 -36.80 25.44
C LEU A 267 -20.58 -37.07 24.70
N TYR A 268 -19.85 -36.04 24.30
CA TYR A 268 -18.63 -36.19 23.49
C TYR A 268 -17.39 -36.67 24.27
N LEU A 269 -17.41 -36.57 25.61
CA LEU A 269 -16.22 -36.77 26.45
C LEU A 269 -15.77 -38.23 26.60
N ILE A 270 -16.59 -39.22 26.20
CA ILE A 270 -16.36 -40.64 26.49
C ILE A 270 -15.62 -41.39 25.35
N ILE A 271 -15.52 -40.79 24.15
CA ILE A 271 -15.01 -41.49 22.94
C ILE A 271 -13.54 -41.14 22.62
N ILE A 272 -13.06 -39.97 23.03
CA ILE A 272 -11.81 -39.36 22.51
C ILE A 272 -10.53 -39.94 23.15
N LEU A 273 -10.57 -40.36 24.41
CA LEU A 273 -9.39 -40.69 25.23
C LEU A 273 -8.55 -41.91 24.77
N PRO A 274 -9.11 -43.02 24.24
CA PRO A 274 -8.30 -44.18 23.83
C PRO A 274 -7.57 -44.00 22.49
N ILE A 275 -8.12 -43.19 21.58
CA ILE A 275 -7.59 -42.96 20.22
C ILE A 275 -6.30 -42.12 20.27
N ALA A 276 -6.18 -41.24 21.26
CA ALA A 276 -5.00 -40.41 21.49
C ALA A 276 -3.73 -41.21 21.85
N GLY A 277 -3.87 -42.34 22.55
CA GLY A 277 -2.72 -43.13 23.02
C GLY A 277 -1.97 -43.87 21.91
N LEU A 278 -2.66 -44.29 20.84
CA LEU A 278 -2.07 -45.05 19.73
C LEU A 278 -1.34 -44.13 18.73
N LEU A 279 -1.85 -42.92 18.54
CA LEU A 279 -1.26 -41.90 17.64
C LEU A 279 0.07 -41.36 18.18
N ALA A 280 0.27 -41.32 19.50
CA ALA A 280 1.48 -40.81 20.14
C ALA A 280 2.74 -41.67 19.86
N SER A 281 2.60 -42.99 19.80
CA SER A 281 3.73 -43.93 19.59
C SER A 281 4.28 -43.90 18.16
N LEU A 282 3.39 -43.76 17.16
CA LEU A 282 3.76 -43.68 15.74
C LEU A 282 4.35 -42.31 15.35
N ALA A 283 3.97 -41.25 16.08
CA ALA A 283 4.55 -39.92 15.91
C ALA A 283 6.03 -39.87 16.35
N TRP A 284 6.39 -40.55 17.46
CA TRP A 284 7.74 -40.53 18.04
C TRP A 284 8.84 -41.05 17.09
N ASN A 285 8.54 -42.11 16.33
CA ASN A 285 9.51 -42.75 15.43
C ASN A 285 9.77 -41.93 14.14
N ARG A 286 8.78 -41.14 13.71
CA ARG A 286 8.91 -40.23 12.56
C ARG A 286 9.63 -38.92 12.93
N LEU A 287 9.52 -38.48 14.18
CA LEU A 287 10.20 -37.28 14.69
C LEU A 287 11.73 -37.44 14.69
N LEU A 288 12.26 -38.58 15.15
CA LEU A 288 13.70 -38.85 15.25
C LEU A 288 14.47 -38.80 13.91
N ARG A 289 13.83 -39.20 12.79
CA ARG A 289 14.46 -39.17 11.46
C ARG A 289 14.34 -37.81 10.76
N ARG A 290 13.33 -37.02 11.12
CA ARG A 290 13.18 -35.62 10.68
C ARG A 290 14.24 -34.73 11.33
N GLU A 291 14.58 -35.00 12.59
CA GLU A 291 15.49 -34.15 13.37
C GLU A 291 16.95 -34.14 12.85
N ILE A 292 17.46 -35.28 12.37
CA ILE A 292 18.84 -35.35 11.82
C ILE A 292 18.97 -34.60 10.48
N ARG A 293 17.95 -34.68 9.61
CA ARG A 293 17.95 -33.96 8.32
C ARG A 293 17.71 -32.46 8.47
N GLN A 294 16.88 -32.07 9.45
CA GLN A 294 16.69 -30.67 9.79
C GLN A 294 17.99 -30.02 10.28
N ARG A 295 18.83 -30.71 11.07
CA ARG A 295 20.09 -30.11 11.55
C ARG A 295 21.06 -29.73 10.42
N GLN A 296 21.18 -30.55 9.37
CA GLN A 296 22.08 -30.26 8.24
C GLN A 296 21.54 -29.16 7.31
N GLN A 297 20.22 -29.14 7.05
CA GLN A 297 19.60 -28.07 6.26
C GLN A 297 19.57 -26.74 7.00
N VAL A 298 19.41 -26.76 8.32
CA VAL A 298 19.50 -25.56 9.17
C VAL A 298 20.92 -25.01 9.19
N GLU A 299 21.97 -25.83 9.21
CA GLU A 299 23.36 -25.33 9.22
C GLU A 299 23.76 -24.63 7.92
N ILE A 300 23.33 -25.14 6.76
CA ILE A 300 23.59 -24.53 5.45
C ILE A 300 22.73 -23.27 5.25
N ALA A 301 21.44 -23.35 5.58
CA ALA A 301 20.54 -22.19 5.53
C ALA A 301 20.97 -21.09 6.52
N LEU A 302 21.53 -21.46 7.68
CA LEU A 302 22.09 -20.53 8.64
C LEU A 302 23.31 -19.82 8.07
N ARG A 303 24.25 -20.52 7.41
CA ARG A 303 25.42 -19.88 6.76
C ARG A 303 25.02 -18.93 5.64
N GLU A 304 24.05 -19.30 4.80
CA GLU A 304 23.57 -18.41 3.74
C GLU A 304 22.73 -17.24 4.28
N SER A 305 21.95 -17.47 5.34
CA SER A 305 21.22 -16.41 6.04
C SER A 305 22.19 -15.45 6.75
N GLU A 306 23.26 -15.97 7.36
CA GLU A 306 24.30 -15.21 8.05
C GLU A 306 25.14 -14.38 7.07
N ALA A 307 25.51 -14.94 5.91
CA ALA A 307 26.18 -14.18 4.85
C ALA A 307 25.27 -13.09 4.24
N ARG A 308 23.98 -13.39 4.04
CA ARG A 308 22.99 -12.39 3.59
C ARG A 308 22.79 -11.29 4.62
N PHE A 309 22.66 -11.65 5.90
CA PHE A 309 22.50 -10.68 6.99
C PHE A 309 23.75 -9.80 7.14
N GLN A 310 24.96 -10.37 7.05
CA GLN A 310 26.22 -9.61 7.08
C GLN A 310 26.31 -8.63 5.90
N ASN A 311 25.96 -9.06 4.68
CA ASN A 311 25.96 -8.19 3.49
C ASN A 311 24.88 -7.10 3.56
N MET A 312 23.69 -7.41 4.10
CA MET A 312 22.64 -6.41 4.30
C MET A 312 23.02 -5.40 5.38
N ALA A 313 23.57 -5.87 6.50
CA ALA A 313 24.02 -5.02 7.61
C ALA A 313 25.18 -4.10 7.23
N ALA A 314 26.02 -4.48 6.26
CA ALA A 314 27.11 -3.65 5.74
C ALA A 314 26.62 -2.46 4.88
N ASN A 315 25.40 -2.53 4.33
CA ASN A 315 24.83 -1.50 3.45
C ASN A 315 23.85 -0.55 4.17
N VAL A 316 23.64 -0.72 5.48
CA VAL A 316 22.79 0.20 6.26
C VAL A 316 23.64 1.41 6.68
N PRO A 317 23.21 2.66 6.38
CA PRO A 317 23.91 3.84 6.90
C PRO A 317 23.85 3.82 8.43
N GLY A 318 25.00 3.73 9.09
CA GLY A 318 25.12 3.55 10.54
C GLY A 318 25.68 2.19 10.96
N ALA A 319 25.62 1.88 12.26
CA ALA A 319 26.13 0.65 12.82
C ALA A 319 25.00 -0.16 13.48
N ILE A 320 24.94 -1.45 13.17
CA ILE A 320 24.01 -2.38 13.81
C ILE A 320 24.79 -3.18 14.83
N PHE A 321 24.33 -3.19 16.08
CA PHE A 321 24.93 -4.00 17.11
C PHE A 321 23.89 -4.63 18.03
N ARG A 322 24.25 -5.79 18.55
CA ARG A 322 23.46 -6.54 19.53
C ARG A 322 24.12 -6.39 20.88
N TYR A 323 23.48 -5.62 21.75
CA TYR A 323 23.92 -5.36 23.11
C TYR A 323 23.21 -6.30 24.09
N VAL A 324 23.94 -6.82 25.06
CA VAL A 324 23.44 -7.71 26.10
C VAL A 324 23.80 -7.13 27.46
N LEU A 325 22.83 -7.05 28.36
CA LEU A 325 23.02 -6.74 29.77
C LEU A 325 22.68 -7.98 30.61
N TYR A 326 23.65 -8.48 31.35
CA TYR A 326 23.52 -9.64 32.21
C TYR A 326 22.91 -9.26 33.58
N PRO A 327 22.28 -10.22 34.30
CA PRO A 327 21.69 -10.01 35.62
C PRO A 327 22.68 -9.56 36.70
N ASP A 328 23.97 -9.88 36.54
CA ASP A 328 25.04 -9.47 37.45
C ASP A 328 25.50 -8.02 37.22
N GLY A 329 24.93 -7.35 36.23
CA GLY A 329 25.25 -5.98 35.84
C GLY A 329 26.39 -5.84 34.83
N SER A 330 26.98 -6.95 34.37
CA SER A 330 27.95 -6.93 33.27
C SER A 330 27.27 -6.77 31.92
N ASP A 331 27.99 -6.21 30.94
CA ASP A 331 27.49 -5.98 29.58
C ASP A 331 28.43 -6.53 28.51
N ALA A 332 27.86 -6.86 27.35
CA ALA A 332 28.60 -7.35 26.20
C ALA A 332 27.96 -6.93 24.88
N VAL A 333 28.78 -6.77 23.85
CA VAL A 333 28.34 -6.64 22.45
C VAL A 333 28.62 -7.95 21.75
N ILE A 334 27.57 -8.69 21.40
CA ILE A 334 27.71 -10.04 20.81
C ILE A 334 27.73 -10.03 19.28
N TYR A 335 27.36 -8.90 18.68
CA TYR A 335 27.47 -8.67 17.24
C TYR A 335 27.64 -7.17 16.98
N MET A 336 28.49 -6.82 16.02
CA MET A 336 28.73 -5.45 15.57
C MET A 336 28.97 -5.46 14.05
N SER A 337 28.24 -4.65 13.29
CA SER A 337 28.45 -4.52 11.85
C SER A 337 29.72 -3.71 11.52
N SER A 338 30.20 -3.82 10.28
CA SER A 338 31.36 -3.08 9.77
C SER A 338 31.19 -1.55 9.84
N GLY A 339 29.94 -1.05 9.87
CA GLY A 339 29.63 0.37 10.04
C GLY A 339 30.17 0.98 11.35
N CYS A 340 30.57 0.17 12.33
CA CYS A 340 31.26 0.62 13.53
C CYS A 340 32.58 1.35 13.24
N GLN A 341 33.32 0.93 12.20
CA GLN A 341 34.58 1.57 11.80
C GLN A 341 34.35 3.00 11.31
N GLU A 342 33.23 3.29 10.66
CA GLU A 342 32.89 4.64 10.19
C GLU A 342 32.30 5.49 11.32
N LEU A 343 31.47 4.90 12.18
CA LEU A 343 30.77 5.61 13.23
C LEU A 343 31.68 5.97 14.42
N TRP A 344 32.36 4.96 14.99
CA TRP A 344 33.20 5.08 16.19
C TRP A 344 34.70 5.11 15.90
N GLU A 345 35.15 4.84 14.67
CA GLU A 345 36.58 4.64 14.32
C GLU A 345 37.24 3.49 15.09
N VAL A 346 36.44 2.47 15.43
CA VAL A 346 36.90 1.28 16.14
C VAL A 346 36.60 0.05 15.31
N ASP A 347 37.52 -0.91 15.31
CA ASP A 347 37.29 -2.20 14.69
C ASP A 347 36.20 -2.99 15.45
N PRO A 348 35.20 -3.58 14.76
CA PRO A 348 34.14 -4.37 15.38
C PRO A 348 34.68 -5.47 16.30
N ALA A 349 35.82 -6.08 15.98
CA ALA A 349 36.42 -7.13 16.80
C ALA A 349 36.90 -6.62 18.16
N VAL A 350 37.31 -5.35 18.26
CA VAL A 350 37.71 -4.74 19.54
C VAL A 350 36.50 -4.59 20.44
N VAL A 351 35.38 -4.10 19.88
CA VAL A 351 34.14 -3.87 20.65
C VAL A 351 33.47 -5.17 21.09
N ILE A 352 33.51 -6.21 20.25
CA ILE A 352 32.96 -7.54 20.60
C ILE A 352 33.75 -8.18 21.76
N ASN A 353 35.06 -7.95 21.82
CA ASN A 353 35.90 -8.45 22.92
C ASN A 353 35.75 -7.60 24.20
N ASP A 354 35.51 -6.30 24.07
CA ASP A 354 35.36 -5.37 25.20
C ASP A 354 34.34 -4.26 24.88
N ALA A 355 33.12 -4.42 25.41
CA ALA A 355 32.04 -3.44 25.24
C ALA A 355 32.32 -2.11 25.96
N SER A 356 33.22 -2.10 26.96
CA SER A 356 33.53 -0.89 27.73
C SER A 356 34.17 0.21 26.89
N VAL A 357 34.75 -0.15 25.73
CA VAL A 357 35.31 0.79 24.76
C VAL A 357 34.25 1.79 24.28
N LEU A 358 33.01 1.34 24.03
CA LEU A 358 31.93 2.24 23.62
C LEU A 358 31.54 3.20 24.75
N TRP A 359 31.45 2.70 25.99
CA TRP A 359 31.12 3.52 27.16
C TRP A 359 32.18 4.57 27.49
N GLN A 360 33.45 4.30 27.19
CA GLN A 360 34.54 5.27 27.34
C GLN A 360 34.46 6.40 26.30
N MET A 361 33.85 6.13 25.14
CA MET A 361 33.64 7.12 24.08
C MET A 361 32.40 7.99 24.31
N VAL A 362 31.43 7.57 25.14
CA VAL A 362 30.27 8.41 25.48
C VAL A 362 30.72 9.69 26.19
N HIS A 363 30.19 10.82 25.77
CA HIS A 363 30.51 12.12 26.36
C HIS A 363 30.20 12.12 27.87
N PRO A 364 31.07 12.69 28.74
CA PRO A 364 30.93 12.58 30.19
C PRO A 364 29.59 13.05 30.77
N GLU A 365 29.00 14.09 30.17
CA GLU A 365 27.69 14.62 30.59
C GLU A 365 26.52 13.68 30.26
N ASP A 366 26.64 12.89 29.19
CA ASP A 366 25.54 12.05 28.69
C ASP A 366 25.60 10.64 29.31
N ARG A 367 26.78 10.21 29.77
CA ARG A 367 27.04 8.85 30.25
C ARG A 367 26.07 8.40 31.35
N GLN A 368 25.89 9.21 32.40
CA GLN A 368 25.02 8.83 33.52
C GLN A 368 23.53 8.74 33.11
N ALA A 369 23.09 9.64 32.23
CA ALA A 369 21.70 9.64 31.76
C ALA A 369 21.45 8.45 30.82
N MET A 370 22.42 8.13 29.97
CA MET A 370 22.38 6.99 29.06
C MET A 370 22.40 5.66 29.82
N GLU A 371 23.26 5.50 30.83
CA GLU A 371 23.28 4.29 31.67
C GLU A 371 21.91 4.06 32.35
N ARG A 372 21.29 5.12 32.89
CA ARG A 372 19.94 5.03 33.47
C ARG A 372 18.89 4.67 32.43
N SER A 373 18.93 5.26 31.23
CA SER A 373 17.92 4.98 30.21
C SER A 373 17.98 3.54 29.72
N VAL A 374 19.19 2.98 29.58
CA VAL A 374 19.38 1.55 29.27
C VAL A 374 18.87 0.68 30.41
N GLN A 375 19.16 1.01 31.67
CA GLN A 375 18.64 0.29 32.85
C GLN A 375 17.11 0.36 32.95
N ASP A 376 16.51 1.53 32.73
CA ASP A 376 15.06 1.72 32.75
C ASP A 376 14.39 0.91 31.64
N SER A 377 14.96 0.90 30.43
CA SER A 377 14.49 0.04 29.34
C SER A 377 14.63 -1.44 29.69
N ALA A 378 15.73 -1.84 30.36
CA ALA A 378 15.93 -3.20 30.80
C ALA A 378 14.88 -3.67 31.81
N GLN A 379 14.48 -2.78 32.72
CA GLN A 379 13.49 -3.04 33.76
C GLN A 379 12.07 -3.02 33.21
N THR A 380 11.74 -2.03 32.39
CA THR A 380 10.36 -1.79 31.89
C THR A 380 10.02 -2.56 30.62
N LEU A 381 11.03 -3.04 29.89
CA LEU A 381 10.91 -3.64 28.56
C LEU A 381 10.23 -2.75 27.51
N GLN A 382 10.21 -1.43 27.74
CA GLN A 382 9.75 -0.47 26.73
C GLN A 382 10.83 -0.25 25.66
N PRO A 383 10.45 -0.01 24.39
CA PRO A 383 11.40 0.32 23.32
C PRO A 383 12.37 1.42 23.77
N TRP A 384 13.67 1.13 23.70
CA TRP A 384 14.71 2.08 24.02
C TRP A 384 14.95 2.95 22.79
N SER A 385 14.87 4.27 22.97
CA SER A 385 15.30 5.24 21.98
C SER A 385 16.06 6.32 22.72
N TRP A 386 17.28 6.60 22.27
CA TRP A 386 18.15 7.55 22.95
C TRP A 386 19.04 8.29 21.95
N GLN A 387 19.36 9.54 22.29
CA GLN A 387 20.33 10.35 21.57
C GLN A 387 21.41 10.79 22.56
N TRP A 388 22.68 10.66 22.16
CA TRP A 388 23.82 11.01 23.00
C TRP A 388 25.02 11.42 22.17
N ARG A 389 26.00 12.05 22.81
CA ARG A 389 27.26 12.43 22.19
C ARG A 389 28.34 11.38 22.44
N ILE A 390 29.19 11.18 21.46
CA ILE A 390 30.44 10.43 21.60
C ILE A 390 31.65 11.28 21.23
N ILE A 391 32.82 10.91 21.73
CA ILE A 391 34.13 11.42 21.32
C ILE A 391 34.89 10.24 20.72
N THR A 392 35.19 10.32 19.41
CA THR A 392 35.94 9.28 18.69
C THR A 392 37.42 9.27 19.09
N PRO A 393 38.19 8.20 18.79
CA PRO A 393 39.65 8.17 18.91
C PRO A 393 40.38 9.34 18.25
N SER A 394 39.90 9.86 17.12
CA SER A 394 40.44 11.06 16.46
C SER A 394 40.13 12.38 17.19
N GLY A 395 39.29 12.35 18.23
CA GLY A 395 38.83 13.51 18.99
C GLY A 395 37.59 14.20 18.44
N GLN A 396 36.90 13.60 17.46
CA GLN A 396 35.70 14.18 16.88
C GLN A 396 34.49 13.97 17.81
N LEU A 397 33.74 15.06 18.07
CA LEU A 397 32.46 15.00 18.75
C LEU A 397 31.36 14.63 17.72
N LYS A 398 30.67 13.52 17.93
CA LYS A 398 29.52 13.09 17.09
C LYS A 398 28.25 12.94 17.93
N TRP A 399 27.10 13.26 17.36
CA TRP A 399 25.78 12.96 17.92
C TRP A 399 25.27 11.66 17.32
N LEU A 400 24.96 10.70 18.18
CA LEU A 400 24.40 9.43 17.78
C LEU A 400 22.93 9.35 18.19
N GLU A 401 22.14 8.72 17.33
CA GLU A 401 20.75 8.34 17.61
C GLU A 401 20.62 6.83 17.49
N ALA A 402 20.04 6.19 18.50
CA ALA A 402 19.79 4.78 18.46
C ALA A 402 18.38 4.43 18.92
N ALA A 403 17.82 3.41 18.29
CA ALA A 403 16.59 2.78 18.72
C ALA A 403 16.79 1.27 18.75
N GLY A 404 16.44 0.66 19.88
CA GLY A 404 16.54 -0.78 20.11
C GLY A 404 15.36 -1.26 20.94
N ARG A 405 14.80 -2.42 20.60
CA ARG A 405 13.72 -3.01 21.41
C ARG A 405 14.31 -4.00 22.40
N PRO A 406 14.13 -3.81 23.73
CA PRO A 406 14.61 -4.77 24.72
C PRO A 406 13.83 -6.08 24.62
N GLN A 407 14.54 -7.20 24.73
CA GLN A 407 13.96 -8.52 24.90
C GLN A 407 14.65 -9.23 26.06
N ARG A 408 13.87 -9.80 26.97
CA ARG A 408 14.40 -10.56 28.12
C ARG A 408 14.51 -12.04 27.75
N TYR A 409 15.70 -12.62 27.93
CA TYR A 409 16.01 -14.03 27.62
C TYR A 409 16.05 -14.90 28.88
N GLU A 410 16.09 -16.23 28.69
CA GLU A 410 15.81 -17.26 29.72
C GLU A 410 16.68 -17.21 30.99
N LYS A 411 17.87 -16.57 30.96
CA LYS A 411 18.74 -16.40 32.13
C LYS A 411 18.56 -15.06 32.87
N GLY A 412 17.65 -14.21 32.41
CA GLY A 412 17.42 -12.86 32.93
C GLY A 412 18.16 -11.76 32.16
N ASP A 413 19.00 -12.14 31.20
CA ASP A 413 19.72 -11.25 30.29
C ASP A 413 18.72 -10.39 29.48
N VAL A 414 19.03 -9.12 29.29
CA VAL A 414 18.26 -8.23 28.41
C VAL A 414 19.09 -7.94 27.17
N ILE A 415 18.50 -8.15 26.00
CA ILE A 415 19.15 -7.98 24.70
C ILE A 415 18.47 -6.87 23.92
N TRP A 416 19.25 -6.01 23.28
CA TRP A 416 18.77 -5.00 22.33
C TRP A 416 19.41 -5.20 20.97
N ASP A 417 18.58 -5.39 19.96
CA ASP A 417 18.98 -5.26 18.55
C ASP A 417 18.84 -3.79 18.15
N THR A 418 19.97 -3.11 17.98
CA THR A 418 20.01 -1.64 17.91
C THR A 418 20.68 -1.19 16.62
N LEU A 419 20.01 -0.29 15.90
CA LEU A 419 20.62 0.50 14.83
C LEU A 419 21.04 1.85 15.41
N ILE A 420 22.31 2.24 15.20
CA ILE A 420 22.85 3.53 15.58
C ILE A 420 23.21 4.33 14.34
N LEU A 421 22.67 5.55 14.27
CA LEU A 421 22.88 6.50 13.19
C LEU A 421 23.70 7.70 13.67
N ASP A 422 24.53 8.26 12.78
CA ASP A 422 25.12 9.59 12.99
C ASP A 422 24.09 10.67 12.65
N VAL A 423 23.73 11.49 13.62
CA VAL A 423 22.78 12.61 13.47
C VAL A 423 23.44 13.97 13.72
N SER A 424 24.78 14.04 13.66
CA SER A 424 25.55 15.26 13.89
C SER A 424 25.14 16.42 12.98
N ASP A 425 24.92 16.15 11.69
CA ASP A 425 24.50 17.18 10.72
C ASP A 425 23.10 17.71 11.01
N ARG A 426 22.18 16.84 11.43
CA ARG A 426 20.80 17.22 11.78
C ARG A 426 20.81 18.18 12.98
N HIS A 427 21.60 17.88 14.01
CA HIS A 427 21.72 18.74 15.20
C HIS A 427 22.41 20.07 14.93
N ARG A 428 23.44 20.10 14.07
CA ARG A 428 24.11 21.35 13.69
C ARG A 428 23.15 22.32 12.98
N ILE A 429 22.37 21.82 12.02
CA ILE A 429 21.39 22.62 11.27
C ILE A 429 20.24 23.09 12.18
N GLN A 430 19.81 22.26 13.13
CA GLN A 430 18.70 22.58 14.03
C GLN A 430 19.09 23.62 15.10
N ALA A 431 20.32 23.58 15.59
CA ALA A 431 20.86 24.59 16.50
C ALA A 431 20.99 25.97 15.83
N GLU A 432 21.43 26.02 14.57
CA GLU A 432 21.54 27.26 13.79
C GLU A 432 20.16 27.88 13.50
N ARG A 433 19.15 27.06 13.15
CA ARG A 433 17.78 27.54 12.94
C ARG A 433 17.10 28.03 14.21
N TYR A 434 17.23 27.29 15.32
CA TYR A 434 16.60 27.67 16.59
C TYR A 434 17.19 28.97 17.15
N ALA A 435 18.50 29.19 17.03
CA ALA A 435 19.16 30.42 17.46
C ALA A 435 18.71 31.64 16.64
N ALA A 436 18.47 31.47 15.33
CA ALA A 436 18.03 32.54 14.45
C ALA A 436 16.55 32.93 14.68
N GLU A 437 15.66 31.95 14.89
CA GLU A 437 14.23 32.20 15.12
C GLU A 437 13.95 32.82 16.50
N LEU A 438 14.66 32.38 17.53
CA LEU A 438 14.48 32.91 18.89
C LEU A 438 14.96 34.37 19.00
N ALA A 439 16.02 34.75 18.28
CA ALA A 439 16.54 36.12 18.25
C ALA A 439 15.61 37.10 17.51
N LEU A 440 14.94 36.64 16.44
CA LEU A 440 14.03 37.47 15.66
C LEU A 440 12.69 37.69 16.39
N GLN A 441 12.09 36.64 16.97
CA GLN A 441 10.84 36.76 17.72
C GLN A 441 10.96 37.61 18.99
N GLN A 442 12.07 37.50 19.73
CA GLN A 442 12.26 38.28 20.97
C GLN A 442 12.46 39.78 20.73
N SER A 443 12.95 40.18 19.54
CA SER A 443 13.10 41.58 19.16
C SER A 443 11.77 42.19 18.71
N GLU A 444 10.96 41.46 17.93
CA GLU A 444 9.75 42.00 17.29
C GLU A 444 8.57 42.14 18.26
N SER A 445 8.37 41.18 19.18
CA SER A 445 7.30 41.27 20.19
C SER A 445 7.56 42.39 21.21
N ARG A 446 8.83 42.70 21.52
CA ARG A 446 9.18 43.73 22.50
C ARG A 446 8.86 45.15 22.01
N TYR A 447 9.05 45.43 20.71
CA TYR A 447 8.74 46.75 20.14
C TYR A 447 7.23 47.00 19.97
N ARG A 448 6.45 45.99 19.56
CA ARG A 448 5.00 46.15 19.36
C ARG A 448 4.27 46.38 20.70
N GLN A 449 4.67 45.65 21.74
CA GLN A 449 4.06 45.75 23.07
C GLN A 449 4.34 47.11 23.76
N MET A 450 5.47 47.77 23.46
CA MET A 450 5.77 49.12 24.00
C MET A 450 4.95 50.23 23.35
N VAL A 451 4.51 50.08 22.09
CA VAL A 451 3.74 51.11 21.37
C VAL A 451 2.23 51.00 21.65
N GLU A 452 1.72 49.78 21.76
CA GLU A 452 0.29 49.51 22.04
C GLU A 452 -0.11 49.80 23.50
N THR A 453 0.85 49.85 24.43
CA THR A 453 0.60 50.14 25.85
C THR A 453 0.65 51.64 26.20
N GLN A 454 0.88 52.54 25.24
CA GLN A 454 0.87 53.98 25.49
C GLN A 454 -0.55 54.54 25.57
N THR A 455 -0.84 55.26 26.66
CA THR A 455 -2.14 55.92 26.90
C THR A 455 -2.32 57.21 26.09
N ASP A 456 -1.23 57.80 25.61
CA ASP A 456 -1.27 58.98 24.75
C ASP A 456 -1.66 58.56 23.32
N PHE A 457 -2.42 59.41 22.64
CA PHE A 457 -2.85 59.18 21.27
C PHE A 457 -1.67 59.34 20.34
N LEU A 458 -1.31 58.31 19.57
CA LEU A 458 -0.24 58.39 18.57
C LEU A 458 -0.82 58.30 17.17
N LEU A 459 -0.33 59.17 16.29
CA LEU A 459 -0.74 59.27 14.90
C LEU A 459 0.50 59.51 14.01
N ARG A 460 0.58 58.85 12.86
CA ARG A 460 1.41 59.30 11.74
C ARG A 460 0.55 59.57 10.52
N SER A 461 0.89 60.60 9.77
CA SER A 461 0.17 60.97 8.55
C SER A 461 1.09 61.52 7.49
N LEU A 462 0.70 61.39 6.22
CA LEU A 462 1.32 62.09 5.10
C LEU A 462 1.16 63.62 5.24
N PRO A 463 1.95 64.43 4.51
CA PRO A 463 1.91 65.89 4.62
C PRO A 463 0.55 66.48 4.25
N ASP A 464 -0.24 65.75 3.46
CA ASP A 464 -1.60 66.11 3.09
C ASP A 464 -2.65 65.73 4.17
N THR A 465 -2.18 65.37 5.37
CA THR A 465 -2.90 64.96 6.58
C THR A 465 -3.52 63.55 6.55
N THR A 466 -3.21 62.74 5.53
CA THR A 466 -3.72 61.37 5.41
C THR A 466 -3.03 60.44 6.40
N ILE A 467 -3.81 59.82 7.28
CA ILE A 467 -3.31 58.99 8.39
C ILE A 467 -2.74 57.68 7.84
N THR A 468 -1.48 57.40 8.15
CA THR A 468 -0.75 56.19 7.76
C THR A 468 -0.55 55.23 8.93
N PHE A 469 -0.64 55.74 10.16
CA PHE A 469 -0.56 54.95 11.39
C PHE A 469 -1.36 55.60 12.52
N ALA A 470 -2.00 54.81 13.35
CA ALA A 470 -2.61 55.25 14.61
C ALA A 470 -2.45 54.13 15.66
N ASN A 471 -2.25 54.49 16.93
CA ASN A 471 -2.30 53.50 18.00
C ASN A 471 -3.75 53.23 18.44
N GLU A 472 -3.94 52.12 19.13
CA GLU A 472 -5.27 51.67 19.56
C GLU A 472 -5.97 52.70 20.46
N SER A 473 -5.20 53.41 21.31
CA SER A 473 -5.70 54.47 22.19
C SER A 473 -6.42 55.60 21.43
N LEU A 474 -5.89 56.01 20.26
CA LEU A 474 -6.56 57.01 19.41
C LEU A 474 -7.82 56.46 18.74
N CYS A 475 -7.76 55.23 18.24
CA CYS A 475 -8.90 54.53 17.65
C CYS A 475 -10.06 54.40 18.63
N GLN A 476 -9.77 53.99 19.87
CA GLN A 476 -10.77 53.88 20.94
C GLN A 476 -11.37 55.25 21.30
N MET A 477 -10.57 56.33 21.37
CA MET A 477 -11.07 57.66 21.70
C MET A 477 -12.03 58.22 20.64
N LEU A 478 -11.69 58.08 19.36
CA LEU A 478 -12.53 58.55 18.26
C LEU A 478 -13.72 57.60 17.97
N GLY A 479 -13.67 56.38 18.51
CA GLY A 479 -14.67 55.33 18.31
C GLY A 479 -14.56 54.61 16.97
N VAL A 480 -13.44 54.79 16.26
CA VAL A 480 -13.18 54.23 14.92
C VAL A 480 -12.13 53.14 15.00
N THR A 481 -12.24 52.11 14.16
CA THR A 481 -11.22 51.06 14.11
C THR A 481 -9.96 51.54 13.37
N LEU A 482 -8.82 50.89 13.62
CA LEU A 482 -7.56 51.19 12.93
C LEU A 482 -7.71 51.10 11.40
N THR A 483 -8.46 50.12 10.92
CA THR A 483 -8.74 49.93 9.49
C THR A 483 -9.61 51.04 8.87
N GLU A 484 -10.39 51.77 9.66
CA GLU A 484 -11.26 52.85 9.17
C GLU A 484 -10.57 54.21 9.17
N ILE A 485 -9.65 54.44 10.11
CA ILE A 485 -8.94 55.70 10.27
C ILE A 485 -7.74 55.82 9.33
N ILE A 486 -7.07 54.70 9.02
CA ILE A 486 -5.92 54.65 8.11
C ILE A 486 -6.39 54.95 6.68
N GLY A 487 -5.72 55.89 6.03
CA GLY A 487 -6.07 56.40 4.70
C GLY A 487 -7.08 57.55 4.70
N ARG A 488 -7.63 57.95 5.86
CA ARG A 488 -8.46 59.16 6.00
C ARG A 488 -7.65 60.35 6.46
N LYS A 489 -8.16 61.56 6.28
CA LYS A 489 -7.49 62.77 6.75
C LYS A 489 -7.89 63.06 8.19
N TRP A 490 -6.92 63.30 9.08
CA TRP A 490 -7.23 63.52 10.49
C TRP A 490 -8.10 64.77 10.72
N VAL A 491 -8.01 65.76 9.82
CA VAL A 491 -8.85 66.97 9.86
C VAL A 491 -10.36 66.69 9.72
N ASP A 492 -10.75 65.52 9.17
CA ASP A 492 -12.16 65.16 9.01
C ASP A 492 -12.83 64.77 10.35
N TYR A 493 -12.04 64.57 11.41
CA TYR A 493 -12.50 64.17 12.73
C TYR A 493 -12.61 65.33 13.73
N ALA A 494 -12.19 66.53 13.35
CA ALA A 494 -12.23 67.68 14.24
C ALA A 494 -13.58 68.43 14.20
N HIS A 495 -13.98 69.05 15.31
CA HIS A 495 -15.26 69.74 15.40
C HIS A 495 -15.30 71.02 14.55
N GLY A 496 -16.28 71.12 13.64
CA GLY A 496 -16.36 72.18 12.61
C GLY A 496 -16.52 73.64 13.10
N GLY A 497 -16.57 73.88 14.41
CA GLY A 497 -16.53 75.22 15.00
C GLY A 497 -15.15 75.72 15.44
N ASP A 498 -14.15 74.82 15.54
CA ASP A 498 -12.83 75.16 16.09
C ASP A 498 -11.69 75.19 15.05
N LEU A 499 -11.90 74.65 13.85
CA LEU A 499 -10.85 74.61 12.82
C LEU A 499 -11.27 75.29 11.52
N ASN A 500 -10.61 76.42 11.22
CA ASN A 500 -10.51 76.93 9.86
C ASN A 500 -9.45 76.12 9.10
N ARG A 501 -9.86 75.40 8.05
CA ARG A 501 -8.99 74.51 7.24
C ARG A 501 -7.73 75.24 6.70
N GLU A 502 -7.85 76.52 6.39
CA GLU A 502 -6.73 77.39 5.96
C GLU A 502 -5.68 77.57 7.07
N GLN A 503 -6.07 77.82 8.32
CA GLN A 503 -5.13 78.01 9.43
C GLN A 503 -4.32 76.74 9.77
N THR A 504 -4.84 75.57 9.42
CA THR A 504 -4.15 74.29 9.62
C THR A 504 -3.10 74.05 8.55
N LEU A 505 -3.43 74.34 7.29
CA LEU A 505 -2.48 74.26 6.18
C LEU A 505 -1.36 75.31 6.32
N GLU A 506 -1.67 76.51 6.82
CA GLU A 506 -0.65 77.53 7.13
C GLU A 506 0.34 77.07 8.19
N ARG A 507 -0.12 76.43 9.28
CA ARG A 507 0.76 75.89 10.32
C ARG A 507 1.64 74.74 9.82
N LEU A 508 1.13 73.93 8.89
CA LEU A 508 1.91 72.84 8.27
C LEU A 508 2.96 73.37 7.28
N ALA A 509 2.64 74.43 6.53
CA ALA A 509 3.58 75.07 5.60
C ALA A 509 4.74 75.82 6.30
N GLN A 510 4.59 76.15 7.59
CA GLN A 510 5.64 76.78 8.40
C GLN A 510 6.66 75.78 8.97
N LEU A 511 6.42 74.47 8.81
CA LEU A 511 7.34 73.42 9.27
C LEU A 511 8.55 73.34 8.34
N THR A 512 9.73 73.46 8.93
CA THR A 512 11.03 73.30 8.26
C THR A 512 11.91 72.35 9.07
N PRO A 513 13.00 71.80 8.50
CA PRO A 513 13.93 70.95 9.25
C PRO A 513 14.45 71.62 10.54
N ASP A 514 14.58 72.94 10.56
CA ASP A 514 15.03 73.70 11.73
C ASP A 514 13.92 73.94 12.78
N HIS A 515 12.66 73.94 12.37
CA HIS A 515 11.50 74.14 13.25
C HIS A 515 10.43 73.08 12.96
N PRO A 516 10.65 71.82 13.36
CA PRO A 516 9.83 70.72 12.91
C PRO A 516 8.59 70.44 13.78
N THR A 517 8.19 71.29 14.74
CA THR A 517 7.08 70.96 15.68
C THR A 517 6.08 72.10 15.96
N PHE A 518 4.82 71.76 16.30
CA PHE A 518 3.79 72.71 16.81
C PHE A 518 2.70 72.05 17.67
N MET A 519 2.01 72.83 18.53
CA MET A 519 0.91 72.35 19.40
C MET A 519 -0.48 72.92 19.02
N ALA A 520 -1.55 72.16 19.31
CA ALA A 520 -2.95 72.54 19.09
C ALA A 520 -3.88 71.97 20.17
N VAL A 521 -4.97 72.67 20.50
CA VAL A 521 -6.06 72.18 21.37
C VAL A 521 -7.36 72.33 20.62
N ASN A 522 -8.08 71.23 20.45
CA ASN A 522 -9.28 71.17 19.63
C ASN A 522 -10.38 70.42 20.37
N ARG A 523 -11.63 70.57 19.90
CA ARG A 523 -12.67 69.59 20.21
C ARG A 523 -12.70 68.57 19.09
N ASP A 524 -12.44 67.32 19.42
CA ASP A 524 -12.50 66.22 18.46
C ASP A 524 -13.85 65.53 18.57
N ARG A 525 -14.45 65.25 17.41
CA ARG A 525 -15.78 64.67 17.32
C ARG A 525 -15.64 63.15 17.28
N ARG A 526 -16.26 62.51 18.26
CA ARG A 526 -16.39 61.06 18.31
C ARG A 526 -17.44 60.60 17.31
N GLN A 527 -17.35 59.35 16.86
CA GLN A 527 -18.26 58.79 15.86
C GLN A 527 -19.74 58.77 16.31
N ASP A 528 -20.00 58.83 17.62
CA ASP A 528 -21.35 58.92 18.21
C ASP A 528 -21.95 60.35 18.21
N GLY A 529 -21.19 61.34 17.72
CA GLY A 529 -21.58 62.75 17.67
C GLY A 529 -21.23 63.57 18.91
N GLN A 530 -20.69 62.96 19.97
CA GLN A 530 -20.20 63.69 21.14
C GLN A 530 -18.86 64.39 20.82
N THR A 531 -18.60 65.49 21.51
CA THR A 531 -17.33 66.24 21.37
C THR A 531 -16.53 66.13 22.67
N GLY A 532 -15.30 65.67 22.55
CA GLY A 532 -14.32 65.64 23.63
C GLY A 532 -13.26 66.72 23.41
N TRP A 533 -12.67 67.23 24.48
CA TRP A 533 -11.57 68.18 24.37
C TRP A 533 -10.24 67.43 24.29
N THR A 534 -9.39 67.78 23.33
CA THR A 534 -8.10 67.13 23.10
C THR A 534 -6.97 68.15 22.88
N GLN A 535 -5.76 67.79 23.30
CA GLN A 535 -4.54 68.55 23.07
C GLN A 535 -3.54 67.71 22.29
N TRP A 536 -2.90 68.30 21.27
CA TRP A 536 -2.02 67.64 20.30
C TRP A 536 -0.68 68.35 20.15
N LEU A 537 0.41 67.58 20.03
CA LEU A 537 1.76 68.01 19.63
C LEU A 537 2.13 67.28 18.33
N ASN A 538 2.52 68.03 17.29
CA ASN A 538 2.79 67.52 15.94
C ASN A 538 4.24 67.77 15.56
N GLN A 539 4.90 66.80 14.91
CA GLN A 539 6.29 66.86 14.43
C GLN A 539 6.42 66.46 12.95
N GLY A 540 7.15 67.21 12.13
CA GLY A 540 7.43 66.92 10.72
C GLY A 540 8.75 66.16 10.49
N ILE A 541 8.72 65.20 9.57
CA ILE A 541 9.86 64.38 9.12
C ILE A 541 10.14 64.70 7.64
N PHE A 542 11.38 65.03 7.32
CA PHE A 542 11.80 65.54 6.01
C PHE A 542 12.75 64.57 5.30
N ASP A 543 12.74 64.56 3.96
CA ASP A 543 13.71 63.82 3.15
C ASP A 543 15.07 64.55 3.05
N ALA A 544 16.05 63.89 2.43
CA ALA A 544 17.39 64.43 2.21
C ALA A 544 17.42 65.71 1.33
N ALA A 545 16.33 66.03 0.61
CA ALA A 545 16.17 67.25 -0.16
C ALA A 545 15.45 68.37 0.62
N GLY A 546 15.05 68.11 1.87
CA GLY A 546 14.40 69.07 2.75
C GLY A 546 12.88 69.15 2.61
N ASN A 547 12.25 68.25 1.86
CA ASN A 547 10.80 68.23 1.70
C ASN A 547 10.13 67.42 2.82
N LEU A 548 8.99 67.90 3.32
CA LEU A 548 8.22 67.18 4.34
C LEU A 548 7.62 65.90 3.74
N VAL A 549 7.97 64.75 4.31
CA VAL A 549 7.52 63.42 3.84
C VAL A 549 6.43 62.85 4.74
N GLU A 550 6.48 63.14 6.04
CA GLU A 550 5.58 62.55 7.03
C GLU A 550 5.43 63.45 8.26
N LEU A 551 4.28 63.37 8.93
CA LEU A 551 3.98 64.01 10.19
C LEU A 551 3.76 62.94 11.25
N GLN A 552 4.33 63.12 12.43
CA GLN A 552 4.15 62.28 13.61
C GLN A 552 3.59 63.12 14.75
N SER A 553 2.48 62.69 15.34
CA SER A 553 1.70 63.48 16.30
C SER A 553 1.32 62.68 17.54
N VAL A 554 1.32 63.36 18.69
CA VAL A 554 0.95 62.80 20.01
C VAL A 554 -0.15 63.66 20.66
N GLY A 555 -1.20 63.05 21.22
CA GLY A 555 -2.32 63.79 21.82
C GLY A 555 -2.90 63.20 23.13
N ARG A 556 -3.68 63.99 23.87
CA ARG A 556 -4.38 63.61 25.13
C ARG A 556 -5.78 64.20 25.24
N ASP A 557 -6.70 63.51 25.92
CA ASP A 557 -8.07 63.96 26.25
C ASP A 557 -8.10 64.74 27.58
N ILE A 558 -8.77 65.89 27.61
CA ILE A 558 -8.90 66.80 28.77
C ILE A 558 -10.36 67.04 29.19
N THR A 559 -11.31 66.22 28.73
CA THR A 559 -12.76 66.41 28.93
C THR A 559 -13.20 66.35 30.40
N ALA A 560 -12.66 65.41 31.18
CA ALA A 560 -13.01 65.24 32.60
C ALA A 560 -12.63 66.46 33.46
N LEU A 561 -11.57 67.17 33.09
CA LEU A 561 -11.13 68.39 33.78
C LEU A 561 -12.17 69.51 33.68
N LYS A 562 -12.93 69.57 32.57
CA LYS A 562 -13.96 70.59 32.33
C LYS A 562 -15.33 70.24 32.94
N GLN A 563 -15.61 68.98 33.25
CA GLN A 563 -16.88 68.53 33.84
C GLN A 563 -16.91 68.65 35.38
N ALA A 564 -15.76 68.57 36.05
CA ALA A 564 -15.67 68.67 37.51
C ALA A 564 -16.03 70.06 38.07
N GLU A 565 -15.87 71.11 37.27
CA GLU A 565 -16.12 72.50 37.66
C GLU A 565 -17.62 72.79 37.87
N THR A 566 -18.50 72.05 37.18
CA THR A 566 -19.95 72.25 37.17
C THR A 566 -20.68 71.46 38.28
N ALA A 567 -20.09 70.38 38.80
CA ALA A 567 -20.73 69.42 39.72
C ALA A 567 -20.78 69.87 41.20
N LEU A 568 -20.08 70.93 41.57
CA LEU A 568 -19.95 71.36 42.98
C LEU A 568 -21.23 71.98 43.55
N GLN A 569 -22.11 72.55 42.73
CA GLN A 569 -23.32 73.24 43.17
C GLN A 569 -24.48 72.31 43.56
N GLU A 570 -24.50 71.04 43.14
CA GLU A 570 -25.61 70.11 43.37
C GLU A 570 -25.43 69.20 44.60
N SER A 571 -24.25 69.19 45.22
CA SER A 571 -23.85 68.22 46.26
C SER A 571 -24.51 68.42 47.64
N GLU A 572 -24.92 69.63 48.00
CA GLU A 572 -25.23 69.99 49.40
C GLU A 572 -26.61 69.48 49.88
N MET A 573 -27.61 69.40 48.98
CA MET A 573 -28.97 68.94 49.31
C MET A 573 -29.10 67.40 49.37
N LEU A 574 -28.21 66.69 48.68
CA LEU A 574 -28.21 65.24 48.55
C LEU A 574 -27.73 64.52 49.83
N PHE A 575 -26.84 65.14 50.61
CA PHE A 575 -26.14 64.52 51.74
C PHE A 575 -27.07 64.01 52.87
N ARG A 576 -28.11 64.78 53.24
CA ARG A 576 -28.96 64.47 54.40
C ARG A 576 -29.88 63.26 54.19
N SER A 577 -30.37 63.07 52.96
CA SER A 577 -31.24 61.94 52.60
C SER A 577 -30.45 60.64 52.45
N LEU A 578 -29.20 60.72 51.98
CA LEU A 578 -28.34 59.55 51.81
C LEU A 578 -27.95 58.93 53.17
N PHE A 579 -27.74 59.72 54.22
CA PHE A 579 -27.21 59.18 55.48
C PHE A 579 -28.11 58.12 56.16
N GLU A 580 -29.44 58.28 56.13
CA GLU A 580 -30.39 57.39 56.84
C GLU A 580 -30.95 56.23 56.00
N GLN A 581 -31.03 56.36 54.68
CA GLN A 581 -31.68 55.38 53.80
C GLN A 581 -30.72 54.35 53.19
N VAL A 582 -29.42 54.51 53.43
CA VAL A 582 -28.37 53.71 52.79
C VAL A 582 -28.31 52.30 53.37
N ARG A 583 -28.20 51.30 52.47
CA ARG A 583 -28.18 49.86 52.77
C ARG A 583 -26.82 49.33 53.25
N VAL A 584 -25.87 50.21 53.54
CA VAL A 584 -24.61 49.90 54.23
C VAL A 584 -24.57 50.60 55.59
N GLY A 585 -23.86 50.00 56.55
CA GLY A 585 -23.68 50.60 57.86
C GLY A 585 -22.74 51.81 57.80
N ILE A 586 -23.18 52.99 58.18
CA ILE A 586 -22.35 54.19 58.24
C ILE A 586 -22.15 54.56 59.71
N ILE A 587 -20.90 54.76 60.11
CA ILE A 587 -20.50 55.14 61.45
C ILE A 587 -19.67 56.41 61.43
N PHE A 588 -19.79 57.24 62.45
CA PHE A 588 -18.90 58.34 62.79
C PHE A 588 -18.32 58.03 64.16
N CYS A 589 -17.01 58.19 64.31
CA CYS A 589 -16.32 57.96 65.58
C CYS A 589 -15.26 59.03 65.83
N ASP A 590 -14.87 59.18 67.09
CA ASP A 590 -13.82 60.10 67.52
C ASP A 590 -12.41 59.54 67.32
N ALA A 591 -11.41 60.28 67.80
CA ALA A 591 -9.99 59.91 67.70
C ALA A 591 -9.60 58.69 68.52
N GLN A 592 -10.49 58.20 69.40
CA GLN A 592 -10.30 57.01 70.20
C GLN A 592 -11.04 55.80 69.60
N GLY A 593 -11.80 55.99 68.51
CA GLY A 593 -12.60 54.95 67.87
C GLY A 593 -13.95 54.71 68.55
N GLN A 594 -14.39 55.62 69.43
CA GLN A 594 -15.71 55.53 70.05
C GLN A 594 -16.79 55.98 69.07
N LEU A 595 -17.83 55.16 68.91
CA LEU A 595 -18.92 55.41 67.96
C LEU A 595 -19.79 56.59 68.43
N LEU A 596 -19.75 57.70 67.70
CA LEU A 596 -20.50 58.93 67.98
C LEU A 596 -21.86 58.95 67.30
N ARG A 597 -21.94 58.46 66.06
CA ARG A 597 -23.20 58.40 65.31
C ARG A 597 -23.16 57.22 64.37
N VAL A 598 -24.21 56.43 64.36
CA VAL A 598 -24.36 55.30 63.43
C VAL A 598 -25.68 55.45 62.70
N ASN A 599 -25.75 55.00 61.45
CA ASN A 599 -27.02 54.86 60.76
C ASN A 599 -27.71 53.54 61.16
N HIS A 600 -29.00 53.42 60.83
CA HIS A 600 -29.81 52.25 61.19
C HIS A 600 -29.20 50.92 60.73
N LYS A 601 -28.65 50.90 59.52
CA LYS A 601 -28.14 49.69 58.89
C LYS A 601 -26.95 49.05 59.62
N TYR A 602 -26.11 49.87 60.25
CA TYR A 602 -24.97 49.34 61.01
C TYR A 602 -25.40 48.51 62.23
N CYS A 603 -26.55 48.84 62.82
CA CYS A 603 -27.13 48.09 63.94
C CYS A 603 -27.60 46.69 63.48
N GLU A 604 -28.16 46.58 62.28
CA GLU A 604 -28.57 45.29 61.70
C GLU A 604 -27.38 44.36 61.40
N ILE A 605 -26.29 44.92 60.85
CA ILE A 605 -25.10 44.15 60.46
C ILE A 605 -24.42 43.52 61.67
N THR A 606 -24.39 44.24 62.80
CA THR A 606 -23.64 43.85 64.01
C THR A 606 -24.50 43.11 65.05
N GLY A 607 -25.82 43.35 65.07
CA GLY A 607 -26.77 42.76 66.02
C GLY A 607 -26.88 43.49 67.36
N TYR A 608 -26.31 44.69 67.49
CA TYR A 608 -26.35 45.54 68.70
C TYR A 608 -27.28 46.76 68.52
N SER A 609 -27.85 47.28 69.61
CA SER A 609 -28.74 48.47 69.54
C SER A 609 -27.94 49.78 69.39
N PRO A 610 -28.56 50.89 68.91
CA PRO A 610 -27.88 52.18 68.79
C PRO A 610 -27.34 52.73 70.12
N GLU A 611 -28.07 52.57 71.23
CA GLU A 611 -27.59 53.01 72.55
C GLU A 611 -26.44 52.14 73.07
N GLU A 612 -26.49 50.82 72.81
CA GLU A 612 -25.38 49.90 73.11
C GLU A 612 -24.13 50.32 72.30
N LEU A 613 -24.29 50.55 70.99
CA LEU A 613 -23.20 50.89 70.07
C LEU A 613 -22.53 52.23 70.40
N GLN A 614 -23.24 53.24 70.89
CA GLN A 614 -22.62 54.52 71.31
C GLN A 614 -21.67 54.39 72.50
N SER A 615 -21.87 53.34 73.31
CA SER A 615 -20.97 52.98 74.41
C SER A 615 -19.84 52.02 74.00
N MET A 616 -19.80 51.61 72.73
CA MET A 616 -18.83 50.64 72.18
C MET A 616 -17.76 51.31 71.31
N ASN A 617 -16.63 50.62 71.20
CA ASN A 617 -15.58 50.93 70.22
C ASN A 617 -15.74 50.02 69.00
N TRP A 618 -15.59 50.56 67.78
CA TRP A 618 -15.78 49.74 66.57
C TRP A 618 -14.76 48.58 66.46
N LEU A 619 -13.60 48.70 67.12
CA LEU A 619 -12.58 47.65 67.19
C LEU A 619 -13.04 46.40 67.96
N ASP A 620 -14.07 46.50 68.81
CA ASP A 620 -14.59 45.37 69.58
C ASP A 620 -15.36 44.35 68.72
N LEU A 621 -15.68 44.71 67.46
CA LEU A 621 -16.45 43.88 66.52
C LEU A 621 -15.59 43.09 65.53
N THR A 622 -14.27 43.31 65.55
CA THR A 622 -13.28 42.65 64.67
C THR A 622 -12.79 41.33 65.26
N ASP A 623 -12.36 40.38 64.43
CA ASP A 623 -11.59 39.24 64.94
C ASP A 623 -10.26 39.75 65.53
N GLY A 624 -9.94 39.38 66.76
CA GLY A 624 -8.86 40.01 67.54
C GLY A 624 -7.45 39.87 66.93
N THR A 625 -7.29 39.17 65.80
CA THR A 625 -6.05 38.94 65.08
C THR A 625 -5.44 40.19 64.43
N ASN A 626 -6.24 41.22 64.14
CA ASN A 626 -5.76 42.47 63.52
C ASN A 626 -5.97 43.73 64.39
N ARG A 627 -6.32 43.60 65.68
CA ARG A 627 -6.70 44.73 66.57
C ARG A 627 -5.59 45.78 66.77
N GLU A 628 -4.34 45.35 66.93
CA GLU A 628 -3.19 46.28 67.00
C GLU A 628 -2.99 47.03 65.69
N ARG A 629 -3.16 46.34 64.55
CA ARG A 629 -3.07 46.95 63.22
C ARG A 629 -4.18 47.98 63.02
N HIS A 630 -5.40 47.70 63.44
CA HIS A 630 -6.53 48.61 63.30
C HIS A 630 -6.45 49.81 64.27
N THR A 631 -5.90 49.61 65.48
CA THR A 631 -5.62 50.71 66.43
C THR A 631 -4.52 51.62 65.89
N GLN A 632 -3.46 51.02 65.33
CA GLN A 632 -2.38 51.73 64.65
C GLN A 632 -2.89 52.47 63.43
N GLN A 633 -3.75 51.86 62.61
CA GLN A 633 -4.39 52.50 61.47
C GLN A 633 -5.28 53.66 61.90
N LEU A 634 -6.07 53.53 62.99
CA LEU A 634 -6.89 54.64 63.48
C LEU A 634 -6.03 55.79 64.03
N ALA A 635 -4.98 55.47 64.79
CA ALA A 635 -4.02 56.46 65.28
C ALA A 635 -3.27 57.15 64.13
N ASP A 636 -2.85 56.39 63.12
CA ASP A 636 -2.20 56.90 61.92
C ASP A 636 -3.17 57.73 61.08
N ILE A 637 -4.45 57.37 61.04
CA ILE A 637 -5.48 58.15 60.36
C ILE A 637 -5.71 59.48 61.06
N MET A 638 -5.79 59.48 62.39
CA MET A 638 -5.95 60.69 63.19
C MET A 638 -4.69 61.57 63.18
N ALA A 639 -3.51 60.96 63.27
CA ALA A 639 -2.22 61.66 63.12
C ALA A 639 -2.00 62.23 61.71
N GLY A 640 -2.73 61.72 60.71
CA GLY A 640 -2.57 62.14 59.31
C GLY A 640 -1.44 61.48 58.57
N ASN A 641 -0.98 60.35 59.10
CA ASN A 641 -0.09 59.43 58.41
C ASN A 641 -0.85 58.61 57.36
N THR A 642 -2.15 58.39 57.60
CA THR A 642 -3.02 57.61 56.70
C THR A 642 -4.35 58.36 56.50
N HIS A 643 -4.99 58.27 55.34
CA HIS A 643 -6.16 59.12 55.03
C HIS A 643 -7.49 58.36 54.93
N CYS A 644 -7.44 57.14 54.44
CA CYS A 644 -8.56 56.23 54.33
C CYS A 644 -7.99 54.81 54.37
N PHE A 645 -8.69 53.88 54.98
CA PHE A 645 -8.45 52.46 54.81
C PHE A 645 -9.72 51.84 54.24
N ILE A 646 -9.55 50.96 53.27
CA ILE A 646 -10.61 50.06 52.79
C ILE A 646 -10.06 48.66 53.01
N GLN A 647 -10.79 47.83 53.72
CA GLN A 647 -10.38 46.46 53.94
C GLN A 647 -11.59 45.55 54.06
N GLU A 648 -11.48 44.38 53.44
CA GLU A 648 -12.40 43.26 53.68
C GLU A 648 -11.89 42.50 54.91
N GLU A 649 -12.72 42.39 55.93
CA GLU A 649 -12.38 41.75 57.20
C GLU A 649 -13.56 40.89 57.68
N ARG A 650 -13.33 40.08 58.70
CA ARG A 650 -14.40 39.29 59.33
C ARG A 650 -14.89 39.97 60.59
N TYR A 651 -16.18 40.25 60.63
CA TYR A 651 -16.86 40.72 61.83
C TYR A 651 -17.45 39.56 62.62
N ILE A 652 -17.39 39.70 63.95
CA ILE A 652 -18.03 38.77 64.89
C ILE A 652 -19.29 39.46 65.42
N ARG A 653 -20.45 38.89 65.09
CA ARG A 653 -21.76 39.39 65.55
C ARG A 653 -22.00 39.08 67.03
N LYS A 654 -23.02 39.71 67.63
CA LYS A 654 -23.46 39.45 69.04
C LYS A 654 -23.72 37.97 69.36
N ASP A 655 -24.07 37.17 68.35
CA ASP A 655 -24.34 35.72 68.46
C ASP A 655 -23.10 34.83 68.20
N HIS A 656 -21.91 35.42 68.08
CA HIS A 656 -20.63 34.80 67.74
C HIS A 656 -20.50 34.25 66.31
N SER A 657 -21.45 34.52 65.40
CA SER A 657 -21.30 34.19 63.97
C SER A 657 -20.30 35.12 63.27
N GLN A 658 -19.60 34.60 62.26
CA GLN A 658 -18.65 35.35 61.43
C GLN A 658 -19.26 35.72 60.08
N ILE A 659 -19.13 36.99 59.69
CA ILE A 659 -19.54 37.50 58.38
C ILE A 659 -18.39 38.24 57.69
N TRP A 660 -18.41 38.27 56.36
CA TRP A 660 -17.46 39.09 55.60
C TRP A 660 -18.00 40.50 55.46
N VAL A 661 -17.21 41.47 55.91
CA VAL A 661 -17.54 42.88 55.77
C VAL A 661 -16.45 43.64 55.04
N GLU A 662 -16.82 44.59 54.21
CA GLU A 662 -15.89 45.58 53.67
C GLU A 662 -16.02 46.86 54.48
N ILE A 663 -14.94 47.26 55.16
CA ILE A 663 -14.87 48.41 56.04
C ILE A 663 -14.03 49.47 55.37
N THR A 664 -14.64 50.63 55.11
CA THR A 664 -13.98 51.83 54.64
C THR A 664 -13.97 52.88 55.74
N GLY A 665 -12.84 53.11 56.40
CA GLY A 665 -12.70 54.18 57.39
C GLY A 665 -11.85 55.33 56.87
N SER A 666 -12.35 56.56 56.95
CA SER A 666 -11.63 57.75 56.49
C SER A 666 -11.73 58.89 57.48
N ARG A 667 -10.65 59.67 57.62
CA ARG A 667 -10.68 60.87 58.46
C ARG A 667 -11.45 61.96 57.75
N ILE A 668 -12.40 62.57 58.46
CA ILE A 668 -13.05 63.80 58.04
C ILE A 668 -12.74 64.92 59.04
N GLN A 669 -12.45 66.10 58.50
CA GLN A 669 -12.11 67.26 59.30
C GLN A 669 -13.37 68.13 59.45
N ASN A 670 -13.85 68.32 60.67
CA ASN A 670 -14.98 69.22 60.91
C ASN A 670 -14.50 70.68 60.77
N LEU A 671 -14.77 71.29 59.61
CA LEU A 671 -14.31 72.63 59.26
C LEU A 671 -14.92 73.76 60.13
N GLN A 672 -15.97 73.50 60.92
CA GLN A 672 -16.59 74.51 61.80
C GLN A 672 -16.18 74.41 63.30
N GLN A 673 -15.63 73.29 63.78
CA GLN A 673 -15.35 73.08 65.23
C GLN A 673 -13.94 72.56 65.55
N GLN A 674 -13.01 72.52 64.60
CA GLN A 674 -11.60 72.08 64.82
C GLN A 674 -11.45 70.75 65.59
N SER A 675 -12.38 69.81 65.38
CA SER A 675 -12.36 68.47 65.97
C SER A 675 -12.21 67.43 64.86
N GLN A 676 -11.30 66.46 65.03
CA GLN A 676 -11.08 65.39 64.05
C GLN A 676 -12.03 64.23 64.30
N LEU A 677 -12.71 63.77 63.24
CA LEU A 677 -13.66 62.66 63.27
C LEU A 677 -13.26 61.63 62.21
N MET A 678 -13.62 60.37 62.41
CA MET A 678 -13.50 59.32 61.41
C MET A 678 -14.90 58.87 60.99
N VAL A 679 -15.16 58.82 59.69
CA VAL A 679 -16.35 58.18 59.14
C VAL A 679 -15.98 56.79 58.62
N GLY A 680 -16.73 55.78 59.06
CA GLY A 680 -16.63 54.40 58.60
C GLY A 680 -17.86 54.00 57.79
N ILE A 681 -17.67 53.29 56.69
CA ILE A 681 -18.72 52.61 55.94
C ILE A 681 -18.45 51.11 56.04
N VAL A 682 -19.47 50.32 56.36
CA VAL A 682 -19.38 48.87 56.57
C VAL A 682 -20.47 48.19 55.77
N ASP A 683 -20.08 47.37 54.80
CA ASP A 683 -20.99 46.57 53.96
C ASP A 683 -20.86 45.07 54.27
N ASP A 684 -21.96 44.31 54.23
CA ASP A 684 -21.96 42.84 54.37
C ASP A 684 -21.89 42.20 52.98
N ILE A 685 -20.74 41.61 52.65
CA ILE A 685 -20.41 41.15 51.29
C ILE A 685 -20.49 39.62 51.13
N THR A 686 -21.13 38.93 52.09
CA THR A 686 -21.12 37.45 52.16
C THR A 686 -21.76 36.81 50.92
N ASP A 687 -22.96 37.24 50.50
CA ASP A 687 -23.67 36.68 49.33
C ASP A 687 -23.01 37.06 47.99
N ARG A 688 -22.38 38.24 47.91
CA ARG A 688 -21.64 38.72 46.72
C ARG A 688 -20.47 37.79 46.41
N LYS A 689 -19.67 37.44 47.42
CA LYS A 689 -18.51 36.56 47.25
C LYS A 689 -18.90 35.14 46.81
N GLN A 690 -20.07 34.64 47.22
CA GLN A 690 -20.55 33.31 46.84
C GLN A 690 -21.08 33.25 45.39
N ALA A 691 -21.73 34.31 44.91
CA ALA A 691 -22.35 34.35 43.57
C ALA A 691 -21.35 34.74 42.46
N GLU A 692 -20.41 35.65 42.73
CA GLU A 692 -19.36 36.05 41.80
C GLU A 692 -18.46 34.87 41.41
N PHE A 693 -18.17 33.98 42.37
CA PHE A 693 -17.35 32.79 42.10
C PHE A 693 -18.04 31.83 41.13
N ASN A 694 -19.35 31.62 41.26
CA ASN A 694 -20.11 30.65 40.45
C ASN A 694 -20.43 31.15 39.03
N LEU A 695 -20.69 32.45 38.85
CA LEU A 695 -21.06 33.02 37.56
C LEU A 695 -19.84 33.17 36.63
N ALA A 696 -18.71 33.62 37.19
CA ALA A 696 -17.46 33.78 36.44
C ALA A 696 -16.93 32.43 35.90
N GLU A 697 -17.12 31.33 36.63
CA GLU A 697 -16.68 30.00 36.20
C GLU A 697 -17.49 29.46 35.01
N SER A 698 -18.78 29.75 34.94
CA SER A 698 -19.68 29.27 33.87
C SER A 698 -19.52 30.05 32.56
N GLU A 699 -19.45 31.39 32.62
CA GLU A 699 -19.29 32.24 31.42
C GLU A 699 -17.91 32.06 30.77
N ALA A 700 -16.84 31.96 31.58
CA ALA A 700 -15.51 31.68 31.06
C ALA A 700 -15.46 30.32 30.37
N ARG A 701 -16.12 29.29 30.93
CA ARG A 701 -16.16 27.93 30.37
C ARG A 701 -16.91 27.87 29.03
N PHE A 702 -18.03 28.59 28.87
CA PHE A 702 -18.79 28.60 27.61
C PHE A 702 -18.05 29.35 26.48
N ARG A 703 -17.38 30.47 26.80
CA ARG A 703 -16.59 31.24 25.83
C ARG A 703 -15.33 30.47 25.37
N LEU A 704 -14.60 29.82 26.29
CA LEU A 704 -13.45 28.96 25.98
C LEU A 704 -13.80 27.76 25.09
N VAL A 705 -14.96 27.14 25.30
CA VAL A 705 -15.41 25.99 24.47
C VAL A 705 -15.80 26.45 23.07
N SER A 706 -16.36 27.65 22.90
CA SER A 706 -16.76 28.19 21.59
C SER A 706 -15.58 28.77 20.79
N GLU A 707 -14.57 29.34 21.44
CA GLU A 707 -13.41 29.96 20.78
C GLU A 707 -12.37 28.92 20.33
N ASN A 708 -12.36 27.72 20.94
CA ASN A 708 -11.46 26.62 20.56
C ASN A 708 -12.07 25.63 19.53
N MET A 709 -13.24 25.93 18.96
CA MET A 709 -13.84 25.09 17.90
C MET A 709 -13.28 25.46 16.53
N SER A 710 -12.68 24.49 15.84
CA SER A 710 -12.14 24.65 14.48
C SER A 710 -13.21 24.67 13.39
N ASP A 711 -14.38 24.08 13.67
CA ASP A 711 -15.50 24.02 12.72
C ASP A 711 -16.23 25.38 12.64
N LEU A 712 -16.78 25.69 11.47
CA LEU A 712 -17.60 26.87 11.25
C LEU A 712 -19.04 26.59 11.67
N VAL A 713 -19.51 27.21 12.75
CA VAL A 713 -20.90 27.12 13.19
C VAL A 713 -21.64 28.40 12.82
N CYS A 714 -22.76 28.26 12.13
CA CYS A 714 -23.60 29.39 11.76
C CYS A 714 -25.08 29.11 12.01
N ILE A 715 -25.84 30.18 12.25
CA ILE A 715 -27.30 30.16 12.29
C ILE A 715 -27.76 31.09 11.20
N HIS A 716 -28.71 30.67 10.37
CA HIS A 716 -29.28 31.50 9.31
C HIS A 716 -30.80 31.33 9.22
N GLY A 717 -31.47 32.31 8.64
CA GLY A 717 -32.91 32.20 8.33
C GLY A 717 -33.18 31.17 7.22
N PRO A 718 -34.44 30.74 7.01
CA PRO A 718 -34.82 29.81 5.95
C PRO A 718 -34.50 30.33 4.54
N GLU A 719 -34.41 31.65 4.36
CA GLU A 719 -33.99 32.27 3.10
C GLU A 719 -32.46 32.30 2.89
N GLY A 720 -31.67 31.85 3.87
CA GLY A 720 -30.21 31.73 3.78
C GLY A 720 -29.42 32.93 4.32
N HIS A 721 -30.05 33.87 5.04
CA HIS A 721 -29.37 35.05 5.59
C HIS A 721 -28.71 34.71 6.94
N TYR A 722 -27.40 34.93 7.09
CA TYR A 722 -26.69 34.65 8.34
C TYR A 722 -27.18 35.52 9.50
N LEU A 723 -27.48 34.89 10.63
CA LEU A 723 -27.92 35.50 11.89
C LEU A 723 -26.85 35.38 12.98
N TYR A 724 -26.02 34.34 12.91
CA TYR A 724 -24.88 34.12 13.78
C TYR A 724 -23.81 33.33 13.03
N VAL A 725 -22.54 33.62 13.30
CA VAL A 725 -21.38 32.91 12.73
C VAL A 725 -20.27 32.90 13.78
N THR A 726 -19.59 31.77 13.97
CA THR A 726 -18.44 31.65 14.88
C THR A 726 -17.20 32.39 14.35
N PRO A 727 -16.29 32.85 15.23
CA PRO A 727 -15.03 33.50 14.84
C PRO A 727 -14.13 32.66 13.90
N SER A 728 -14.31 31.33 13.88
CA SER A 728 -13.63 30.43 12.94
C SER A 728 -13.88 30.77 11.46
N SER A 729 -14.88 31.59 11.12
CA SER A 729 -15.08 32.12 9.76
C SER A 729 -13.90 32.96 9.24
N ILE A 730 -13.14 33.59 10.14
CA ILE A 730 -11.96 34.40 9.79
C ILE A 730 -10.87 33.49 9.23
N LEU A 731 -10.57 32.40 9.94
CA LEU A 731 -9.55 31.44 9.53
C LEU A 731 -10.01 30.61 8.32
N MET A 732 -11.27 30.14 8.31
CA MET A 732 -11.77 29.22 7.28
C MET A 732 -12.16 29.94 5.98
N LEU A 733 -12.85 31.08 6.04
CA LEU A 733 -13.39 31.76 4.85
C LEU A 733 -12.73 33.11 4.56
N GLY A 734 -11.93 33.65 5.49
CA GLY A 734 -11.33 34.98 5.38
C GLY A 734 -12.30 36.12 5.68
N TYR A 735 -13.51 35.83 6.15
CA TYR A 735 -14.52 36.84 6.48
C TYR A 735 -14.70 36.96 7.99
N HIS A 736 -14.68 38.19 8.50
CA HIS A 736 -15.09 38.46 9.87
C HIS A 736 -16.58 38.12 10.06
N PRO A 737 -17.03 37.57 11.21
CA PRO A 737 -18.43 37.23 11.44
C PRO A 737 -19.39 38.37 11.07
N ASN A 738 -19.06 39.60 11.48
CA ASN A 738 -19.84 40.81 11.18
C ASN A 738 -19.99 41.11 9.68
N GLU A 739 -19.07 40.68 8.82
CA GLU A 739 -19.18 40.83 7.36
C GLU A 739 -20.15 39.84 6.74
N LEU A 740 -20.33 38.68 7.37
CA LEU A 740 -21.22 37.62 6.91
C LEU A 740 -22.64 37.80 7.42
N LEU A 741 -22.83 38.38 8.61
CA LEU A 741 -24.16 38.66 9.18
C LEU A 741 -25.04 39.44 8.19
N GLY A 742 -26.27 38.97 8.01
CA GLY A 742 -27.24 39.52 7.08
C GLY A 742 -27.02 39.18 5.60
N ARG A 743 -25.86 38.63 5.20
CA ARG A 743 -25.63 38.19 3.81
C ARG A 743 -26.25 36.83 3.54
N ASN A 744 -26.63 36.62 2.28
CA ASN A 744 -27.18 35.36 1.84
C ASN A 744 -26.08 34.35 1.52
N PHE A 745 -26.08 33.22 2.23
CA PHE A 745 -25.13 32.12 2.12
C PHE A 745 -25.03 31.53 0.70
N TYR A 746 -26.14 31.43 -0.04
CA TYR A 746 -26.16 30.83 -1.37
C TYR A 746 -25.32 31.59 -2.41
N ASN A 747 -25.03 32.86 -2.16
CA ASN A 747 -24.21 33.69 -3.06
C ASN A 747 -22.75 33.25 -3.06
N PHE A 748 -22.26 32.69 -1.96
CA PHE A 748 -20.88 32.21 -1.82
C PHE A 748 -20.68 30.80 -2.36
N CYS A 749 -21.76 30.04 -2.56
CA CYS A 749 -21.69 28.69 -3.14
C CYS A 749 -21.34 28.73 -4.63
N HIS A 750 -20.55 27.75 -5.08
CA HIS A 750 -20.25 27.55 -6.50
C HIS A 750 -21.54 27.38 -7.32
N PRO A 751 -21.66 27.99 -8.53
CA PRO A 751 -22.89 27.98 -9.33
C PRO A 751 -23.52 26.60 -9.53
N GLU A 752 -22.71 25.58 -9.81
CA GLU A 752 -23.15 24.18 -10.02
C GLU A 752 -23.72 23.53 -8.73
N ASP A 753 -23.28 23.98 -7.55
CA ASP A 753 -23.68 23.40 -6.27
C ASP A 753 -24.94 24.06 -5.69
N ARG A 754 -25.25 25.31 -6.07
CA ARG A 754 -26.36 26.11 -5.49
C ARG A 754 -27.70 25.38 -5.51
N GLY A 755 -28.05 24.71 -6.60
CA GLY A 755 -29.32 24.00 -6.74
C GLY A 755 -29.44 22.79 -5.80
N ARG A 756 -28.33 22.05 -5.62
CA ARG A 756 -28.25 20.88 -4.73
C ARG A 756 -28.27 21.30 -3.27
N VAL A 757 -27.50 22.33 -2.92
CA VAL A 757 -27.42 22.90 -1.57
C VAL A 757 -28.78 23.45 -1.12
N LYS A 758 -29.47 24.22 -1.98
CA LYS A 758 -30.80 24.75 -1.67
C LYS A 758 -31.82 23.64 -1.40
N LYS A 759 -31.81 22.56 -2.19
CA LYS A 759 -32.70 21.39 -1.96
C LYS A 759 -32.39 20.65 -0.67
N ALA A 760 -31.12 20.53 -0.30
CA ALA A 760 -30.72 19.86 0.94
C ALA A 760 -31.10 20.67 2.19
N PHE A 761 -30.97 22.00 2.14
CA PHE A 761 -31.32 22.89 3.24
C PHE A 761 -32.83 23.15 3.36
N CYS A 762 -33.59 23.00 2.27
CA CYS A 762 -35.05 23.21 2.24
C CYS A 762 -35.92 21.96 2.49
N ARG A 763 -35.33 20.76 2.66
CA ARG A 763 -36.11 19.56 3.02
C ARG A 763 -36.39 19.55 4.54
N PRO A 764 -37.66 19.58 4.98
CA PRO A 764 -37.99 19.23 6.35
C PRO A 764 -37.56 17.77 6.55
N HIS A 765 -36.58 17.51 7.41
CA HIS A 765 -36.26 16.15 7.84
C HIS A 765 -37.41 15.63 8.72
N ILE A 766 -38.51 15.22 8.07
CA ILE A 766 -39.52 14.35 8.64
C ILE A 766 -38.87 12.97 8.69
N VAL A 767 -38.41 12.59 9.88
CA VAL A 767 -37.99 11.22 10.26
C VAL A 767 -36.72 10.70 9.56
N GLY A 768 -35.55 11.04 10.09
CA GLY A 768 -34.27 10.42 9.71
C GLY A 768 -33.04 11.16 10.24
N LYS A 769 -31.94 10.43 10.51
CA LYS A 769 -30.65 11.01 10.94
C LYS A 769 -30.15 12.04 9.89
N PRO A 770 -29.59 13.19 10.30
CA PRO A 770 -29.08 14.20 9.37
C PRO A 770 -27.92 13.64 8.55
N VAL A 771 -28.00 13.73 7.22
CA VAL A 771 -26.92 13.38 6.29
C VAL A 771 -26.14 14.66 5.94
N PRO A 772 -24.81 14.69 6.11
CA PRO A 772 -24.00 15.85 5.74
C PRO A 772 -24.01 16.09 4.23
N ILE A 773 -23.89 17.34 3.82
CA ILE A 773 -23.75 17.73 2.41
C ILE A 773 -22.39 18.38 2.16
N THR A 774 -21.73 17.94 1.09
CA THR A 774 -20.43 18.46 0.66
C THR A 774 -20.56 19.36 -0.57
N TYR A 775 -20.08 20.59 -0.50
CA TYR A 775 -20.19 21.60 -1.58
C TYR A 775 -19.05 22.61 -1.55
N ARG A 776 -18.87 23.32 -2.67
CA ARG A 776 -17.84 24.36 -2.81
C ARG A 776 -18.35 25.73 -2.37
N ILE A 777 -17.57 26.43 -1.56
CA ILE A 777 -17.80 27.82 -1.13
C ILE A 777 -16.59 28.70 -1.49
N CYS A 778 -16.85 29.94 -1.87
CA CYS A 778 -15.82 30.90 -2.25
C CYS A 778 -15.30 31.67 -1.02
N LYS A 779 -13.97 31.62 -0.79
CA LYS A 779 -13.25 32.44 0.20
C LYS A 779 -13.27 33.91 -0.21
N LYS A 780 -12.92 34.80 0.71
CA LYS A 780 -12.71 36.23 0.42
C LYS A 780 -11.59 36.47 -0.61
N SER A 781 -10.63 35.55 -0.72
CA SER A 781 -9.56 35.56 -1.74
C SER A 781 -10.03 35.23 -3.17
N GLY A 782 -11.24 34.71 -3.35
CA GLY A 782 -11.74 34.22 -4.63
C GLY A 782 -11.50 32.74 -4.90
N GLU A 783 -10.75 32.05 -4.04
CA GLU A 783 -10.53 30.60 -4.11
C GLU A 783 -11.76 29.82 -3.62
N TYR A 784 -12.09 28.70 -4.28
CA TYR A 784 -13.11 27.77 -3.80
C TYR A 784 -12.51 26.71 -2.87
N ILE A 785 -13.16 26.52 -1.72
CA ILE A 785 -12.87 25.42 -0.79
C ILE A 785 -14.07 24.50 -0.65
N TRP A 786 -13.82 23.27 -0.22
CA TRP A 786 -14.86 22.28 0.01
C TRP A 786 -15.29 22.27 1.48
N LEU A 787 -16.59 22.44 1.71
CA LEU A 787 -17.20 22.31 3.04
C LEU A 787 -18.08 21.06 3.10
N GLU A 788 -17.91 20.27 4.15
CA GLU A 788 -18.88 19.26 4.60
C GLU A 788 -19.75 19.90 5.69
N THR A 789 -21.06 20.00 5.47
CA THR A 789 -21.97 20.72 6.37
C THR A 789 -23.09 19.84 6.90
N PHE A 790 -23.26 19.87 8.22
CA PHE A 790 -24.40 19.30 8.93
C PHE A 790 -25.38 20.41 9.27
N THR A 791 -26.67 20.15 9.08
CA THR A 791 -27.71 21.17 9.26
C THR A 791 -28.84 20.65 10.15
N LYS A 792 -29.28 21.48 11.10
CA LYS A 792 -30.41 21.25 12.00
C LYS A 792 -31.39 22.41 11.90
N CYS A 793 -32.64 22.11 11.54
CA CYS A 793 -33.70 23.10 11.48
C CYS A 793 -34.34 23.29 12.87
N LEU A 794 -34.49 24.54 13.29
CA LEU A 794 -35.20 24.94 14.50
C LEU A 794 -36.56 25.50 14.09
N SER A 795 -37.61 24.70 14.31
CA SER A 795 -38.99 25.09 14.00
C SER A 795 -39.68 25.74 15.20
N ASP A 796 -40.69 26.54 14.92
CA ASP A 796 -41.63 27.06 15.91
C ASP A 796 -42.66 26.00 16.35
N PRO A 797 -43.48 26.26 17.38
CA PRO A 797 -44.51 25.32 17.84
C PRO A 797 -45.61 25.01 16.80
N LEU A 798 -45.72 25.79 15.71
CA LEU A 798 -46.65 25.58 14.59
C LEU A 798 -46.01 24.76 13.45
N GLY A 799 -44.76 24.32 13.62
CA GLY A 799 -44.02 23.49 12.66
C GLY A 799 -43.28 24.26 11.56
N GLN A 800 -43.27 25.60 11.59
CA GLN A 800 -42.56 26.42 10.61
C GLN A 800 -41.09 26.60 11.00
N ILE A 801 -40.17 26.44 10.04
CA ILE A 801 -38.73 26.60 10.27
C ILE A 801 -38.42 28.07 10.55
N ARG A 802 -38.00 28.39 11.78
CA ARG A 802 -37.62 29.75 12.19
C ARG A 802 -36.15 30.04 11.92
N HIS A 803 -35.28 29.09 12.25
CA HIS A 803 -33.84 29.21 12.07
C HIS A 803 -33.24 27.88 11.63
N ILE A 804 -32.10 27.93 10.96
CA ILE A 804 -31.33 26.77 10.53
C ILE A 804 -29.93 26.91 11.12
N GLN A 805 -29.53 25.94 11.96
CA GLN A 805 -28.18 25.86 12.50
C GLN A 805 -27.36 24.92 11.63
N SER A 806 -26.20 25.37 11.17
CA SER A 806 -25.28 24.59 10.35
C SER A 806 -23.90 24.55 10.98
N THR A 807 -23.25 23.37 10.94
CA THR A 807 -21.86 23.16 11.35
C THR A 807 -21.09 22.66 10.13
N SER A 808 -20.04 23.36 9.75
CA SER A 808 -19.29 23.14 8.52
C SER A 808 -17.82 22.90 8.81
N ARG A 809 -17.25 21.87 8.20
CA ARG A 809 -15.82 21.55 8.26
C ARG A 809 -15.20 21.69 6.89
N GLU A 810 -13.99 22.26 6.82
CA GLU A 810 -13.22 22.27 5.58
C GLU A 810 -12.65 20.87 5.31
N VAL A 811 -12.93 20.34 4.10
CA VAL A 811 -12.49 19.02 3.65
C VAL A 811 -11.70 19.11 2.34
N SER A 812 -11.18 20.30 2.00
CA SER A 812 -10.42 20.57 0.77
C SER A 812 -9.23 19.61 0.60
N ASP A 813 -8.38 19.49 1.63
CA ASP A 813 -7.19 18.63 1.57
C ASP A 813 -7.58 17.15 1.52
N ARG A 814 -8.63 16.76 2.26
CA ARG A 814 -9.16 15.40 2.21
C ARG A 814 -9.66 15.04 0.81
N ILE A 815 -10.42 15.92 0.15
CA ILE A 815 -10.91 15.67 -1.22
C ILE A 815 -9.76 15.65 -2.23
N LYS A 816 -8.77 16.56 -2.11
CA LYS A 816 -7.57 16.54 -2.96
C LYS A 816 -6.77 15.23 -2.79
N ILE A 817 -6.61 14.76 -1.55
CA ILE A 817 -5.94 13.49 -1.24
C ILE A 817 -6.78 12.30 -1.74
N GLU A 818 -8.11 12.31 -1.57
CA GLU A 818 -8.98 11.26 -2.09
C GLU A 818 -8.97 11.21 -3.63
N GLU A 819 -8.95 12.36 -4.31
CA GLU A 819 -8.81 12.45 -5.76
C GLU A 819 -7.43 12.00 -6.24
N GLN A 820 -6.36 12.37 -5.52
CA GLN A 820 -5.00 11.92 -5.81
C GLN A 820 -4.85 10.41 -5.57
N LEU A 821 -5.36 9.88 -4.45
CA LEU A 821 -5.39 8.44 -4.17
C LEU A 821 -6.21 7.69 -5.23
N ARG A 822 -7.31 8.27 -5.71
CA ARG A 822 -8.08 7.68 -6.82
C ARG A 822 -7.29 7.71 -8.12
N TYR A 823 -6.55 8.79 -8.40
CA TYR A 823 -5.68 8.87 -9.58
C TYR A 823 -4.54 7.84 -9.48
N ASP A 824 -3.83 7.78 -8.36
CA ASP A 824 -2.73 6.85 -8.07
C ASP A 824 -3.19 5.38 -8.07
N ALA A 825 -4.43 5.10 -7.63
CA ALA A 825 -5.02 3.77 -7.71
C ALA A 825 -5.23 3.29 -9.16
N HIS A 826 -5.29 4.21 -10.12
CA HIS A 826 -5.55 3.93 -11.53
C HIS A 826 -4.38 4.22 -12.49
N HIS A 827 -3.28 4.84 -12.02
CA HIS A 827 -2.13 5.19 -12.86
C HIS A 827 -0.79 4.69 -12.28
N ASP A 828 0.18 4.47 -13.14
CA ASP A 828 1.56 4.12 -12.82
C ASP A 828 2.34 5.39 -12.43
N ALA A 829 2.96 5.37 -11.24
CA ALA A 829 3.59 6.54 -10.64
C ALA A 829 4.80 7.08 -11.43
N LEU A 830 5.47 6.23 -12.21
CA LEU A 830 6.64 6.63 -12.99
C LEU A 830 6.25 7.25 -14.34
N THR A 831 5.38 6.57 -15.10
CA THR A 831 5.08 6.97 -16.48
C THR A 831 3.83 7.83 -16.60
N GLY A 832 2.98 7.90 -15.58
CA GLY A 832 1.67 8.56 -15.64
C GLY A 832 0.64 7.82 -16.51
N LEU A 833 1.00 6.66 -17.05
CA LEU A 833 0.08 5.81 -17.81
C LEU A 833 -0.92 5.13 -16.88
N PRO A 834 -2.12 4.77 -17.37
CA PRO A 834 -2.98 3.79 -16.72
C PRO A 834 -2.24 2.56 -16.21
N ASN A 835 -2.55 2.13 -15.00
CA ASN A 835 -2.00 0.91 -14.41
C ASN A 835 -2.88 -0.32 -14.74
N ARG A 836 -2.45 -1.49 -14.29
CA ARG A 836 -3.17 -2.76 -14.49
C ARG A 836 -4.64 -2.69 -14.04
N SER A 837 -4.92 -2.06 -12.91
CA SER A 837 -6.29 -1.98 -12.36
C SER A 837 -7.22 -1.23 -13.31
N PHE A 838 -6.76 -0.09 -13.85
CA PHE A 838 -7.57 0.71 -14.77
C PHE A 838 -7.70 0.07 -16.16
N LEU A 839 -6.66 -0.61 -16.64
CA LEU A 839 -6.72 -1.45 -17.84
C LEU A 839 -7.80 -2.53 -17.72
N MET A 840 -7.86 -3.25 -16.61
CA MET A 840 -8.85 -4.32 -16.39
C MET A 840 -10.29 -3.78 -16.36
N GLU A 841 -10.48 -2.59 -15.77
CA GLU A 841 -11.78 -1.92 -15.78
C GLU A 841 -12.21 -1.58 -17.21
N ARG A 842 -11.31 -1.02 -18.02
CA ARG A 842 -11.55 -0.71 -19.44
C ARG A 842 -11.81 -1.95 -20.29
N LEU A 843 -11.02 -3.01 -20.13
CA LEU A 843 -11.25 -4.29 -20.79
C LEU A 843 -12.62 -4.88 -20.44
N SER A 844 -13.04 -4.78 -19.18
CA SER A 844 -14.38 -5.21 -18.75
C SER A 844 -15.51 -4.36 -19.34
N GLN A 845 -15.25 -3.08 -19.65
CA GLN A 845 -16.20 -2.21 -20.37
C GLN A 845 -16.25 -2.58 -21.86
N ALA A 846 -15.10 -2.75 -22.51
CA ALA A 846 -15.00 -3.21 -23.90
C ALA A 846 -15.65 -4.59 -24.09
N GLU A 847 -15.46 -5.53 -23.15
CA GLU A 847 -16.13 -6.83 -23.15
C GLU A 847 -17.65 -6.70 -23.11
N ARG A 848 -18.19 -5.85 -22.21
CA ARG A 848 -19.63 -5.60 -22.13
C ARG A 848 -20.17 -5.02 -23.42
N ARG A 849 -19.49 -4.01 -23.97
CA ARG A 849 -19.85 -3.40 -25.25
C ARG A 849 -19.80 -4.40 -26.40
N ALA A 850 -18.79 -5.27 -26.45
CA ALA A 850 -18.67 -6.33 -27.46
C ALA A 850 -19.77 -7.38 -27.36
N LYS A 851 -20.35 -7.62 -26.17
CA LYS A 851 -21.52 -8.48 -26.00
C LYS A 851 -22.81 -7.80 -26.46
N GLU A 852 -22.91 -6.48 -26.30
CA GLU A 852 -24.08 -5.68 -26.70
C GLU A 852 -24.08 -5.32 -28.20
N GLU A 853 -22.93 -5.05 -28.80
CA GLU A 853 -22.76 -4.59 -30.19
C GLU A 853 -22.13 -5.69 -31.08
N PRO A 854 -22.87 -6.30 -32.03
CA PRO A 854 -22.40 -7.32 -32.99
C PRO A 854 -21.12 -7.02 -33.76
N HIS A 855 -20.87 -5.74 -34.03
CA HIS A 855 -19.79 -5.28 -34.91
C HIS A 855 -18.62 -4.66 -34.15
N PHE A 856 -18.72 -4.54 -32.82
CA PHE A 856 -17.62 -4.03 -32.01
C PHE A 856 -16.59 -5.13 -31.76
N LEU A 857 -15.41 -4.98 -32.36
CA LEU A 857 -14.24 -5.83 -32.14
C LEU A 857 -13.18 -5.02 -31.40
N PHE A 858 -12.50 -5.68 -30.46
CA PHE A 858 -11.40 -5.10 -29.73
C PHE A 858 -10.28 -6.13 -29.53
N GLY A 859 -9.10 -5.67 -29.18
CA GLY A 859 -7.93 -6.52 -29.00
C GLY A 859 -6.88 -5.87 -28.10
N VAL A 860 -5.85 -6.62 -27.78
CA VAL A 860 -4.74 -6.19 -26.95
C VAL A 860 -3.41 -6.42 -27.67
N LEU A 861 -2.55 -5.42 -27.63
CA LEU A 861 -1.11 -5.55 -27.91
C LEU A 861 -0.38 -5.60 -26.58
N PHE A 862 0.41 -6.64 -26.37
CA PHE A 862 1.33 -6.77 -25.24
C PHE A 862 2.74 -6.48 -25.75
N LEU A 863 3.42 -5.49 -25.17
CA LEU A 863 4.74 -5.04 -25.57
C LEU A 863 5.70 -5.26 -24.42
N ASP A 864 6.87 -5.80 -24.74
CA ASP A 864 7.98 -5.96 -23.81
C ASP A 864 9.25 -5.41 -24.44
N LEU A 865 10.01 -4.62 -23.69
CA LEU A 865 11.23 -4.00 -24.19
C LEU A 865 12.41 -4.98 -24.14
N ASP A 866 12.94 -5.32 -25.31
CA ASP A 866 14.01 -6.31 -25.43
C ASP A 866 15.27 -5.83 -24.72
N GLN A 867 15.80 -6.67 -23.81
CA GLN A 867 17.07 -6.45 -23.11
C GLN A 867 17.10 -5.19 -22.23
N PHE A 868 15.95 -4.68 -21.78
CA PHE A 868 15.89 -3.51 -20.88
C PHE A 868 16.74 -3.68 -19.61
N LYS A 869 16.81 -4.90 -19.06
CA LYS A 869 17.68 -5.22 -17.92
C LYS A 869 19.16 -4.90 -18.18
N VAL A 870 19.67 -5.19 -19.38
CA VAL A 870 21.07 -4.90 -19.75
C VAL A 870 21.32 -3.38 -19.74
N ILE A 871 20.32 -2.60 -20.16
CA ILE A 871 20.37 -1.13 -20.13
C ILE A 871 20.42 -0.64 -18.68
N ASN A 872 19.56 -1.17 -17.80
CA ASN A 872 19.58 -0.83 -16.37
C ASN A 872 20.92 -1.19 -15.72
N ASP A 873 21.45 -2.38 -16.00
CA ASP A 873 22.71 -2.86 -15.43
C ASP A 873 23.92 -2.04 -15.95
N SER A 874 23.83 -1.52 -17.19
CA SER A 874 24.93 -0.76 -17.83
C SER A 874 24.88 0.75 -17.57
N LEU A 875 23.69 1.35 -17.48
CA LEU A 875 23.48 2.80 -17.41
C LEU A 875 22.82 3.27 -16.10
N GLY A 876 22.40 2.34 -15.24
CA GLY A 876 21.74 2.61 -13.97
C GLY A 876 20.23 2.81 -14.08
N HIS A 877 19.52 2.55 -12.98
CA HIS A 877 18.06 2.60 -12.92
C HIS A 877 17.45 3.96 -13.28
N LEU A 878 18.12 5.08 -12.94
CA LEU A 878 17.63 6.42 -13.30
C LEU A 878 17.54 6.63 -14.81
N MET A 879 18.47 6.06 -15.58
CA MET A 879 18.43 6.16 -17.04
C MET A 879 17.35 5.24 -17.61
N GLY A 880 17.16 4.05 -17.03
CA GLY A 880 16.05 3.17 -17.38
C GLY A 880 14.68 3.80 -17.13
N ASP A 881 14.52 4.52 -16.02
CA ASP A 881 13.29 5.23 -15.69
C ASP A 881 12.99 6.34 -16.70
N GLN A 882 14.00 7.12 -17.09
CA GLN A 882 13.86 8.13 -18.16
C GLN A 882 13.51 7.50 -19.51
N LEU A 883 14.09 6.34 -19.82
CA LEU A 883 13.79 5.58 -21.03
C LEU A 883 12.33 5.10 -21.05
N LEU A 884 11.83 4.57 -19.94
CA LEU A 884 10.44 4.15 -19.79
C LEU A 884 9.47 5.32 -19.95
N VAL A 885 9.78 6.48 -19.39
CA VAL A 885 8.97 7.70 -19.57
C VAL A 885 8.99 8.17 -21.03
N ALA A 886 10.13 8.13 -21.70
CA ALA A 886 10.23 8.51 -23.11
C ALA A 886 9.41 7.57 -24.02
N ILE A 887 9.48 6.26 -23.75
CA ILE A 887 8.70 5.24 -24.48
C ILE A 887 7.21 5.41 -24.22
N ALA A 888 6.80 5.64 -22.97
CA ALA A 888 5.41 5.91 -22.61
C ALA A 888 4.84 7.10 -23.39
N ASN A 889 5.59 8.19 -23.48
CA ASN A 889 5.21 9.38 -24.24
C ASN A 889 5.11 9.10 -25.75
N GLN A 890 6.06 8.35 -26.32
CA GLN A 890 5.99 7.96 -27.74
C GLN A 890 4.78 7.07 -28.05
N LEU A 891 4.48 6.10 -27.18
CA LEU A 891 3.31 5.24 -27.34
C LEU A 891 2.01 6.06 -27.23
N GLN A 892 1.92 6.99 -26.28
CA GLN A 892 0.76 7.90 -26.19
C GLN A 892 0.59 8.80 -27.41
N LEU A 893 1.68 9.33 -27.97
CA LEU A 893 1.65 10.17 -29.18
C LEU A 893 1.19 9.39 -30.42
N LEU A 894 1.52 8.08 -30.47
CA LEU A 894 1.11 7.20 -31.55
C LEU A 894 -0.35 6.77 -31.44
N MET A 895 -0.86 6.66 -30.21
CA MET A 895 -2.23 6.26 -29.96
C MET A 895 -3.18 7.47 -30.02
N GLY A 896 -4.21 7.39 -30.87
CA GLY A 896 -5.29 8.38 -30.91
C GLY A 896 -6.25 8.28 -29.72
N VAL A 897 -7.32 9.08 -29.74
CA VAL A 897 -8.34 9.17 -28.66
C VAL A 897 -9.05 7.83 -28.38
N ASN A 898 -9.02 6.89 -29.32
CA ASN A 898 -9.75 5.62 -29.26
C ASN A 898 -8.92 4.44 -28.74
N HIS A 899 -7.61 4.60 -28.53
CA HIS A 899 -6.74 3.51 -28.07
C HIS A 899 -6.16 3.83 -26.70
N PHE A 900 -5.98 2.79 -25.89
CA PHE A 900 -5.69 2.96 -24.47
C PHE A 900 -4.35 2.29 -24.13
N VAL A 901 -3.34 3.10 -23.82
CA VAL A 901 -2.01 2.62 -23.42
C VAL A 901 -1.95 2.50 -21.90
N SER A 902 -1.35 1.42 -21.42
CA SER A 902 -1.17 1.14 -20.00
C SER A 902 0.21 0.53 -19.75
N ARG A 903 0.70 0.64 -18.52
CA ARG A 903 1.93 -0.02 -18.06
C ARG A 903 1.58 -1.00 -16.95
N LEU A 904 1.95 -2.26 -17.10
CA LEU A 904 1.69 -3.30 -16.10
C LEU A 904 2.73 -3.27 -14.97
N GLY A 905 3.97 -2.92 -15.30
CA GLY A 905 5.11 -2.86 -14.39
C GLY A 905 6.40 -3.20 -15.15
N GLY A 906 7.56 -2.81 -14.60
CA GLY A 906 8.84 -3.07 -15.26
C GLY A 906 8.93 -2.46 -16.67
N ASP A 907 9.26 -3.28 -17.64
CA ASP A 907 9.40 -2.99 -19.07
C ASP A 907 8.17 -3.41 -19.92
N GLU A 908 7.04 -3.75 -19.29
CA GLU A 908 5.84 -4.25 -19.95
C GLU A 908 4.77 -3.17 -20.15
N PHE A 909 4.35 -2.99 -21.40
CA PHE A 909 3.27 -2.08 -21.81
C PHE A 909 2.14 -2.85 -22.47
N ILE A 910 0.90 -2.45 -22.20
CA ILE A 910 -0.28 -2.99 -22.87
C ILE A 910 -1.04 -1.88 -23.57
N ILE A 911 -1.42 -2.12 -24.82
CA ILE A 911 -2.29 -1.26 -25.59
C ILE A 911 -3.61 -1.99 -25.85
N LEU A 912 -4.71 -1.44 -25.35
CA LEU A 912 -6.07 -1.86 -25.68
C LEU A 912 -6.53 -1.12 -26.94
N LEU A 913 -6.88 -1.89 -27.96
CA LEU A 913 -7.43 -1.42 -29.22
C LEU A 913 -8.93 -1.62 -29.23
N GLU A 914 -9.69 -0.54 -29.12
CA GLU A 914 -11.14 -0.54 -29.27
C GLU A 914 -11.54 -0.15 -30.69
N ASP A 915 -12.71 -0.63 -31.14
CA ASP A 915 -13.33 -0.28 -32.42
C ASP A 915 -12.48 -0.70 -33.65
N LEU A 916 -12.00 -1.95 -33.62
CA LEU A 916 -11.22 -2.53 -34.70
C LEU A 916 -12.12 -3.00 -35.85
N ASP A 917 -11.78 -2.64 -37.08
CA ASP A 917 -12.45 -3.20 -38.27
C ASP A 917 -12.04 -4.66 -38.52
N ASN A 918 -10.75 -4.97 -38.34
CA ASN A 918 -10.17 -6.28 -38.60
C ASN A 918 -8.78 -6.44 -37.93
N LEU A 919 -8.21 -7.65 -38.04
CA LEU A 919 -6.87 -7.97 -37.55
C LEU A 919 -5.75 -7.16 -38.24
N GLU A 920 -5.94 -6.75 -39.49
CA GLU A 920 -4.95 -6.02 -40.26
C GLU A 920 -4.66 -4.63 -39.67
N THR A 921 -5.69 -3.96 -39.13
CA THR A 921 -5.53 -2.70 -38.39
C THR A 921 -4.62 -2.86 -37.16
N ALA A 922 -4.77 -3.97 -36.42
CA ALA A 922 -3.91 -4.25 -35.27
C ALA A 922 -2.46 -4.57 -35.68
N ILE A 923 -2.27 -5.27 -36.79
CA ILE A 923 -0.94 -5.56 -37.36
C ILE A 923 -0.24 -4.27 -37.79
N GLN A 924 -0.93 -3.40 -38.54
CA GLN A 924 -0.36 -2.12 -39.01
C GLN A 924 0.12 -1.25 -37.84
N LEU A 925 -0.65 -1.22 -36.75
CA LEU A 925 -0.27 -0.48 -35.55
C LEU A 925 0.96 -1.09 -34.87
N ALA A 926 1.03 -2.42 -34.76
CA ALA A 926 2.20 -3.11 -34.21
C ALA A 926 3.47 -2.85 -35.05
N GLU A 927 3.37 -2.88 -36.38
CA GLU A 927 4.49 -2.54 -37.28
C GLU A 927 4.93 -1.08 -37.14
N GLN A 928 3.98 -0.15 -36.97
CA GLN A 928 4.27 1.26 -36.75
C GLN A 928 5.01 1.48 -35.42
N ILE A 929 4.60 0.79 -34.35
CA ILE A 929 5.28 0.82 -33.05
C ILE A 929 6.71 0.28 -33.17
N LEU A 930 6.87 -0.90 -33.78
CA LEU A 930 8.20 -1.50 -34.00
C LEU A 930 9.13 -0.57 -34.79
N LYS A 931 8.60 0.11 -35.81
CA LYS A 931 9.38 1.06 -36.62
C LYS A 931 9.80 2.30 -35.82
N ASN A 932 8.91 2.85 -35.00
CA ASN A 932 9.22 4.05 -34.22
C ASN A 932 10.24 3.77 -33.11
N LEU A 933 10.07 2.67 -32.38
CA LEU A 933 10.98 2.32 -31.29
C LEU A 933 12.38 1.90 -31.76
N ARG A 934 12.54 1.49 -33.04
CA ARG A 934 13.86 1.25 -33.65
C ARG A 934 14.69 2.52 -33.87
N SER A 935 14.10 3.70 -33.79
CA SER A 935 14.84 4.96 -33.93
C SER A 935 15.58 5.29 -32.63
N PRO A 936 16.82 5.83 -32.68
CA PRO A 936 17.59 6.14 -31.49
C PRO A 936 16.88 7.19 -30.63
N LEU A 937 16.85 6.94 -29.31
CA LEU A 937 16.37 7.90 -28.32
C LEU A 937 17.58 8.68 -27.77
N VAL A 938 17.56 10.00 -27.95
CA VAL A 938 18.65 10.90 -27.56
C VAL A 938 18.51 11.29 -26.09
N PHE A 939 19.49 10.92 -25.28
CA PHE A 939 19.59 11.33 -23.87
C PHE A 939 20.93 12.02 -23.63
N GLY A 940 20.92 13.35 -23.58
CA GLY A 940 22.16 14.15 -23.52
C GLY A 940 22.99 13.99 -24.80
N ASP A 941 24.21 13.49 -24.66
CA ASP A 941 25.16 13.25 -25.76
C ASP A 941 25.17 11.79 -26.26
N ARG A 942 24.20 10.95 -25.85
CA ARG A 942 24.16 9.52 -26.16
C ARG A 942 22.90 9.12 -26.91
N ASP A 943 23.08 8.26 -27.91
CA ASP A 943 22.00 7.60 -28.64
C ASP A 943 21.74 6.21 -28.03
N ILE A 944 20.53 5.99 -27.52
CA ILE A 944 20.09 4.70 -26.96
C ILE A 944 19.18 4.01 -27.97
N PHE A 945 19.54 2.78 -28.34
CA PHE A 945 18.73 1.92 -29.20
C PHE A 945 18.02 0.87 -28.35
N ILE A 946 16.71 0.75 -28.51
CA ILE A 946 15.91 -0.27 -27.85
C ILE A 946 14.99 -0.91 -28.88
N SER A 947 14.72 -2.21 -28.74
CA SER A 947 13.70 -2.89 -29.52
C SER A 947 12.60 -3.40 -28.61
N THR A 948 11.47 -3.76 -29.20
CA THR A 948 10.36 -4.38 -28.46
C THR A 948 9.86 -5.62 -29.18
N SER A 949 9.40 -6.58 -28.40
CA SER A 949 8.65 -7.74 -28.88
C SER A 949 7.17 -7.53 -28.58
N ILE A 950 6.30 -7.76 -29.57
CA ILE A 950 4.86 -7.47 -29.48
C ILE A 950 4.03 -8.75 -29.63
N GLY A 951 3.05 -8.95 -28.77
CA GLY A 951 2.04 -10.01 -28.90
C GLY A 951 0.66 -9.43 -29.16
N ILE A 952 -0.04 -9.94 -30.16
CA ILE A 952 -1.37 -9.45 -30.57
C ILE A 952 -2.41 -10.53 -30.22
N ALA A 953 -3.43 -10.17 -29.46
CA ALA A 953 -4.60 -11.02 -29.23
C ALA A 953 -5.89 -10.25 -29.51
N LEU A 954 -6.80 -10.86 -30.27
CA LEU A 954 -8.13 -10.30 -30.53
C LEU A 954 -9.17 -10.96 -29.64
N TRP A 955 -10.18 -10.18 -29.29
CA TRP A 955 -11.34 -10.70 -28.58
C TRP A 955 -12.17 -11.63 -29.47
N ASP A 956 -12.44 -12.83 -28.98
CA ASP A 956 -13.37 -13.79 -29.58
C ASP A 956 -14.56 -14.00 -28.63
N ARG A 957 -15.77 -13.87 -29.19
CA ARG A 957 -17.05 -14.03 -28.49
C ARG A 957 -17.25 -15.41 -27.86
N THR A 958 -16.54 -16.42 -28.35
CA THR A 958 -16.82 -17.82 -28.02
C THR A 958 -16.06 -18.34 -26.80
N LEU A 959 -15.00 -17.66 -26.32
CA LEU A 959 -14.00 -18.33 -25.47
C LEU A 959 -13.30 -17.50 -24.37
N LEU A 960 -13.50 -16.18 -24.24
CA LEU A 960 -12.58 -15.37 -23.43
C LEU A 960 -13.28 -14.56 -22.33
N LYS A 961 -12.62 -14.46 -21.18
CA LYS A 961 -12.75 -13.35 -20.22
C LYS A 961 -11.62 -12.34 -20.48
N ALA A 962 -11.76 -11.11 -20.00
CA ALA A 962 -10.73 -10.06 -20.14
C ALA A 962 -9.29 -10.52 -19.77
N ASP A 963 -9.14 -11.33 -18.71
CA ASP A 963 -7.84 -11.87 -18.28
C ASP A 963 -7.22 -12.84 -19.31
N ASP A 964 -8.05 -13.60 -20.03
CA ASP A 964 -7.57 -14.53 -21.05
C ASP A 964 -6.98 -13.79 -22.25
N LEU A 965 -7.49 -12.59 -22.56
CA LEU A 965 -6.99 -11.77 -23.67
C LEU A 965 -5.57 -11.27 -23.40
N ILE A 966 -5.28 -10.80 -22.18
CA ILE A 966 -3.93 -10.38 -21.78
C ILE A 966 -2.98 -11.57 -21.78
N ARG A 967 -3.39 -12.72 -21.21
CA ARG A 967 -2.58 -13.95 -21.21
C ARG A 967 -2.25 -14.42 -22.63
N ASN A 968 -3.22 -14.36 -23.53
CA ASN A 968 -3.04 -14.75 -24.92
C ASN A 968 -2.08 -13.80 -25.65
N ALA A 969 -2.19 -12.49 -25.40
CA ALA A 969 -1.26 -11.50 -25.94
C ALA A 969 0.16 -11.70 -25.39
N ASP A 970 0.32 -12.01 -24.10
CA ASP A 970 1.62 -12.34 -23.49
C ASP A 970 2.26 -13.60 -24.12
N ILE A 971 1.49 -14.68 -24.30
CA ILE A 971 1.97 -15.89 -25.01
C ILE A 971 2.47 -15.56 -26.43
N ALA A 972 1.76 -14.69 -27.14
CA ALA A 972 2.17 -14.23 -28.46
C ALA A 972 3.40 -13.31 -28.40
N MET A 973 3.54 -12.47 -27.38
CA MET A 973 4.73 -11.63 -27.18
C MET A 973 5.96 -12.51 -26.92
N TYR A 974 5.82 -13.51 -26.05
CA TYR A 974 6.88 -14.47 -25.77
C TYR A 974 7.31 -15.24 -27.02
N ARG A 975 6.36 -15.58 -27.91
CA ARG A 975 6.66 -16.13 -29.24
C ARG A 975 7.49 -15.20 -30.10
N ALA A 976 7.15 -13.93 -30.13
CA ALA A 976 7.90 -12.93 -30.86
C ALA A 976 9.36 -12.84 -30.35
N LYS A 977 9.57 -12.96 -29.02
CA LYS A 977 10.91 -13.04 -28.42
C LYS A 977 11.69 -14.27 -28.91
N LEU A 978 11.10 -15.46 -28.83
CA LEU A 978 11.75 -16.70 -29.25
C LEU A 978 12.07 -16.74 -30.75
N ALA A 979 11.21 -16.16 -31.58
CA ALA A 979 11.42 -16.11 -33.02
C ALA A 979 12.52 -15.12 -33.45
N GLY A 980 13.20 -14.45 -32.51
CA GLY A 980 14.35 -13.58 -32.79
C GLY A 980 14.17 -12.12 -32.38
N ARG A 981 13.19 -11.81 -31.50
CA ARG A 981 12.92 -10.46 -30.95
C ARG A 981 12.62 -9.40 -32.03
N SER A 982 12.37 -8.15 -31.63
CA SER A 982 12.08 -7.00 -32.51
C SER A 982 11.01 -7.27 -33.59
N ARG A 983 9.95 -7.99 -33.23
CA ARG A 983 8.86 -8.40 -34.12
C ARG A 983 7.55 -8.55 -33.36
N TYR A 984 6.47 -8.78 -34.09
CA TYR A 984 5.20 -9.16 -33.50
C TYR A 984 4.88 -10.64 -33.73
N ALA A 985 4.03 -11.23 -32.88
CA ALA A 985 3.33 -12.47 -33.18
C ALA A 985 1.84 -12.33 -32.84
N ILE A 986 1.01 -13.10 -33.53
CA ILE A 986 -0.44 -13.11 -33.34
C ILE A 986 -0.80 -14.37 -32.59
N PHE A 987 -1.62 -14.25 -31.55
CA PHE A 987 -2.05 -15.39 -30.77
C PHE A 987 -2.87 -16.37 -31.61
N ASP A 988 -2.44 -17.63 -31.58
CA ASP A 988 -3.19 -18.79 -32.08
C ASP A 988 -3.34 -19.78 -30.91
N PRO A 989 -4.52 -20.40 -30.69
CA PRO A 989 -4.72 -21.42 -29.65
C PRO A 989 -3.67 -22.54 -29.61
N ALA A 990 -3.10 -22.92 -30.77
CA ALA A 990 -2.01 -23.90 -30.84
C ALA A 990 -0.71 -23.42 -30.16
N MET A 991 -0.53 -22.10 -30.00
CA MET A 991 0.63 -21.53 -29.33
C MET A 991 0.65 -21.82 -27.84
N HIS A 992 -0.52 -21.84 -27.18
CA HIS A 992 -0.64 -22.13 -25.76
C HIS A 992 -0.19 -23.57 -25.43
N LEU A 993 -0.61 -24.54 -26.26
CA LEU A 993 -0.20 -25.95 -26.12
C LEU A 993 1.31 -26.13 -26.26
N GLN A 994 1.95 -25.35 -27.13
CA GLN A 994 3.38 -25.41 -27.35
C GLN A 994 4.20 -24.79 -26.19
N VAL A 995 3.69 -23.76 -25.50
CA VAL A 995 4.32 -23.22 -24.26
C VAL A 995 4.30 -24.26 -23.14
N ILE A 996 3.15 -24.90 -22.93
CA ILE A 996 3.00 -25.99 -21.94
C ILE A 996 3.93 -27.16 -22.30
N ASN A 997 3.99 -27.55 -23.58
CA ASN A 997 4.88 -28.60 -24.03
C ASN A 997 6.35 -28.28 -23.79
N ARG A 998 6.77 -27.02 -23.94
CA ARG A 998 8.16 -26.60 -23.68
C ARG A 998 8.52 -26.70 -22.20
N LEU A 999 7.64 -26.23 -21.30
CA LEU A 999 7.84 -26.36 -19.84
C LEU A 999 7.93 -27.82 -19.39
N GLN A 1000 7.12 -28.70 -19.99
CA GLN A 1000 7.22 -30.14 -19.74
C GLN A 1000 8.55 -30.70 -20.25
N LEU A 1001 8.95 -30.35 -21.47
CA LEU A 1001 10.23 -30.78 -22.04
C LEU A 1001 11.43 -30.30 -21.22
N GLU A 1002 11.41 -29.09 -20.68
CA GLU A 1002 12.47 -28.58 -19.80
C GLU A 1002 12.61 -29.43 -18.52
N ASN A 1003 11.49 -29.71 -17.85
CA ASN A 1003 11.47 -30.54 -16.66
C ASN A 1003 11.89 -31.99 -16.94
N ASP A 1004 11.47 -32.53 -18.08
CA ASP A 1004 11.82 -33.89 -18.48
C ASP A 1004 13.29 -34.00 -18.90
N LEU A 1005 13.86 -32.98 -19.54
CA LEU A 1005 15.25 -32.96 -19.98
C LEU A 1005 16.23 -32.98 -18.80
N ARG A 1006 15.90 -32.29 -17.70
CA ARG A 1006 16.70 -32.37 -16.46
C ARG A 1006 16.78 -33.80 -15.92
N LYS A 1007 15.69 -34.56 -16.01
CA LYS A 1007 15.62 -35.97 -15.60
C LYS A 1007 16.24 -36.92 -16.63
N ALA A 1008 16.32 -36.51 -17.90
CA ALA A 1008 16.77 -37.35 -19.01
C ALA A 1008 18.23 -37.79 -18.85
N LEU A 1009 19.10 -36.89 -18.39
CA LEU A 1009 20.51 -37.19 -18.15
C LEU A 1009 20.69 -38.21 -17.01
N GLU A 1010 19.99 -38.02 -15.88
CA GLU A 1010 20.05 -38.94 -14.73
C GLU A 1010 19.47 -40.33 -15.04
N ARG A 1011 18.49 -40.40 -15.94
CA ARG A 1011 17.76 -41.62 -16.28
C ARG A 1011 18.30 -42.34 -17.51
N GLY A 1012 19.40 -41.88 -18.10
CA GLY A 1012 20.03 -42.50 -19.27
C GLY A 1012 19.13 -42.48 -20.52
N GLN A 1013 18.35 -41.40 -20.71
CA GLN A 1013 17.42 -41.25 -21.83
C GLN A 1013 18.06 -40.60 -23.07
N LEU A 1014 19.26 -40.06 -22.93
CA LEU A 1014 20.04 -39.48 -24.04
C LEU A 1014 20.88 -40.59 -24.69
N LEU A 1015 20.91 -40.58 -26.02
CA LEU A 1015 21.63 -41.55 -26.85
C LEU A 1015 22.46 -40.79 -27.89
N LEU A 1016 23.55 -41.40 -28.34
CA LEU A 1016 24.31 -40.91 -29.48
C LEU A 1016 24.03 -41.76 -30.71
N PHE A 1017 23.74 -41.06 -31.81
CA PHE A 1017 23.71 -41.60 -33.15
C PHE A 1017 24.93 -41.07 -33.90
N TYR A 1018 25.40 -41.81 -34.90
CA TYR A 1018 26.66 -41.54 -35.59
C TYR A 1018 26.38 -41.47 -37.08
N GLN A 1019 26.68 -40.34 -37.71
CA GLN A 1019 26.54 -40.16 -39.15
C GLN A 1019 27.91 -40.23 -39.82
N PRO A 1020 28.12 -41.07 -40.85
CA PRO A 1020 29.42 -41.23 -41.47
C PRO A 1020 29.81 -40.00 -42.30
N ILE A 1021 31.05 -39.56 -42.13
CA ILE A 1021 31.75 -38.59 -42.97
C ILE A 1021 32.63 -39.39 -43.93
N VAL A 1022 32.46 -39.18 -45.23
CA VAL A 1022 33.14 -39.95 -46.27
C VAL A 1022 34.03 -39.06 -47.15
N SER A 1023 35.12 -39.64 -47.66
CA SER A 1023 35.89 -39.02 -48.74
C SER A 1023 35.07 -39.08 -50.02
N LEU A 1024 34.85 -37.94 -50.68
CA LEU A 1024 34.09 -37.93 -51.93
C LEU A 1024 34.87 -38.57 -53.08
N ALA A 1025 36.21 -38.59 -53.01
CA ALA A 1025 37.07 -39.19 -54.02
C ALA A 1025 37.12 -40.73 -53.93
N SER A 1026 37.39 -41.28 -52.73
CA SER A 1026 37.51 -42.73 -52.53
C SER A 1026 36.22 -43.43 -52.08
N GLN A 1027 35.22 -42.67 -51.62
CA GLN A 1027 34.00 -43.16 -50.96
C GLN A 1027 34.27 -43.98 -49.69
N GLU A 1028 35.44 -43.78 -49.08
CA GLU A 1028 35.81 -44.40 -47.81
C GLU A 1028 35.32 -43.56 -46.62
N ILE A 1029 34.90 -44.22 -45.55
CA ILE A 1029 34.55 -43.59 -44.28
C ILE A 1029 35.81 -43.06 -43.61
N ILE A 1030 35.85 -41.75 -43.39
CA ILE A 1030 36.94 -41.04 -42.70
C ILE A 1030 36.63 -40.91 -41.20
N GLY A 1031 35.36 -40.78 -40.85
CA GLY A 1031 34.95 -40.61 -39.46
C GLY A 1031 33.44 -40.56 -39.31
N PHE A 1032 33.01 -40.17 -38.12
CA PHE A 1032 31.60 -40.01 -37.79
C PHE A 1032 31.35 -38.70 -37.06
N GLU A 1033 30.20 -38.09 -37.32
CA GLU A 1033 29.64 -37.04 -36.49
C GLU A 1033 28.73 -37.65 -35.41
N ALA A 1034 28.98 -37.31 -34.14
CA ALA A 1034 28.18 -37.72 -33.00
C ALA A 1034 26.98 -36.78 -32.82
N LEU A 1035 25.80 -37.32 -33.06
CA LEU A 1035 24.53 -36.62 -33.02
C LEU A 1035 23.69 -37.11 -31.85
N VAL A 1036 23.46 -36.24 -30.87
CA VAL A 1036 22.63 -36.57 -29.72
C VAL A 1036 21.17 -36.78 -30.11
N ARG A 1037 20.50 -37.71 -29.43
CA ARG A 1037 19.08 -37.99 -29.57
C ARG A 1037 18.49 -38.22 -28.20
N TRP A 1038 17.24 -37.81 -28.01
CA TRP A 1038 16.56 -38.00 -26.73
C TRP A 1038 15.42 -39.00 -26.86
N GLN A 1039 15.57 -40.16 -26.22
CA GLN A 1039 14.55 -41.20 -26.16
C GLN A 1039 13.63 -40.98 -24.95
N HIS A 1040 12.53 -40.27 -25.18
CA HIS A 1040 11.56 -39.97 -24.14
C HIS A 1040 10.54 -41.11 -23.97
N PRO A 1041 10.27 -41.58 -22.74
CA PRO A 1041 9.42 -42.75 -22.49
C PRO A 1041 7.96 -42.57 -22.94
N GLY A 1042 7.44 -41.34 -22.90
CA GLY A 1042 6.06 -41.03 -23.32
C GLY A 1042 5.94 -40.39 -24.71
N ARG A 1043 7.02 -39.85 -25.27
CA ARG A 1043 6.99 -39.04 -26.51
C ARG A 1043 7.79 -39.66 -27.66
N GLY A 1044 8.47 -40.78 -27.42
CA GLY A 1044 9.35 -41.40 -28.41
C GLY A 1044 10.64 -40.60 -28.58
N MET A 1045 11.19 -40.60 -29.80
CA MET A 1045 12.43 -39.91 -30.12
C MET A 1045 12.17 -38.42 -30.35
N ILE A 1046 12.72 -37.57 -29.47
CA ILE A 1046 12.64 -36.12 -29.59
C ILE A 1046 13.86 -35.64 -30.38
N PRO A 1047 13.66 -34.84 -31.44
CA PRO A 1047 14.75 -34.35 -32.28
C PRO A 1047 15.54 -33.22 -31.60
N PRO A 1048 16.84 -33.05 -31.93
CA PRO A 1048 17.75 -32.12 -31.24
C PRO A 1048 17.31 -30.66 -31.25
N ASP A 1049 16.75 -30.19 -32.37
CA ASP A 1049 16.21 -28.84 -32.55
C ASP A 1049 15.19 -28.46 -31.47
N GLN A 1050 14.42 -29.42 -30.96
CA GLN A 1050 13.42 -29.18 -29.93
C GLN A 1050 13.98 -29.07 -28.50
N PHE A 1051 15.11 -29.70 -28.18
CA PHE A 1051 15.61 -29.76 -26.80
C PHE A 1051 16.98 -29.11 -26.59
N ILE A 1052 17.81 -28.95 -27.63
CA ILE A 1052 19.12 -28.30 -27.50
C ILE A 1052 18.96 -26.81 -27.16
N SER A 1053 18.01 -26.11 -27.78
CA SER A 1053 17.69 -24.73 -27.43
C SER A 1053 17.27 -24.58 -25.96
N ILE A 1054 16.48 -25.52 -25.45
CA ILE A 1054 16.06 -25.57 -24.04
C ILE A 1054 17.27 -25.86 -23.13
N ALA A 1055 18.13 -26.81 -23.52
CA ALA A 1055 19.34 -27.14 -22.77
C ALA A 1055 20.30 -25.95 -22.69
N GLU A 1056 20.45 -25.19 -23.78
CA GLU A 1056 21.27 -23.99 -23.81
C GLU A 1056 20.69 -22.93 -22.88
N GLU A 1057 19.42 -22.54 -23.04
CA GLU A 1057 18.81 -21.50 -22.20
C GLU A 1057 18.92 -21.82 -20.70
N THR A 1058 18.65 -23.07 -20.32
CA THR A 1058 18.65 -23.54 -18.91
C THR A 1058 20.04 -23.86 -18.36
N GLY A 1059 21.07 -23.90 -19.21
CA GLY A 1059 22.43 -24.30 -18.83
C GLY A 1059 22.64 -25.81 -18.70
N LEU A 1060 21.60 -26.63 -18.96
CA LEU A 1060 21.72 -28.10 -19.00
C LEU A 1060 22.60 -28.58 -20.17
N ILE A 1061 22.91 -27.74 -21.16
CA ILE A 1061 23.80 -28.09 -22.26
C ILE A 1061 25.23 -28.38 -21.79
N ILE A 1062 25.68 -27.80 -20.67
CA ILE A 1062 27.01 -28.04 -20.12
C ILE A 1062 27.18 -29.50 -19.68
N PRO A 1063 26.34 -30.04 -18.76
CA PRO A 1063 26.45 -31.44 -18.37
C PRO A 1063 26.08 -32.41 -19.51
N ILE A 1064 25.14 -32.06 -20.39
CA ILE A 1064 24.81 -32.89 -21.57
C ILE A 1064 26.02 -32.96 -22.51
N GLY A 1065 26.65 -31.83 -22.82
CA GLY A 1065 27.79 -31.77 -23.72
C GLY A 1065 29.03 -32.48 -23.18
N ALA A 1066 29.28 -32.42 -21.87
CA ALA A 1066 30.32 -33.23 -21.23
C ALA A 1066 30.05 -34.75 -21.39
N TRP A 1067 28.79 -35.16 -21.22
CA TRP A 1067 28.38 -36.55 -21.46
C TRP A 1067 28.53 -36.95 -22.94
N ILE A 1068 28.13 -36.09 -23.88
CA ILE A 1068 28.27 -36.33 -25.34
C ILE A 1068 29.75 -36.55 -25.66
N LEU A 1069 30.63 -35.64 -25.22
CA LEU A 1069 32.07 -35.70 -25.48
C LEU A 1069 32.69 -37.00 -24.95
N ALA A 1070 32.40 -37.35 -23.70
CA ALA A 1070 32.89 -38.58 -23.09
C ALA A 1070 32.42 -39.84 -23.83
N THR A 1071 31.13 -39.90 -24.18
CA THR A 1071 30.50 -41.07 -24.81
C THR A 1071 30.98 -41.23 -26.26
N ALA A 1072 31.10 -40.13 -27.00
CA ALA A 1072 31.61 -40.14 -28.38
C ALA A 1072 33.07 -40.60 -28.43
N CYS A 1073 33.94 -40.06 -27.56
CA CYS A 1073 35.35 -40.46 -27.48
C CYS A 1073 35.50 -41.92 -27.04
N GLN A 1074 34.67 -42.39 -26.10
CA GLN A 1074 34.67 -43.78 -25.69
C GLN A 1074 34.25 -44.72 -26.84
N GLN A 1075 33.25 -44.34 -27.63
CA GLN A 1075 32.83 -45.10 -28.80
C GLN A 1075 33.92 -45.14 -29.88
N LEU A 1076 34.61 -44.02 -30.11
CA LEU A 1076 35.74 -43.96 -31.02
C LEU A 1076 36.87 -44.89 -30.58
N ALA A 1077 37.25 -44.86 -29.30
CA ALA A 1077 38.27 -45.75 -28.75
C ALA A 1077 37.93 -47.23 -28.97
N GLN A 1078 36.66 -47.61 -28.80
CA GLN A 1078 36.19 -48.97 -29.08
C GLN A 1078 36.35 -49.34 -30.56
N TRP A 1079 36.00 -48.44 -31.48
CA TRP A 1079 36.15 -48.69 -32.91
C TRP A 1079 37.62 -48.77 -33.34
N GLN A 1080 38.50 -47.94 -32.78
CA GLN A 1080 39.95 -47.98 -33.05
C GLN A 1080 40.63 -49.26 -32.51
N GLN A 1081 40.07 -49.87 -31.45
CA GLN A 1081 40.53 -51.17 -30.96
C GLN A 1081 40.02 -52.34 -31.82
N GLN A 1082 38.79 -52.22 -32.35
CA GLN A 1082 38.13 -53.28 -33.09
C GLN A 1082 38.52 -53.32 -34.57
N PHE A 1083 38.82 -52.18 -35.18
CA PHE A 1083 39.13 -52.04 -36.59
C PHE A 1083 40.47 -51.34 -36.81
N THR A 1084 41.13 -51.63 -37.93
CA THR A 1084 42.42 -51.00 -38.31
C THR A 1084 42.26 -49.66 -39.02
N TYR A 1085 41.04 -49.12 -39.12
CA TYR A 1085 40.76 -47.84 -39.76
C TYR A 1085 41.18 -46.67 -38.85
N GLN A 1086 41.79 -45.63 -39.42
CA GLN A 1086 42.03 -44.37 -38.73
C GLN A 1086 40.77 -43.51 -38.78
N LEU A 1087 39.82 -43.79 -37.89
CA LEU A 1087 38.56 -43.06 -37.79
C LEU A 1087 38.73 -41.79 -36.95
N LYS A 1088 38.01 -40.75 -37.36
CA LYS A 1088 37.82 -39.51 -36.60
C LYS A 1088 36.42 -39.41 -36.01
N MET A 1089 36.26 -38.62 -34.95
CA MET A 1089 34.98 -38.31 -34.31
C MET A 1089 34.77 -36.79 -34.28
N SER A 1090 33.69 -36.34 -34.91
CA SER A 1090 33.19 -34.97 -34.85
C SER A 1090 32.17 -34.82 -33.73
N VAL A 1091 32.32 -33.80 -32.88
CA VAL A 1091 31.40 -33.48 -31.78
C VAL A 1091 31.04 -32.00 -31.78
N ASN A 1092 29.75 -31.70 -31.80
CA ASN A 1092 29.21 -30.35 -31.72
C ASN A 1092 29.40 -29.71 -30.33
N LEU A 1093 29.82 -28.46 -30.30
CA LEU A 1093 30.07 -27.68 -29.09
C LEU A 1093 29.19 -26.44 -29.04
N SER A 1094 28.45 -26.25 -27.94
CA SER A 1094 27.59 -25.07 -27.75
C SER A 1094 28.36 -23.82 -27.30
N LEU A 1095 27.75 -22.64 -27.52
CA LEU A 1095 28.32 -21.36 -27.07
C LEU A 1095 28.57 -21.31 -25.57
N LYS A 1096 27.61 -21.82 -24.77
CA LYS A 1096 27.74 -21.81 -23.31
C LYS A 1096 28.91 -22.66 -22.85
N GLN A 1097 29.14 -23.84 -23.45
CA GLN A 1097 30.30 -24.67 -23.11
C GLN A 1097 31.61 -23.97 -23.45
N LEU A 1098 31.66 -23.22 -24.55
CA LEU A 1098 32.86 -22.50 -24.98
C LEU A 1098 33.24 -21.34 -24.04
N GLN A 1099 32.26 -20.80 -23.30
CA GLN A 1099 32.47 -19.78 -22.28
C GLN A 1099 32.84 -20.34 -20.91
N GLU A 1100 32.68 -21.65 -20.69
CA GLU A 1100 33.00 -22.29 -19.42
C GLU A 1100 34.49 -22.50 -19.24
N SER A 1101 35.03 -22.00 -18.12
CA SER A 1101 36.45 -22.12 -17.78
C SER A 1101 36.92 -23.58 -17.62
N ILE A 1102 36.00 -24.51 -17.36
CA ILE A 1102 36.29 -25.93 -17.12
C ILE A 1102 36.41 -26.77 -18.39
N LEU A 1103 36.06 -26.25 -19.58
CA LEU A 1103 36.00 -27.05 -20.82
C LEU A 1103 37.34 -27.73 -21.14
N MET A 1104 38.44 -27.00 -21.00
CA MET A 1104 39.79 -27.55 -21.25
C MET A 1104 40.11 -28.72 -20.32
N GLN A 1105 39.72 -28.62 -19.05
CA GLN A 1105 39.91 -29.70 -18.07
C GLN A 1105 39.06 -30.92 -18.43
N GLN A 1106 37.82 -30.72 -18.89
CA GLN A 1106 36.93 -31.81 -19.31
C GLN A 1106 37.48 -32.55 -20.54
N ILE A 1107 37.97 -31.81 -21.54
CA ILE A 1107 38.60 -32.39 -22.72
C ILE A 1107 39.83 -33.23 -22.31
N ASP A 1108 40.68 -32.69 -21.43
CA ASP A 1108 41.87 -33.38 -20.94
C ASP A 1108 41.52 -34.66 -20.18
N GLU A 1109 40.49 -34.63 -19.34
CA GLU A 1109 40.00 -35.78 -18.62
C GLU A 1109 39.46 -36.87 -19.57
N VAL A 1110 38.65 -36.49 -20.56
CA VAL A 1110 38.09 -37.43 -21.54
C VAL A 1110 39.18 -38.08 -22.39
N ILE A 1111 40.13 -37.30 -22.91
CA ILE A 1111 41.24 -37.84 -23.71
C ILE A 1111 42.11 -38.78 -22.87
N THR A 1112 42.44 -38.40 -21.64
CA THR A 1112 43.23 -39.23 -20.73
C THR A 1112 42.53 -40.54 -20.38
N THR A 1113 41.21 -40.50 -20.18
CA THR A 1113 40.40 -41.66 -19.77
C THR A 1113 40.15 -42.63 -20.93
N THR A 1114 39.93 -42.10 -22.14
CA THR A 1114 39.61 -42.91 -23.33
C THR A 1114 40.85 -43.39 -24.08
N GLY A 1115 41.96 -42.65 -23.99
CA GLY A 1115 43.24 -42.99 -24.64
C GLY A 1115 43.26 -42.74 -26.15
N ILE A 1116 42.28 -42.01 -26.71
CA ILE A 1116 42.29 -41.60 -28.12
C ILE A 1116 43.41 -40.58 -28.38
N ARG A 1117 43.88 -40.50 -29.63
CA ARG A 1117 44.81 -39.43 -30.03
C ARG A 1117 44.01 -38.13 -30.19
N CYS A 1118 44.59 -37.01 -29.79
CA CYS A 1118 43.94 -35.70 -29.93
C CYS A 1118 43.53 -35.39 -31.38
N GLU A 1119 44.33 -35.83 -32.35
CA GLU A 1119 44.11 -35.65 -33.79
C GLU A 1119 42.91 -36.44 -34.36
N ASP A 1120 42.38 -37.39 -33.60
CA ASP A 1120 41.21 -38.17 -33.98
C ASP A 1120 39.88 -37.52 -33.52
N LEU A 1121 39.95 -36.43 -32.74
CA LEU A 1121 38.81 -35.65 -32.28
C LEU A 1121 38.70 -34.33 -33.03
N THR A 1122 37.52 -34.06 -33.58
CA THR A 1122 37.15 -32.79 -34.20
C THR A 1122 36.04 -32.14 -33.38
N LEU A 1123 36.22 -30.88 -32.99
CA LEU A 1123 35.19 -30.09 -32.33
C LEU A 1123 34.53 -29.15 -33.35
N GLU A 1124 33.21 -29.21 -33.43
CA GLU A 1124 32.42 -28.41 -34.37
C GLU A 1124 31.76 -27.24 -33.64
N ILE A 1125 31.89 -26.05 -34.22
CA ILE A 1125 31.33 -24.80 -33.69
C ILE A 1125 30.52 -24.09 -34.77
N THR A 1126 29.37 -23.52 -34.43
CA THR A 1126 28.55 -22.82 -35.43
C THR A 1126 29.11 -21.44 -35.76
N GLU A 1127 28.89 -20.97 -36.99
CA GLU A 1127 29.32 -19.63 -37.46
C GLU A 1127 28.88 -18.50 -36.50
N SER A 1128 27.65 -18.57 -36.00
CA SER A 1128 27.06 -17.55 -35.11
C SER A 1128 27.80 -17.39 -33.77
N MET A 1129 28.50 -18.43 -33.30
CA MET A 1129 29.25 -18.40 -32.04
C MET A 1129 30.46 -17.45 -32.09
N LEU A 1130 30.94 -17.10 -33.29
CA LEU A 1130 32.15 -16.31 -33.48
C LEU A 1130 31.91 -14.80 -33.34
N VAL A 1131 30.66 -14.32 -33.39
CA VAL A 1131 30.35 -12.89 -33.45
C VAL A 1131 30.38 -12.20 -32.08
N GLN A 1132 30.09 -12.92 -30.99
CA GLN A 1132 29.84 -12.30 -29.67
C GLN A 1132 31.11 -12.03 -28.84
N ASN A 1133 32.18 -12.82 -29.00
CA ASN A 1133 33.44 -12.66 -28.25
C ASN A 1133 34.65 -13.23 -29.02
N VAL A 1134 35.03 -12.56 -30.11
CA VAL A 1134 36.08 -13.04 -31.03
C VAL A 1134 37.42 -13.29 -30.32
N ALA A 1135 37.86 -12.37 -29.45
CA ALA A 1135 39.18 -12.45 -28.82
C ALA A 1135 39.30 -13.60 -27.82
N GLY A 1136 38.28 -13.80 -26.97
CA GLY A 1136 38.25 -14.91 -26.01
C GLY A 1136 38.13 -16.26 -26.70
N THR A 1137 37.24 -16.38 -27.69
CA THR A 1137 37.05 -17.61 -28.47
C THR A 1137 38.31 -17.98 -29.25
N CYS A 1138 38.96 -17.01 -29.91
CA CYS A 1138 40.22 -17.25 -30.63
C CYS A 1138 41.33 -17.78 -29.70
N ALA A 1139 41.47 -17.21 -28.50
CA ALA A 1139 42.45 -17.67 -27.52
C ALA A 1139 42.20 -19.11 -27.06
N LEU A 1140 40.93 -19.47 -26.79
CA LEU A 1140 40.55 -20.82 -26.38
C LEU A 1140 40.75 -21.84 -27.51
N LEU A 1141 40.27 -21.53 -28.72
CA LEU A 1141 40.44 -22.40 -29.88
C LEU A 1141 41.93 -22.62 -30.21
N THR A 1142 42.77 -21.61 -30.03
CA THR A 1142 44.23 -21.75 -30.18
C THR A 1142 44.81 -22.73 -29.16
N GLN A 1143 44.32 -22.72 -27.91
CA GLN A 1143 44.73 -23.68 -26.88
C GLN A 1143 44.27 -25.11 -27.22
N ILE A 1144 43.05 -25.27 -27.73
CA ILE A 1144 42.51 -26.56 -28.17
C ILE A 1144 43.37 -27.11 -29.32
N ARG A 1145 43.66 -26.30 -30.34
CA ARG A 1145 44.50 -26.71 -31.47
C ARG A 1145 45.94 -27.01 -31.05
N ALA A 1146 46.49 -26.28 -30.07
CA ALA A 1146 47.82 -26.56 -29.54
C ALA A 1146 47.95 -27.96 -28.90
N LYS A 1147 46.83 -28.58 -28.49
CA LYS A 1147 46.79 -29.99 -28.04
C LYS A 1147 46.68 -31.00 -29.20
N GLY A 1148 46.50 -30.54 -30.44
CA GLY A 1148 46.34 -31.37 -31.63
C GLY A 1148 44.89 -31.76 -31.93
N ILE A 1149 43.91 -31.16 -31.26
CA ILE A 1149 42.47 -31.38 -31.53
C ILE A 1149 42.06 -30.52 -32.73
N GLN A 1150 41.30 -31.10 -33.66
CA GLN A 1150 40.89 -30.41 -34.88
C GLN A 1150 39.64 -29.55 -34.63
N ILE A 1151 39.51 -28.45 -35.36
CA ILE A 1151 38.37 -27.53 -35.24
C ILE A 1151 37.67 -27.37 -36.58
N SER A 1152 36.35 -27.52 -36.56
CA SER A 1152 35.46 -27.33 -37.71
C SER A 1152 34.47 -26.20 -37.46
N ILE A 1153 34.19 -25.40 -38.49
CA ILE A 1153 33.03 -24.49 -38.48
C ILE A 1153 31.84 -25.17 -39.14
N ASP A 1154 30.71 -25.15 -38.44
CA ASP A 1154 29.41 -25.66 -38.87
C ASP A 1154 28.45 -24.54 -39.34
N ASP A 1155 27.46 -24.91 -40.15
CA ASP A 1155 26.43 -24.02 -40.73
C ASP A 1155 26.97 -22.80 -41.53
N PHE A 1156 28.14 -22.93 -42.17
CA PHE A 1156 28.81 -21.80 -42.81
C PHE A 1156 28.05 -21.27 -44.05
N GLY A 1157 27.81 -19.97 -44.08
CA GLY A 1157 27.17 -19.25 -45.19
C GLY A 1157 25.74 -18.79 -44.90
N THR A 1158 25.18 -19.17 -43.75
CA THR A 1158 23.83 -18.77 -43.32
C THR A 1158 23.81 -17.42 -42.58
N GLY A 1159 24.98 -16.91 -42.17
CA GLY A 1159 25.15 -15.66 -41.40
C GLY A 1159 25.93 -14.54 -42.11
N TYR A 1160 26.13 -13.41 -41.40
CA TYR A 1160 26.94 -12.28 -41.85
C TYR A 1160 28.42 -12.47 -41.46
N SER A 1161 29.11 -13.42 -42.09
CA SER A 1161 30.55 -13.61 -41.86
C SER A 1161 31.38 -12.43 -42.38
N SER A 1162 32.18 -11.83 -41.48
CA SER A 1162 33.30 -10.98 -41.89
C SER A 1162 34.51 -11.86 -42.16
N LEU A 1163 34.89 -11.99 -43.44
CA LEU A 1163 36.07 -12.72 -43.92
C LEU A 1163 37.35 -12.42 -43.13
N SER A 1164 37.44 -11.22 -42.54
CA SER A 1164 38.56 -10.80 -41.70
C SER A 1164 38.78 -11.66 -40.44
N TYR A 1165 37.73 -12.22 -39.85
CA TYR A 1165 37.84 -13.05 -38.65
C TYR A 1165 38.14 -14.51 -38.97
N LEU A 1166 37.59 -15.02 -40.07
CA LEU A 1166 37.83 -16.40 -40.50
C LEU A 1166 39.33 -16.68 -40.70
N TYR A 1167 40.07 -15.69 -41.23
CA TYR A 1167 41.51 -15.76 -41.41
C TYR A 1167 42.32 -15.82 -40.09
N GLN A 1168 41.76 -15.32 -38.98
CA GLN A 1168 42.45 -15.27 -37.68
C GLN A 1168 42.20 -16.53 -36.83
N LEU A 1169 41.22 -17.35 -37.20
CA LEU A 1169 40.81 -18.49 -36.40
C LEU A 1169 41.64 -19.73 -36.75
N PRO A 1170 42.03 -20.52 -35.74
CA PRO A 1170 42.85 -21.70 -35.93
C PRO A 1170 41.97 -22.89 -36.36
N LEU A 1171 41.45 -22.84 -37.59
CA LEU A 1171 40.51 -23.82 -38.15
C LEU A 1171 41.23 -24.90 -38.96
N ASP A 1172 40.58 -26.06 -39.11
CA ASP A 1172 41.04 -27.16 -39.98
C ASP A 1172 39.97 -27.51 -41.04
N PHE A 1173 38.69 -27.43 -40.67
CA PHE A 1173 37.57 -27.76 -41.56
C PHE A 1173 36.54 -26.63 -41.67
N LEU A 1174 35.87 -26.61 -42.81
CA LEU A 1174 34.73 -25.74 -43.08
C LEU A 1174 33.57 -26.57 -43.64
N LYS A 1175 32.46 -26.65 -42.90
CA LYS A 1175 31.26 -27.40 -43.29
C LYS A 1175 30.30 -26.50 -44.07
N ILE A 1176 29.91 -26.95 -45.26
CA ILE A 1176 28.94 -26.29 -46.12
C ILE A 1176 27.54 -26.71 -45.63
N ASP A 1177 26.76 -25.73 -45.20
CA ASP A 1177 25.41 -25.96 -44.69
C ASP A 1177 24.52 -26.71 -45.71
N ARG A 1178 23.75 -27.67 -45.20
CA ARG A 1178 22.87 -28.52 -46.01
C ARG A 1178 21.90 -27.74 -46.90
N THR A 1179 21.46 -26.54 -46.50
CA THR A 1179 20.49 -25.73 -47.26
C THR A 1179 21.01 -25.34 -48.64
N PHE A 1180 22.33 -25.15 -48.78
CA PHE A 1180 22.98 -24.88 -50.06
C PHE A 1180 23.11 -26.14 -50.93
N VAL A 1181 23.31 -27.30 -50.30
CA VAL A 1181 23.52 -28.58 -50.99
C VAL A 1181 22.19 -29.23 -51.42
N GLU A 1182 21.18 -29.23 -50.54
CA GLU A 1182 19.83 -29.78 -50.78
C GLU A 1182 19.19 -29.16 -52.03
N GLN A 1183 19.32 -27.84 -52.18
CA GLN A 1183 18.71 -27.06 -53.27
C GLN A 1183 19.66 -26.83 -54.45
N MET A 1184 20.79 -27.52 -54.51
CA MET A 1184 21.74 -27.36 -55.59
C MET A 1184 21.15 -27.87 -56.91
N GLN A 1185 21.01 -26.98 -57.88
CA GLN A 1185 20.64 -27.30 -59.26
C GLN A 1185 21.57 -26.56 -60.22
N ALA A 1186 21.73 -27.08 -61.44
CA ALA A 1186 22.58 -26.46 -62.46
C ALA A 1186 22.17 -24.99 -62.71
N GLY A 1187 23.07 -24.05 -62.41
CA GLY A 1187 22.86 -22.60 -62.57
C GLY A 1187 22.07 -21.93 -61.43
N SER A 1188 21.78 -22.65 -60.34
CA SER A 1188 21.13 -22.09 -59.15
C SER A 1188 22.09 -21.19 -58.34
N LYS A 1189 21.52 -20.23 -57.60
CA LYS A 1189 22.31 -19.40 -56.67
C LYS A 1189 23.04 -20.24 -55.61
N ASN A 1190 22.43 -21.34 -55.16
CA ASN A 1190 23.00 -22.21 -54.13
C ASN A 1190 24.23 -22.99 -54.64
N GLN A 1191 24.25 -23.38 -55.92
CA GLN A 1191 25.46 -23.95 -56.55
C GLN A 1191 26.62 -22.95 -56.53
N VAL A 1192 26.36 -21.68 -56.86
CA VAL A 1192 27.39 -20.62 -56.85
C VAL A 1192 27.90 -20.36 -55.44
N ILE A 1193 27.03 -20.41 -54.43
CA ILE A 1193 27.42 -20.26 -53.02
C ILE A 1193 28.32 -21.42 -52.59
N ALA A 1194 27.94 -22.67 -52.89
CA ALA A 1194 28.77 -23.83 -52.58
C ALA A 1194 30.15 -23.76 -53.28
N GLU A 1195 30.19 -23.36 -54.56
CA GLU A 1195 31.44 -23.14 -55.31
C GLU A 1195 32.33 -22.07 -54.65
N LEU A 1196 31.74 -20.95 -54.22
CA LEU A 1196 32.47 -19.89 -53.51
C LEU A 1196 33.02 -20.37 -52.17
N ILE A 1197 32.26 -21.16 -51.42
CA ILE A 1197 32.69 -21.70 -50.12
C ILE A 1197 33.86 -22.68 -50.31
N ILE A 1198 33.80 -23.56 -51.29
CA ILE A 1198 34.90 -24.49 -51.62
C ILE A 1198 36.14 -23.72 -52.10
N ALA A 1199 35.95 -22.69 -52.94
CA ALA A 1199 37.06 -21.85 -53.35
C ALA A 1199 37.69 -21.11 -52.15
N LEU A 1200 36.87 -20.66 -51.20
CA LEU A 1200 37.32 -19.99 -49.98
C LEU A 1200 38.10 -20.94 -49.06
N SER A 1201 37.63 -22.18 -48.87
CA SER A 1201 38.33 -23.18 -48.05
C SER A 1201 39.72 -23.45 -48.63
N ASN A 1202 39.82 -23.60 -49.94
CA ASN A 1202 41.10 -23.83 -50.63
C ASN A 1202 42.07 -22.65 -50.47
N VAL A 1203 41.57 -21.41 -50.53
CA VAL A 1203 42.38 -20.19 -50.31
C VAL A 1203 42.88 -20.08 -48.87
N LEU A 1204 42.11 -20.57 -47.91
CA LEU A 1204 42.44 -20.55 -46.49
C LEU A 1204 43.19 -21.80 -46.02
N GLU A 1205 43.52 -22.71 -46.94
CA GLU A 1205 44.16 -24.01 -46.63
C GLU A 1205 43.32 -24.85 -45.65
N LEU A 1206 41.99 -24.75 -45.74
CA LEU A 1206 41.01 -25.51 -44.95
C LEU A 1206 40.37 -26.61 -45.81
N GLN A 1207 40.02 -27.74 -45.19
CA GLN A 1207 39.30 -28.81 -45.87
C GLN A 1207 37.78 -28.54 -45.85
N ALA A 1208 37.13 -28.65 -47.01
CA ALA A 1208 35.68 -28.50 -47.13
C ALA A 1208 34.95 -29.82 -46.84
N ILE A 1209 33.85 -29.74 -46.07
CA ILE A 1209 32.93 -30.86 -45.83
C ILE A 1209 31.53 -30.43 -46.31
N ALA A 1210 30.97 -31.13 -47.29
CA ALA A 1210 29.62 -30.84 -47.75
C ALA A 1210 28.55 -31.64 -46.99
N GLU A 1211 27.58 -30.96 -46.39
CA GLU A 1211 26.47 -31.60 -45.66
C GLU A 1211 25.22 -31.76 -46.51
N GLY A 1212 24.33 -32.69 -46.14
CA GLY A 1212 23.02 -32.83 -46.79
C GLY A 1212 23.09 -33.42 -48.21
N ILE A 1213 24.09 -34.27 -48.49
CA ILE A 1213 24.15 -34.99 -49.77
C ILE A 1213 23.09 -36.11 -49.77
N GLU A 1214 22.01 -35.91 -50.54
CA GLU A 1214 20.87 -36.83 -50.58
C GLU A 1214 20.79 -37.64 -51.88
N ASN A 1215 21.34 -37.12 -52.98
CA ASN A 1215 21.25 -37.77 -54.29
C ASN A 1215 22.60 -37.86 -55.03
N PRO A 1216 22.77 -38.81 -55.98
CA PRO A 1216 24.02 -38.99 -56.71
C PRO A 1216 24.44 -37.79 -57.57
N GLN A 1217 23.51 -36.92 -57.95
CA GLN A 1217 23.81 -35.77 -58.80
C GLN A 1217 24.51 -34.66 -58.00
N GLN A 1218 24.07 -34.42 -56.75
CA GLN A 1218 24.78 -33.56 -55.79
C GLN A 1218 26.21 -34.06 -55.56
N LEU A 1219 26.40 -35.38 -55.38
CA LEU A 1219 27.71 -35.99 -55.23
C LEU A 1219 28.62 -35.70 -56.44
N GLN A 1220 28.13 -35.93 -57.66
CA GLN A 1220 28.91 -35.67 -58.87
C GLN A 1220 29.31 -34.20 -59.02
N TRP A 1221 28.43 -33.26 -58.64
CA TRP A 1221 28.74 -31.84 -58.68
C TRP A 1221 29.80 -31.46 -57.63
N LEU A 1222 29.67 -31.95 -56.40
CA LEU A 1222 30.66 -31.69 -55.35
C LEU A 1222 32.02 -32.30 -55.69
N GLN A 1223 32.06 -33.49 -56.31
CA GLN A 1223 33.28 -34.09 -56.84
C GLN A 1223 33.90 -33.24 -57.96
N ALA A 1224 33.09 -32.68 -58.86
CA ALA A 1224 33.57 -31.82 -59.94
C ALA A 1224 34.11 -30.47 -59.43
N LEU A 1225 33.63 -30.02 -58.27
CA LEU A 1225 34.13 -28.85 -57.55
C LEU A 1225 35.34 -29.18 -56.65
N GLU A 1226 35.86 -30.41 -56.70
CA GLU A 1226 36.99 -30.88 -55.89
C GLU A 1226 36.74 -30.79 -54.37
N CYS A 1227 35.48 -30.91 -53.93
CA CYS A 1227 35.16 -31.03 -52.50
C CYS A 1227 35.71 -32.34 -51.93
N GLU A 1228 36.44 -32.27 -50.82
CA GLU A 1228 37.20 -33.40 -50.29
C GLU A 1228 36.34 -34.42 -49.52
N LEU A 1229 35.47 -33.90 -48.65
CA LEU A 1229 34.68 -34.68 -47.70
C LEU A 1229 33.19 -34.35 -47.85
N GLY A 1230 32.34 -35.30 -47.48
CA GLY A 1230 30.92 -35.01 -47.37
C GLY A 1230 30.15 -36.00 -46.52
N GLN A 1231 28.94 -35.59 -46.17
CA GLN A 1231 28.01 -36.35 -45.37
C GLN A 1231 26.56 -36.11 -45.82
N GLY A 1232 25.70 -37.12 -45.62
CA GLY A 1232 24.30 -37.02 -46.00
C GLY A 1232 23.61 -38.36 -46.18
N TYR A 1233 22.31 -38.31 -46.43
CA TYR A 1233 21.44 -39.49 -46.49
C TYR A 1233 21.72 -40.40 -47.69
N LEU A 1234 22.44 -39.92 -48.71
CA LEU A 1234 22.92 -40.75 -49.81
C LEU A 1234 23.83 -41.89 -49.31
N PHE A 1235 24.66 -41.60 -48.31
CA PHE A 1235 25.59 -42.58 -47.72
C PHE A 1235 24.93 -43.34 -46.59
N SER A 1236 24.43 -42.60 -45.59
CA SER A 1236 23.66 -43.17 -44.48
C SER A 1236 22.92 -42.09 -43.72
N ARG A 1237 21.78 -42.46 -43.14
CA ARG A 1237 21.16 -41.68 -42.07
C ARG A 1237 21.98 -41.85 -40.78
N PRO A 1238 21.85 -40.96 -39.78
CA PRO A 1238 22.45 -41.18 -38.47
C PRO A 1238 22.10 -42.58 -37.92
N LEU A 1239 23.12 -43.35 -37.53
CA LEU A 1239 23.00 -44.74 -37.10
C LEU A 1239 23.21 -44.89 -35.60
N SER A 1240 22.60 -45.90 -34.98
CA SER A 1240 23.01 -46.29 -33.63
C SER A 1240 24.45 -46.82 -33.63
N ALA A 1241 25.12 -46.81 -32.47
CA ALA A 1241 26.47 -47.38 -32.32
C ALA A 1241 26.60 -48.80 -32.92
N GLN A 1242 25.57 -49.63 -32.71
CA GLN A 1242 25.53 -50.99 -33.23
C GLN A 1242 25.46 -51.01 -34.77
N ALA A 1243 24.55 -50.24 -35.37
CA ALA A 1243 24.41 -50.18 -36.82
C ALA A 1243 25.63 -49.55 -37.50
N ALA A 1244 26.28 -48.56 -36.89
CA ALA A 1244 27.54 -48.00 -37.37
C ALA A 1244 28.68 -49.04 -37.30
N THR A 1245 28.71 -49.86 -36.26
CA THR A 1245 29.68 -50.97 -36.14
C THR A 1245 29.46 -52.02 -37.24
N GLU A 1246 28.21 -52.37 -37.55
CA GLU A 1246 27.87 -53.27 -38.66
C GLU A 1246 28.27 -52.68 -40.02
N LEU A 1247 28.13 -51.36 -40.19
CA LEU A 1247 28.57 -50.66 -41.40
C LEU A 1247 30.09 -50.79 -41.59
N LEU A 1248 30.86 -50.53 -40.53
CA LEU A 1248 32.32 -50.68 -40.55
C LEU A 1248 32.78 -52.12 -40.82
N GLN A 1249 32.03 -53.13 -40.36
CA GLN A 1249 32.32 -54.54 -40.61
C GLN A 1249 32.13 -54.95 -42.08
N ARG A 1250 31.21 -54.31 -42.80
CA ARG A 1250 30.96 -54.60 -44.23
C ARG A 1250 32.05 -54.03 -45.15
N GLY A 1251 32.96 -53.22 -44.61
CA GLY A 1251 34.05 -52.55 -45.33
C GLY A 1251 33.90 -51.04 -45.27
N ALA A 1252 35.02 -50.30 -45.23
CA ALA A 1252 35.02 -48.84 -45.13
C ALA A 1252 34.51 -48.11 -46.38
N ILE A 1253 34.28 -48.80 -47.50
CA ILE A 1253 33.77 -48.21 -48.74
C ILE A 1253 32.24 -48.30 -48.76
N ILE A 1254 31.55 -47.15 -48.81
CA ILE A 1254 30.09 -47.11 -48.93
C ILE A 1254 29.71 -46.91 -50.40
N SER A 1255 29.17 -47.95 -51.04
CA SER A 1255 28.49 -47.80 -52.34
C SER A 1255 27.09 -47.21 -52.14
N PRO A 1256 26.67 -46.18 -52.91
CA PRO A 1256 25.33 -45.61 -52.80
C PRO A 1256 24.26 -46.69 -53.02
N SER A 1257 23.30 -46.78 -52.09
CA SER A 1257 22.25 -47.80 -52.13
C SER A 1257 21.30 -47.53 -53.32
N PRO A 1258 20.96 -48.53 -54.17
CA PRO A 1258 19.90 -48.35 -55.16
C PRO A 1258 18.57 -48.13 -54.43
N SER A 1259 17.94 -46.99 -54.71
CA SER A 1259 16.73 -46.49 -54.06
C SER A 1259 15.62 -47.54 -53.96
N SER A 1260 15.28 -47.95 -52.73
CA SER A 1260 13.96 -48.55 -52.43
C SER A 1260 12.97 -47.42 -52.17
N SER A 1261 12.02 -47.26 -53.08
CA SER A 1261 10.88 -46.35 -52.95
C SER A 1261 10.05 -46.69 -51.70
N ASN A 1262 9.91 -45.74 -50.78
CA ASN A 1262 8.77 -45.59 -49.88
C ASN A 1262 8.67 -44.14 -49.42
#